data_AF-A0A8I0FYJ6-F1
#
_entry.id   AF-A0A8I0FYJ6-F1
#
_cell.length_a   1.000
_cell.length_b   1.000
_cell.length_c   1.000
_cell.angle_alpha   90.00
_cell.angle_beta   90.00
_cell.angle_gamma   90.00
#
_symmetry.space_group_name_H-M   'P 1'
#
loop_
_entity.id
_entity.type
_entity.pdbx_description
1 polymer ?
#
loop_
_entity_poly.entity_id
_entity_poly.type
_entity_poly.pdbx_seq_one_letter_code
_entity_poly.pdbx_strand_id
1 'polypeptide(L)'
;MAILPWVVAPGRTQPDTKLDLTVAPWDYLARALYAWNSHAGLGELQNQAYGYLFPLGPFMGLADAIGLPGWAAQRLWWSLILVVGFTGTYLVARRLLRLRPDLALLAGALYAIAPRVVTVLPEISVEAWPGAVAPWLVLSAWTMVRPSTDRAALVRAAAITGLLTFALGGVNATASAVVLLLPLLVLLTAPRAARRGRAVLAWSAGVLVGAAWWVVPLLVLGRYGYPFLDYIETARITTAVTSVPHVLRGADHWIAYILDAESHPVWQSGWVQAQGLVAIVAGMVVAGAGVAGLVVLGRDRERRDVSRFLVGSALLGTVLMAVGHAGIVGSPVSGLVRDFLDGPGAALRNVHKADPLVRLPLALGAAVLVAHGLGRVRRLPRAATVVVLVAALLSPMAWWSGRGGDANSYDEIPATWREAAADLDALHAQDGGSTLVLPAARTAEFTWGKTSDEPLVALAESPIVTRPAAPLGHPGATRLLDRIDAAAASGVAQPGLADLLERMGVARVVVRHGVLSLVQALPADRVERTLARSPGFAEHQRFGDLSVWTVGSGPTPVVESMPADGEVVVAGGPEALHDLTAIGLSPWAWTSVSPAAEDADVVTDTPRWRQFNSGRPAQLAFGPTLDVDDDGPVPIGSRDLPPAGDRTTQPVREWLGLASVEASSSGADPFAATWSGTASGPAAALDGDPGTAWLTDETTEGRLALTLDESSPLGEVTVAPAETTPATDPLTLRAVRADGSSRAEDVDAGSDWTADFGAEEFTRLEVLLPEAPRPVVRGIAEVTSAEHEWGSRLLLPGEIDPRRTGVLLSPLEEDAAAPRWAFRSSAEARVPVEVTARARPGSQLESLLDAPATFASEDRADPDDIASRPGAAFDRDPTTSWQVPDGRDAATVEVTLPEETPLGRITTDGVGIASIRATVGGRVTVLPPTGGVVEGRGDRVTLTVVRTPGEGAWAVPDLDFEAIGEPAPVRVPCSAVTVGGSTVRVGGEIARSRLVSGDPLTLPACGEDEVSVGRGVVEVRPELPPALQVERILLGTVDSAAGVGRPVRAEEQSPGRIVASLSGGDDAVIALTQGANAGWRATTADGDELEPVTIDGWRQGFRVPAAVSGDVVIDFAPSTAHRWGLATAPVALLLLLGALVATRRRRLPDDTWPAPADEPDRRLGWAVSGVVGLLCGGPAGLALVVVAWLLPRRFVVPAAIVSMGLGAVAMAALGVVDRTSAGTVLGQLTGLLTLALLGRGLFDPGPASGSAARPASTTATPAPR
;
A
#
# COMPACT_ATOMS: atom_id res chain seq x y z
N MET A 1 -8.00 27.28 -23.15
CA MET A 1 -8.26 26.60 -21.86
C MET A 1 -9.21 25.45 -22.05
N ALA A 2 -10.49 25.67 -22.38
CA ALA A 2 -11.48 24.59 -22.54
C ALA A 2 -11.10 23.47 -23.53
N ILE A 3 -10.27 23.74 -24.54
CA ILE A 3 -9.88 22.74 -25.55
C ILE A 3 -8.70 21.87 -25.10
N LEU A 4 -7.85 22.34 -24.18
CA LEU A 4 -6.59 21.64 -23.85
C LEU A 4 -6.80 20.22 -23.31
N PRO A 5 -7.80 19.92 -22.47
CA PRO A 5 -8.08 18.56 -22.04
C PRO A 5 -8.34 17.59 -23.19
N TRP A 6 -8.93 18.06 -24.28
CA TRP A 6 -9.34 17.23 -25.42
C TRP A 6 -8.17 16.72 -26.27
N VAL A 7 -6.96 17.26 -26.09
CA VAL A 7 -5.75 16.74 -26.75
C VAL A 7 -5.02 15.71 -25.89
N VAL A 8 -5.46 15.49 -24.64
CA VAL A 8 -4.89 14.48 -23.74
C VAL A 8 -5.57 13.15 -24.01
N ALA A 9 -4.83 12.23 -24.65
CA ALA A 9 -5.27 10.87 -24.99
C ALA A 9 -6.73 10.81 -25.48
N PRO A 10 -7.04 11.37 -26.67
CA PRO A 10 -8.41 11.42 -27.19
C PRO A 10 -8.98 10.01 -27.36
N GLY A 11 -10.25 9.80 -26.97
CA GLY A 11 -10.90 8.49 -27.02
C GLY A 11 -10.55 7.55 -25.87
N ARG A 12 -9.64 7.92 -24.96
CA ARG A 12 -9.19 7.06 -23.86
C ARG A 12 -9.67 7.57 -22.52
N THR A 13 -10.29 6.69 -21.73
CA THR A 13 -10.64 6.93 -20.33
C THR A 13 -9.39 6.88 -19.47
N GLN A 14 -9.27 7.85 -18.58
CA GLN A 14 -8.13 8.02 -17.68
C GLN A 14 -8.53 7.53 -16.28
N PRO A 15 -7.60 7.10 -15.41
CA PRO A 15 -7.98 6.51 -14.12
C PRO A 15 -8.76 7.48 -13.21
N ASP A 16 -8.47 8.79 -13.32
CA ASP A 16 -9.09 9.93 -12.63
C ASP A 16 -10.02 9.62 -11.44
N THR A 17 -9.47 9.74 -10.23
CA THR A 17 -10.16 9.83 -8.95
C THR A 17 -10.97 8.60 -8.52
N LYS A 18 -12.04 8.21 -9.24
CA LYS A 18 -12.91 7.08 -8.92
C LYS A 18 -13.57 6.49 -10.16
N LEU A 19 -13.46 5.17 -10.33
CA LEU A 19 -13.99 4.44 -11.49
C LEU A 19 -15.51 4.55 -11.60
N ASP A 20 -16.24 4.44 -10.48
CA ASP A 20 -17.71 4.48 -10.46
C ASP A 20 -18.27 5.73 -11.14
N LEU A 21 -17.56 6.86 -11.07
CA LEU A 21 -18.02 8.12 -11.64
C LEU A 21 -18.12 8.10 -13.17
N THR A 22 -17.39 7.21 -13.84
CA THR A 22 -17.46 7.04 -15.31
C THR A 22 -18.24 5.82 -15.75
N VAL A 23 -18.62 4.94 -14.81
CA VAL A 23 -19.28 3.66 -15.09
C VAL A 23 -20.74 3.68 -14.60
N ALA A 24 -20.96 4.01 -13.33
CA ALA A 24 -22.25 3.95 -12.65
C ALA A 24 -22.38 5.10 -11.63
N PRO A 25 -22.33 6.38 -12.06
CA PRO A 25 -22.22 7.52 -11.15
C PRO A 25 -23.43 7.65 -10.22
N TRP A 26 -24.64 7.33 -10.67
CA TRP A 26 -25.84 7.48 -9.84
C TRP A 26 -25.92 6.45 -8.72
N ASP A 27 -25.50 5.21 -8.98
CA ASP A 27 -25.50 4.15 -7.98
C ASP A 27 -24.47 4.44 -6.89
N TYR A 28 -23.28 4.91 -7.28
CA TYR A 28 -22.26 5.38 -6.35
C TYR A 28 -22.75 6.54 -5.46
N LEU A 29 -23.44 7.52 -6.04
CA LEU A 29 -23.98 8.65 -5.27
C LEU A 29 -25.13 8.23 -4.35
N ALA A 30 -25.94 7.26 -4.76
CA ALA A 30 -27.00 6.70 -3.93
C ALA A 30 -26.42 5.99 -2.69
N ARG A 31 -25.35 5.19 -2.88
CA ARG A 31 -24.62 4.55 -1.79
C ARG A 31 -24.00 5.56 -0.81
N ALA A 32 -23.47 6.67 -1.32
CA ALA A 32 -22.83 7.74 -0.53
C ALA A 32 -23.76 8.48 0.46
N LEU A 33 -25.09 8.28 0.35
CA LEU A 33 -26.06 8.82 1.29
C LEU A 33 -26.07 8.12 2.65
N TYR A 34 -25.45 6.94 2.73
CA TYR A 34 -25.34 6.14 3.95
C TYR A 34 -23.91 6.22 4.49
N ALA A 35 -23.76 6.06 5.81
CA ALA A 35 -22.43 6.07 6.43
C ALA A 35 -21.71 4.73 6.19
N TRP A 36 -22.48 3.65 6.17
CA TRP A 36 -22.02 2.28 5.97
C TRP A 36 -22.13 1.86 4.50
N ASN A 37 -21.18 1.05 4.03
CA ASN A 37 -21.18 0.44 2.71
C ASN A 37 -21.18 -1.08 2.83
N SER A 38 -22.26 -1.75 2.45
CA SER A 38 -22.32 -3.21 2.33
C SER A 38 -21.96 -3.71 0.92
N HIS A 39 -21.73 -2.82 -0.05
CA HIS A 39 -21.44 -3.17 -1.44
C HIS A 39 -19.98 -3.53 -1.70
N ALA A 40 -19.05 -2.81 -1.06
CA ALA A 40 -17.61 -3.02 -1.25
C ALA A 40 -16.98 -3.58 0.02
N GLY A 41 -16.09 -4.56 -0.16
CA GLY A 41 -15.43 -5.24 0.94
C GLY A 41 -16.42 -5.99 1.83
N LEU A 42 -16.01 -6.29 3.05
CA LEU A 42 -16.84 -6.99 4.05
C LEU A 42 -17.52 -5.99 4.98
N GLY A 43 -18.05 -4.90 4.42
CA GLY A 43 -18.57 -3.77 5.18
C GLY A 43 -17.48 -2.74 5.55
N GLU A 44 -17.67 -1.50 5.13
CA GLU A 44 -16.72 -0.41 5.40
C GLU A 44 -17.42 0.96 5.57
N LEU A 45 -16.68 1.93 6.12
CA LEU A 45 -17.14 3.31 6.19
C LEU A 45 -16.79 4.10 4.94
N GLN A 46 -17.77 4.84 4.42
CA GLN A 46 -17.63 5.65 3.21
C GLN A 46 -16.99 7.02 3.51
N ASN A 47 -15.78 7.02 4.07
CA ASN A 47 -15.08 8.22 4.57
C ASN A 47 -14.75 9.28 3.50
N GLN A 48 -14.91 8.97 2.20
CA GLN A 48 -14.69 9.90 1.09
C GLN A 48 -15.90 10.04 0.15
N ALA A 49 -16.77 9.03 0.05
CA ALA A 49 -17.80 8.95 -1.00
C ALA A 49 -18.79 10.11 -0.95
N TYR A 50 -19.22 10.52 0.25
CA TYR A 50 -20.13 11.65 0.41
C TYR A 50 -19.58 12.96 -0.17
N GLY A 51 -18.26 13.11 -0.23
CA GLY A 51 -17.61 14.28 -0.81
C GLY A 51 -17.92 14.48 -2.29
N TYR A 52 -18.29 13.42 -3.01
CA TYR A 52 -18.62 13.45 -4.43
C TYR A 52 -20.05 13.89 -4.71
N LEU A 53 -20.94 13.94 -3.71
CA LEU A 53 -22.34 14.39 -3.85
C LEU A 53 -22.47 15.77 -4.49
N PHE A 54 -21.48 16.65 -4.31
CA PHE A 54 -21.36 17.88 -5.07
C PHE A 54 -19.90 18.41 -5.06
N PRO A 55 -19.36 18.87 -6.20
CA PRO A 55 -20.01 19.05 -7.51
C PRO A 55 -19.74 17.95 -8.55
N LEU A 56 -18.70 17.12 -8.35
CA LEU A 56 -18.22 16.18 -9.37
C LEU A 56 -19.22 15.07 -9.68
N GLY A 57 -19.81 14.43 -8.67
CA GLY A 57 -20.78 13.34 -8.86
C GLY A 57 -21.94 13.72 -9.77
N PRO A 58 -22.72 14.76 -9.45
CA PRO A 58 -23.81 15.21 -10.32
C PRO A 58 -23.33 15.61 -11.71
N PHE A 59 -22.14 16.19 -11.84
CA PHE A 59 -21.60 16.52 -13.16
C PHE A 59 -21.44 15.26 -14.02
N MET A 60 -20.85 14.20 -13.47
CA MET A 60 -20.66 12.94 -14.16
C MET A 60 -21.98 12.20 -14.39
N GLY A 61 -22.86 12.16 -13.39
CA GLY A 61 -24.19 11.57 -13.52
C GLY A 61 -25.06 12.24 -14.58
N LEU A 62 -25.00 13.57 -14.72
CA LEU A 62 -25.70 14.26 -15.82
C LEU A 62 -25.08 13.94 -17.19
N ALA A 63 -23.75 13.78 -17.26
CA ALA A 63 -23.08 13.42 -18.51
C ALA A 63 -23.45 12.00 -18.95
N ASP A 64 -23.45 11.06 -18.01
CA ASP A 64 -23.90 9.68 -18.20
C ASP A 64 -25.38 9.61 -18.64
N ALA A 65 -26.27 10.33 -17.95
CA ALA A 65 -27.70 10.35 -18.25
C ALA A 65 -28.06 10.89 -19.65
N ILE A 66 -27.17 11.67 -20.29
CA ILE A 66 -27.34 12.13 -21.68
C ILE A 66 -26.56 11.28 -22.69
N GLY A 67 -25.94 10.18 -22.25
CA GLY A 67 -25.22 9.22 -23.08
C GLY A 67 -23.82 9.66 -23.51
N LEU A 68 -23.16 10.54 -22.75
CA LEU A 68 -21.76 10.90 -23.04
C LEU A 68 -20.82 9.76 -22.62
N PRO A 69 -19.86 9.35 -23.49
CA PRO A 69 -18.81 8.42 -23.09
C PRO A 69 -17.98 8.95 -21.91
N GLY A 70 -17.54 8.06 -21.01
CA GLY A 70 -16.80 8.41 -19.80
C GLY A 70 -15.58 9.31 -20.06
N TRP A 71 -14.76 9.00 -21.08
CA TRP A 71 -13.62 9.84 -21.45
C TRP A 71 -14.02 11.28 -21.82
N ALA A 72 -15.15 11.47 -22.51
CA ALA A 72 -15.64 12.79 -22.91
C ALA A 72 -16.17 13.57 -21.71
N ALA A 73 -16.85 12.89 -20.78
CA ALA A 73 -17.29 13.46 -19.50
C ALA A 73 -16.08 13.96 -18.69
N GLN A 74 -15.01 13.17 -18.59
CA GLN A 74 -13.75 13.58 -17.97
C GLN A 74 -13.18 14.85 -18.62
N ARG A 75 -13.10 14.91 -19.95
CA ARG A 75 -12.55 16.10 -20.61
C ARG A 75 -13.40 17.34 -20.38
N LEU A 76 -14.74 17.23 -20.35
CA LEU A 76 -15.61 18.36 -20.00
C LEU A 76 -15.40 18.81 -18.55
N TRP A 77 -15.24 17.88 -17.61
CA TRP A 77 -14.93 18.19 -16.22
C TRP A 77 -13.59 18.91 -16.07
N TRP A 78 -12.55 18.41 -16.73
CA TRP A 78 -11.23 19.05 -16.74
C TRP A 78 -11.29 20.44 -17.40
N SER A 79 -12.05 20.59 -18.48
CA SER A 79 -12.28 21.88 -19.13
C SER A 79 -12.93 22.86 -18.16
N LEU A 80 -13.88 22.41 -17.33
CA LEU A 80 -14.51 23.21 -16.30
C LEU A 80 -13.49 23.66 -15.24
N ILE A 81 -12.68 22.75 -14.69
CA ILE A 81 -11.60 23.07 -13.73
C ILE A 81 -10.70 24.17 -14.30
N LEU A 82 -10.18 23.97 -15.52
CA LEU A 82 -9.26 24.92 -16.16
C LEU A 82 -9.93 26.27 -16.42
N VAL A 83 -11.19 26.30 -16.87
CA VAL A 83 -11.92 27.54 -17.13
C VAL A 83 -12.21 28.29 -15.83
N VAL A 84 -12.64 27.61 -14.77
CA VAL A 84 -12.94 28.22 -13.47
C VAL A 84 -11.67 28.83 -12.86
N GLY A 85 -10.56 28.08 -12.84
CA GLY A 85 -9.27 28.58 -12.37
C GLY A 85 -8.73 29.74 -13.20
N PHE A 86 -8.81 29.63 -14.53
CA PHE A 86 -8.37 30.67 -15.47
C PHE A 86 -9.16 31.97 -15.27
N THR A 87 -10.49 31.89 -15.29
CA THR A 87 -11.37 33.07 -15.23
C THR A 87 -11.33 33.74 -13.86
N GLY A 88 -11.26 32.96 -12.78
CA GLY A 88 -11.08 33.48 -11.43
C GLY A 88 -9.79 34.28 -11.29
N THR A 89 -8.66 33.70 -11.74
CA THR A 89 -7.35 34.38 -11.69
C THR A 89 -7.29 35.59 -12.63
N TYR A 90 -7.87 35.50 -13.83
CA TYR A 90 -8.04 36.64 -14.73
C TYR A 90 -8.76 37.80 -14.04
N LEU A 91 -9.86 37.52 -13.34
CA LEU A 91 -10.63 38.53 -12.62
C LEU A 91 -9.86 39.10 -11.42
N VAL A 92 -9.09 38.29 -10.69
CA VAL A 92 -8.18 38.76 -9.63
C VAL A 92 -7.15 39.73 -10.22
N ALA A 93 -6.50 39.36 -11.33
CA ALA A 93 -5.52 40.20 -12.01
C ALA A 93 -6.13 41.53 -12.52
N ARG A 94 -7.34 41.49 -13.08
CA ARG A 94 -8.05 42.68 -13.58
C ARG A 94 -8.52 43.59 -12.46
N ARG A 95 -9.08 43.04 -11.39
CA ARG A 95 -9.79 43.82 -10.36
C ARG A 95 -8.91 44.21 -9.19
N LEU A 96 -8.09 43.29 -8.66
CA LEU A 96 -7.18 43.59 -7.54
C LEU A 96 -5.90 44.27 -8.04
N LEU A 97 -5.26 43.72 -9.08
CA LEU A 97 -3.97 44.22 -9.57
C LEU A 97 -4.06 45.28 -10.67
N ARG A 98 -5.25 45.45 -11.27
CA ARG A 98 -5.52 46.41 -12.36
C ARG A 98 -4.63 46.20 -13.57
N LEU A 99 -4.27 44.95 -13.85
CA LEU A 99 -3.52 44.61 -15.05
C LEU A 99 -4.38 44.84 -16.31
N ARG A 100 -3.71 45.14 -17.42
CA ARG A 100 -4.36 45.19 -18.73
C ARG A 100 -4.94 43.81 -19.09
N PRO A 101 -5.96 43.73 -19.97
CA PRO A 101 -6.60 42.47 -20.33
C PRO A 101 -5.62 41.39 -20.81
N ASP A 102 -4.67 41.74 -21.66
CA ASP A 102 -3.63 40.85 -22.19
C ASP A 102 -2.75 40.22 -21.10
N LEU A 103 -2.34 41.01 -20.11
CA LEU A 103 -1.53 40.54 -18.98
C LEU A 103 -2.35 39.72 -17.97
N ALA A 104 -3.64 40.03 -17.82
CA ALA A 104 -4.54 39.24 -17.02
C ALA A 104 -4.82 37.86 -17.66
N LEU A 105 -4.88 37.78 -18.99
CA LEU A 105 -4.96 36.50 -19.71
C LEU A 105 -3.72 35.64 -19.43
N LEU A 106 -2.53 36.24 -19.43
CA LEU A 106 -1.28 35.55 -19.08
C LEU A 106 -1.32 35.00 -17.64
N ALA A 107 -1.73 35.81 -16.66
CA ALA A 107 -1.84 35.35 -15.27
C ALA A 107 -2.84 34.19 -15.12
N GLY A 108 -4.00 34.30 -15.78
CA GLY A 108 -5.01 33.24 -15.80
C GLY A 108 -4.47 31.95 -16.42
N ALA A 109 -3.73 32.05 -17.54
CA ALA A 109 -3.15 30.89 -18.21
C ALA A 109 -2.11 30.20 -17.32
N LEU A 110 -1.14 30.95 -16.79
CA LEU A 110 -0.08 30.45 -15.92
C LEU A 110 -0.61 29.69 -14.69
N TYR A 111 -1.73 30.14 -14.13
CA TYR A 111 -2.35 29.47 -12.99
C TYR A 111 -3.10 28.21 -13.41
N ALA A 112 -3.90 28.29 -14.48
CA ALA A 112 -4.74 27.18 -14.91
C ALA A 112 -3.93 25.99 -15.46
N ILE A 113 -2.82 26.23 -16.16
CA ILE A 113 -1.94 25.18 -16.70
C ILE A 113 -0.66 25.00 -15.87
N ALA A 114 -0.71 25.39 -14.59
CA ALA A 114 0.40 25.20 -13.68
C ALA A 114 0.83 23.72 -13.64
N PRO A 115 2.13 23.41 -13.46
CA PRO A 115 2.63 22.03 -13.38
C PRO A 115 1.79 21.14 -12.47
N ARG A 116 1.44 21.62 -11.28
CA ARG A 116 0.56 20.89 -10.33
C ARG A 116 -0.79 20.51 -10.94
N VAL A 117 -1.45 21.42 -11.65
CA VAL A 117 -2.78 21.18 -12.24
C VAL A 117 -2.69 20.20 -13.39
N VAL A 118 -1.73 20.38 -14.30
CA VAL A 118 -1.64 19.54 -15.51
C VAL A 118 -1.25 18.10 -15.20
N THR A 119 -0.58 17.85 -14.08
CA THR A 119 -0.22 16.48 -13.67
C THR A 119 -1.35 15.77 -12.96
N VAL A 120 -2.18 16.46 -12.17
CA VAL A 120 -3.24 15.82 -11.37
C VAL A 120 -4.52 15.55 -12.15
N LEU A 121 -4.77 16.26 -13.25
CA LEU A 121 -5.99 16.05 -14.04
C LEU A 121 -6.23 14.59 -14.47
N PRO A 122 -5.26 13.86 -15.06
CA PRO A 122 -5.48 12.47 -15.48
C PRO A 122 -5.57 11.46 -14.33
N GLU A 123 -5.05 11.78 -13.13
CA GLU A 123 -4.94 10.83 -12.01
C GLU A 123 -5.98 11.08 -10.91
N ILE A 124 -6.17 12.35 -10.52
CA ILE A 124 -6.96 12.76 -9.35
C ILE A 124 -7.49 14.20 -9.51
N SER A 125 -8.28 14.44 -10.57
CA SER A 125 -8.73 15.78 -10.96
C SER A 125 -9.47 16.55 -9.88
N VAL A 126 -10.17 15.84 -8.98
CA VAL A 126 -10.89 16.44 -7.85
C VAL A 126 -9.96 17.22 -6.91
N GLU A 127 -8.67 16.88 -6.86
CA GLU A 127 -7.70 17.59 -6.03
C GLU A 127 -7.35 18.99 -6.59
N ALA A 128 -7.45 19.18 -7.92
CA ALA A 128 -7.25 20.48 -8.54
C ALA A 128 -8.44 21.44 -8.32
N TRP A 129 -9.62 20.90 -8.05
CA TRP A 129 -10.85 21.67 -7.99
C TRP A 129 -10.86 22.77 -6.90
N PRO A 130 -10.47 22.50 -5.63
CA PRO A 130 -10.33 23.55 -4.62
C PRO A 130 -9.41 24.70 -5.06
N GLY A 131 -8.30 24.37 -5.72
CA GLY A 131 -7.38 25.34 -6.31
C GLY A 131 -8.07 26.21 -7.37
N ALA A 132 -8.83 25.61 -8.29
CA ALA A 132 -9.57 26.34 -9.32
C ALA A 132 -10.60 27.33 -8.73
N VAL A 133 -11.24 26.98 -7.61
CA VAL A 133 -12.21 27.83 -6.91
C VAL A 133 -11.54 28.94 -6.10
N ALA A 134 -10.29 28.75 -5.65
CA ALA A 134 -9.60 29.67 -4.74
C ALA A 134 -9.54 31.15 -5.19
N PRO A 135 -9.28 31.49 -6.47
CA PRO A 135 -9.31 32.88 -6.94
C PRO A 135 -10.69 33.54 -6.79
N TRP A 136 -11.78 32.78 -6.89
CA TRP A 136 -13.14 33.28 -6.67
C TRP A 136 -13.41 33.58 -5.20
N LEU A 137 -12.90 32.76 -4.30
CA LEU A 137 -12.93 33.01 -2.86
C LEU A 137 -12.15 34.28 -2.50
N VAL A 138 -10.98 34.50 -3.11
CA VAL A 138 -10.20 35.74 -2.98
C VAL A 138 -11.01 36.96 -3.42
N LEU A 139 -11.72 36.88 -4.55
CA LEU A 139 -12.59 37.96 -5.02
C LEU A 139 -13.73 38.24 -4.04
N SER A 140 -14.34 37.21 -3.46
CA SER A 140 -15.39 37.36 -2.46
C SER A 140 -14.85 38.05 -1.20
N ALA A 141 -13.75 37.58 -0.63
CA ALA A 141 -13.13 38.22 0.53
C ALA A 141 -12.70 39.66 0.25
N TRP A 142 -12.17 39.93 -0.94
CA TRP A 142 -11.83 41.28 -1.37
C TRP A 142 -13.06 42.20 -1.41
N THR A 143 -14.24 41.70 -1.78
CA THR A 143 -15.48 42.51 -1.73
C THR A 143 -15.90 42.89 -0.31
N MET A 144 -15.55 42.10 0.72
CA MET A 144 -15.96 42.35 2.10
C MET A 144 -15.17 43.49 2.76
N VAL A 145 -13.96 43.77 2.28
CA VAL A 145 -13.01 44.73 2.87
C VAL A 145 -12.94 46.05 2.10
N ARG A 146 -13.81 46.27 1.11
CA ARG A 146 -13.85 47.56 0.39
C ARG A 146 -14.48 48.65 1.24
N PRO A 147 -14.07 49.93 1.12
CA PRO A 147 -14.66 51.05 1.86
C PRO A 147 -16.17 51.21 1.63
N SER A 148 -16.63 50.96 0.40
CA SER A 148 -18.02 51.10 -0.01
C SER A 148 -18.90 49.89 0.32
N THR A 149 -18.38 48.91 1.07
CA THR A 149 -19.11 47.69 1.42
C THR A 149 -20.20 47.98 2.46
N ASP A 150 -21.43 48.18 1.99
CA ASP A 150 -22.61 48.25 2.85
C ASP A 150 -23.01 46.87 3.42
N ARG A 151 -24.08 46.83 4.23
CA ARG A 151 -24.55 45.58 4.84
C ARG A 151 -25.06 44.57 3.81
N ALA A 152 -25.73 45.03 2.76
CA ALA A 152 -26.29 44.16 1.73
C ALA A 152 -25.19 43.53 0.86
N ALA A 153 -24.18 44.31 0.48
CA ALA A 153 -22.99 43.83 -0.23
C ALA A 153 -22.21 42.82 0.61
N LEU A 154 -22.08 43.04 1.93
CA LEU A 154 -21.45 42.10 2.84
C LEU A 154 -22.22 40.77 2.91
N VAL A 155 -23.54 40.81 3.06
CA VAL A 155 -24.38 39.61 3.07
C VAL A 155 -24.28 38.86 1.74
N ARG A 156 -24.27 39.59 0.61
CA ARG A 156 -24.07 39.01 -0.71
C ARG A 156 -22.71 38.32 -0.83
N ALA A 157 -21.64 38.96 -0.36
CA ALA A 157 -20.30 38.39 -0.37
C ALA A 157 -20.21 37.15 0.54
N ALA A 158 -20.83 37.18 1.73
CA ALA A 158 -20.90 36.02 2.62
C ALA A 158 -21.66 34.86 1.96
N ALA A 159 -22.76 35.15 1.25
CA ALA A 159 -23.51 34.15 0.51
C ALA A 159 -22.69 33.55 -0.66
N ILE A 160 -21.94 34.38 -1.40
CA ILE A 160 -21.01 33.90 -2.44
C ILE A 160 -19.93 33.02 -1.81
N THR A 161 -19.31 33.44 -0.70
CA THR A 161 -18.34 32.64 0.03
C THR A 161 -18.96 31.29 0.43
N GLY A 162 -20.17 31.27 0.98
CA GLY A 162 -20.84 30.02 1.33
C GLY A 162 -21.13 29.12 0.14
N LEU A 163 -21.56 29.65 -1.01
CA LEU A 163 -21.77 28.84 -2.22
C LEU A 163 -20.46 28.29 -2.79
N LEU A 164 -19.39 29.07 -2.75
CA LEU A 164 -18.07 28.62 -3.18
C LEU A 164 -17.51 27.57 -2.23
N THR A 165 -17.65 27.74 -0.92
CA THR A 165 -17.27 26.73 0.08
C THR A 165 -18.13 25.46 -0.03
N PHE A 166 -19.42 25.60 -0.30
CA PHE A 166 -20.32 24.49 -0.63
C PHE A 166 -19.82 23.74 -1.85
N ALA A 167 -19.39 24.47 -2.88
CA ALA A 167 -18.85 23.91 -4.10
C ALA A 167 -17.45 23.32 -3.98
N LEU A 168 -16.66 23.64 -2.95
CA LEU A 168 -15.33 23.01 -2.77
C LEU A 168 -15.42 21.49 -2.67
N GLY A 169 -16.53 20.96 -2.12
CA GLY A 169 -16.74 19.53 -1.94
C GLY A 169 -15.96 18.97 -0.74
N GLY A 170 -16.46 17.84 -0.24
CA GLY A 170 -15.95 17.16 0.96
C GLY A 170 -14.90 16.09 0.71
N VAL A 171 -14.55 15.79 -0.55
CA VAL A 171 -13.70 14.63 -0.90
C VAL A 171 -12.35 14.66 -0.18
N ASN A 172 -11.71 15.83 -0.17
CA ASN A 172 -10.47 16.06 0.55
C ASN A 172 -10.60 17.32 1.40
N ALA A 173 -11.16 17.17 2.59
CA ALA A 173 -11.44 18.28 3.50
C ALA A 173 -10.19 19.14 3.80
N THR A 174 -8.99 18.54 3.85
CA THR A 174 -7.73 19.28 4.01
C THR A 174 -7.45 20.21 2.83
N ALA A 175 -7.60 19.74 1.58
CA ALA A 175 -7.41 20.59 0.40
C ALA A 175 -8.42 21.76 0.37
N SER A 176 -9.69 21.47 0.69
CA SER A 176 -10.76 22.48 0.82
C SER A 176 -10.46 23.50 1.93
N ALA A 177 -9.93 23.07 3.08
CA ALA A 177 -9.58 23.95 4.20
C ALA A 177 -8.37 24.85 3.87
N VAL A 178 -7.34 24.32 3.20
CA VAL A 178 -6.12 25.07 2.91
C VAL A 178 -6.38 26.23 1.94
N VAL A 179 -7.23 26.06 0.93
CA VAL A 179 -7.56 27.16 -0.01
C VAL A 179 -8.33 28.30 0.66
N LEU A 180 -9.01 28.05 1.78
CA LEU A 180 -9.67 29.08 2.59
C LEU A 180 -8.68 30.00 3.34
N LEU A 181 -7.39 29.64 3.40
CA LEU A 181 -6.35 30.55 3.91
C LEU A 181 -6.12 31.75 2.99
N LEU A 182 -6.33 31.61 1.67
CA LEU A 182 -6.20 32.74 0.72
C LEU A 182 -7.18 33.88 1.01
N PRO A 183 -8.51 33.66 1.04
CA PRO A 183 -9.44 34.72 1.41
C PRO A 183 -9.17 35.23 2.83
N LEU A 184 -8.82 34.36 3.80
CA LEU A 184 -8.49 34.80 5.16
C LEU A 184 -7.29 35.76 5.15
N LEU A 185 -6.22 35.46 4.41
CA LEU A 185 -5.06 36.35 4.27
C LEU A 185 -5.43 37.69 3.63
N VAL A 186 -6.38 37.73 2.68
CA VAL A 186 -6.92 39.02 2.17
C VAL A 186 -7.54 39.83 3.31
N LEU A 187 -8.34 39.20 4.17
CA LEU A 187 -9.01 39.86 5.29
C LEU A 187 -8.02 40.34 6.37
N LEU A 188 -7.03 39.52 6.70
CA LEU A 188 -6.04 39.82 7.74
C LEU A 188 -5.03 40.89 7.30
N THR A 189 -4.73 40.99 6.00
CA THR A 189 -3.79 41.97 5.46
C THR A 189 -4.44 43.29 5.03
N ALA A 190 -5.74 43.32 4.74
CA ALA A 190 -6.50 44.56 4.40
C ALA A 190 -6.39 45.63 5.47
N PRO A 191 -6.19 46.94 5.29
CA PRO A 191 -6.01 47.95 6.36
C PRO A 191 -7.09 47.95 7.46
N ARG A 192 -6.77 48.45 8.67
CA ARG A 192 -7.76 48.51 9.78
C ARG A 192 -9.03 49.30 9.42
N ALA A 193 -8.88 50.35 8.60
CA ALA A 193 -9.99 51.14 8.06
C ALA A 193 -11.01 50.30 7.27
N ALA A 194 -10.64 49.10 6.81
CA ALA A 194 -11.51 48.15 6.11
C ALA A 194 -12.46 47.36 7.02
N ARG A 195 -12.50 47.64 8.34
CA ARG A 195 -13.37 46.96 9.32
C ARG A 195 -13.22 45.43 9.29
N ARG A 196 -11.97 44.94 9.31
CA ARG A 196 -11.59 43.53 9.17
C ARG A 196 -12.43 42.57 10.01
N GLY A 197 -12.71 42.89 11.29
CA GLY A 197 -13.49 42.03 12.18
C GLY A 197 -14.90 41.71 11.66
N ARG A 198 -15.58 42.70 11.04
CA ARG A 198 -16.90 42.48 10.41
C ARG A 198 -16.80 41.55 9.20
N ALA A 199 -15.73 41.72 8.41
CA ALA A 199 -15.50 40.91 7.23
C ALA A 199 -15.14 39.46 7.60
N VAL A 200 -14.30 39.26 8.62
CA VAL A 200 -13.95 37.93 9.15
C VAL A 200 -15.21 37.22 9.65
N LEU A 201 -16.05 37.88 10.46
CA LEU A 201 -17.30 37.28 10.94
C LEU A 201 -18.22 36.85 9.78
N ALA A 202 -18.41 37.72 8.78
CA ALA A 202 -19.26 37.43 7.63
C ALA A 202 -18.69 36.30 6.75
N TRP A 203 -17.38 36.29 6.55
CA TRP A 203 -16.66 35.22 5.86
C TRP A 203 -16.79 33.89 6.60
N SER A 204 -16.53 33.87 7.92
CA SER A 204 -16.67 32.67 8.75
C SER A 204 -18.09 32.13 8.72
N ALA A 205 -19.11 33.00 8.78
CA ALA A 205 -20.51 32.56 8.64
C ALA A 205 -20.78 31.92 7.27
N GLY A 206 -20.29 32.52 6.18
CA GLY A 206 -20.40 31.94 4.84
C GLY A 206 -19.71 30.57 4.76
N VAL A 207 -18.47 30.46 5.23
CA VAL A 207 -17.71 29.21 5.25
C VAL A 207 -18.44 28.13 6.05
N LEU A 208 -18.87 28.43 7.28
CA LEU A 208 -19.55 27.45 8.13
C LEU A 208 -20.85 26.94 7.50
N VAL A 209 -21.68 27.83 6.95
CA VAL A 209 -22.93 27.44 6.28
C VAL A 209 -22.65 26.62 5.02
N GLY A 210 -21.65 27.01 4.22
CA GLY A 210 -21.29 26.26 3.01
C GLY A 210 -20.64 24.90 3.30
N ALA A 211 -19.88 24.79 4.38
CA ALA A 211 -19.13 23.60 4.74
C ALA A 211 -19.93 22.57 5.55
N ALA A 212 -21.04 22.97 6.17
CA ALA A 212 -21.79 22.15 7.11
C ALA A 212 -22.12 20.75 6.56
N TRP A 213 -22.49 20.66 5.28
CA TRP A 213 -22.94 19.41 4.68
C TRP A 213 -21.85 18.35 4.53
N TRP A 214 -20.57 18.74 4.48
CA TRP A 214 -19.45 17.80 4.38
C TRP A 214 -18.61 17.73 5.66
N VAL A 215 -18.60 18.78 6.50
CA VAL A 215 -17.92 18.74 7.81
C VAL A 215 -18.67 17.85 8.80
N VAL A 216 -20.01 17.87 8.80
CA VAL A 216 -20.78 17.05 9.75
C VAL A 216 -20.58 15.56 9.47
N PRO A 217 -20.76 15.04 8.22
CA PRO A 217 -20.35 13.69 7.87
C PRO A 217 -18.91 13.35 8.25
N LEU A 218 -17.95 14.23 7.96
CA LEU A 218 -16.54 14.01 8.31
C LEU A 218 -16.35 13.74 9.81
N LEU A 219 -16.98 14.54 10.67
CA LEU A 219 -16.89 14.39 12.13
C LEU A 219 -17.60 13.14 12.63
N VAL A 220 -18.72 12.75 11.99
CA VAL A 220 -19.42 11.51 12.30
C VAL A 220 -18.54 10.32 11.92
N LEU A 221 -18.10 10.23 10.67
CA LEU A 221 -17.31 9.10 10.17
C LEU A 221 -15.95 9.00 10.86
N GLY A 222 -15.28 10.12 11.12
CA GLY A 222 -13.99 10.15 11.82
C GLY A 222 -14.04 9.61 13.26
N ARG A 223 -15.22 9.51 13.88
CA ARG A 223 -15.39 8.88 15.19
C ARG A 223 -15.45 7.36 15.14
N TYR A 224 -15.90 6.78 14.02
CA TYR A 224 -16.15 5.35 13.87
C TYR A 224 -15.18 4.65 12.92
N GLY A 225 -14.33 5.39 12.21
CA GLY A 225 -13.32 4.84 11.30
C GLY A 225 -12.16 4.19 12.01
N TYR A 226 -11.67 3.09 11.44
CA TYR A 226 -10.40 2.46 11.81
C TYR A 226 -9.23 3.39 11.46
N PRO A 227 -8.07 3.28 12.14
CA PRO A 227 -6.91 4.15 11.94
C PRO A 227 -6.14 3.85 10.63
N PHE A 228 -6.83 3.89 9.49
CA PHE A 228 -6.24 3.57 8.18
C PHE A 228 -5.08 4.51 7.78
N LEU A 229 -5.00 5.70 8.38
CA LEU A 229 -3.92 6.67 8.14
C LEU A 229 -2.54 6.14 8.58
N ASP A 230 -2.48 5.10 9.41
CA ASP A 230 -1.22 4.47 9.80
C ASP A 230 -0.67 3.53 8.70
N TYR A 231 -1.53 3.12 7.76
CA TYR A 231 -1.26 2.12 6.71
C TYR A 231 -1.23 2.73 5.30
N ILE A 232 -0.90 4.01 5.21
CA ILE A 232 -0.73 4.73 3.94
C ILE A 232 0.66 5.39 3.90
N GLU A 233 0.82 6.54 3.25
CA GLU A 233 2.10 7.23 3.18
C GLU A 233 2.61 7.77 4.54
N THR A 234 3.92 7.84 4.73
CA THR A 234 4.57 8.43 5.93
C THR A 234 5.03 9.87 5.69
N ALA A 235 5.18 10.67 6.75
CA ALA A 235 5.67 12.05 6.64
C ALA A 235 7.10 12.11 6.08
N ARG A 236 7.91 11.07 6.31
CA ARG A 236 9.24 10.92 5.69
C ARG A 236 9.18 10.95 4.17
N ILE A 237 8.18 10.30 3.58
CA ILE A 237 7.96 10.20 2.13
C ILE A 237 7.28 11.47 1.61
N THR A 238 6.21 11.94 2.24
CA THR A 238 5.46 13.10 1.73
C THR A 238 6.24 14.41 1.76
N THR A 239 7.16 14.56 2.71
CA THR A 239 8.04 15.75 2.84
C THR A 239 9.39 15.58 2.12
N ALA A 240 9.55 14.49 1.37
CA ALA A 240 10.82 14.15 0.75
C ALA A 240 11.28 15.16 -0.28
N VAL A 241 10.34 15.60 -1.10
CA VAL A 241 10.56 16.39 -2.31
C VAL A 241 10.05 17.83 -2.16
N THR A 242 9.84 18.27 -0.91
CA THR A 242 9.24 19.57 -0.60
C THR A 242 10.28 20.65 -0.30
N SER A 243 11.48 20.55 -0.87
CA SER A 243 12.48 21.61 -0.76
C SER A 243 12.00 22.88 -1.47
N VAL A 244 12.51 24.04 -1.07
CA VAL A 244 12.06 25.36 -1.55
C VAL A 244 12.03 25.47 -3.09
N PRO A 245 13.05 25.06 -3.87
CA PRO A 245 12.98 25.11 -5.33
C PRO A 245 11.87 24.23 -5.92
N HIS A 246 11.63 23.03 -5.38
CA HIS A 246 10.57 22.14 -5.84
C HIS A 246 9.18 22.74 -5.58
N VAL A 247 8.98 23.32 -4.40
CA VAL A 247 7.75 24.04 -4.04
C VAL A 247 7.52 25.23 -4.96
N LEU A 248 8.51 26.10 -5.16
CA LEU A 248 8.36 27.30 -5.98
C LEU A 248 8.07 26.97 -7.45
N ARG A 249 8.69 25.91 -8.00
CA ARG A 249 8.46 25.49 -9.39
C ARG A 249 7.20 24.65 -9.58
N GLY A 250 6.70 23.96 -8.54
CA GLY A 250 5.49 23.11 -8.61
C GLY A 250 5.75 21.65 -8.91
N ALA A 251 6.79 21.11 -8.29
CA ALA A 251 7.18 19.71 -8.40
C ALA A 251 7.39 19.10 -7.01
N ASP A 252 6.54 19.49 -6.07
CA ASP A 252 6.52 19.11 -4.66
C ASP A 252 5.63 17.88 -4.37
N HIS A 253 5.00 17.30 -5.39
CA HIS A 253 4.19 16.10 -5.21
C HIS A 253 5.02 14.83 -5.17
N TRP A 254 4.98 14.11 -4.06
CA TRP A 254 5.84 12.94 -3.82
C TRP A 254 5.59 11.76 -4.76
N ILE A 255 4.34 11.52 -5.19
CA ILE A 255 4.04 10.41 -6.12
C ILE A 255 4.73 10.58 -7.48
N ALA A 256 5.06 11.81 -7.89
CA ALA A 256 5.79 12.07 -9.14
C ALA A 256 7.23 11.52 -9.15
N TYR A 257 7.71 10.97 -8.04
CA TYR A 257 9.05 10.44 -7.84
C TYR A 257 9.05 8.94 -7.52
N ILE A 258 7.89 8.29 -7.48
CA ILE A 258 7.77 6.85 -7.24
C ILE A 258 7.94 6.11 -8.56
N LEU A 259 8.67 5.02 -8.50
CA LEU A 259 8.76 4.02 -9.55
C LEU A 259 7.99 2.77 -9.11
N ASP A 260 7.39 2.08 -10.07
CA ASP A 260 6.81 0.75 -9.86
C ASP A 260 7.91 -0.33 -9.82
N ALA A 261 7.48 -1.58 -9.69
CA ALA A 261 8.38 -2.74 -9.65
C ALA A 261 9.20 -2.92 -10.94
N GLU A 262 8.76 -2.36 -12.06
CA GLU A 262 9.45 -2.42 -13.36
C GLU A 262 10.33 -1.18 -13.60
N SER A 263 10.54 -0.35 -12.57
CA SER A 263 11.27 0.92 -12.66
C SER A 263 10.63 1.94 -13.59
N HIS A 264 9.32 1.85 -13.84
CA HIS A 264 8.56 2.84 -14.58
C HIS A 264 7.90 3.86 -13.63
N PRO A 265 7.70 5.12 -14.07
CA PRO A 265 7.03 6.09 -13.22
C PRO A 265 5.53 5.77 -13.07
N VAL A 266 5.08 5.56 -11.82
CA VAL A 266 3.66 5.32 -11.50
C VAL A 266 2.75 6.49 -11.90
N TRP A 267 3.33 7.68 -12.04
CA TRP A 267 2.66 8.91 -12.44
C TRP A 267 3.47 9.61 -13.54
N GLN A 268 3.18 9.26 -14.78
CA GLN A 268 3.96 9.66 -15.94
C GLN A 268 4.06 11.18 -16.13
N SER A 269 2.93 11.89 -16.06
CA SER A 269 2.91 13.34 -16.24
C SER A 269 3.66 14.07 -15.12
N GLY A 270 3.50 13.60 -13.87
CA GLY A 270 4.25 14.05 -12.70
C GLY A 270 5.75 13.88 -12.89
N TRP A 271 6.19 12.71 -13.31
CA TRP A 271 7.60 12.39 -13.54
C TRP A 271 8.25 13.34 -14.55
N VAL A 272 7.60 13.60 -15.69
CA VAL A 272 8.10 14.55 -16.69
C VAL A 272 8.31 15.94 -16.08
N GLN A 273 7.41 16.39 -15.22
CA GLN A 273 7.49 17.70 -14.59
C GLN A 273 8.52 17.77 -13.46
N ALA A 274 8.69 16.67 -12.74
CA ALA A 274 9.66 16.52 -11.67
C ALA A 274 11.10 16.43 -12.21
N GLN A 275 11.32 15.57 -13.21
CA GLN A 275 12.65 15.12 -13.63
C GLN A 275 13.10 15.69 -14.99
N GLY A 276 12.17 16.14 -15.84
CA GLY A 276 12.51 16.57 -17.19
C GLY A 276 13.32 17.86 -17.23
N LEU A 277 14.46 17.85 -17.93
CA LEU A 277 15.35 19.01 -18.08
C LEU A 277 14.61 20.31 -18.46
N VAL A 278 13.79 20.24 -19.51
CA VAL A 278 13.03 21.40 -20.00
C VAL A 278 12.01 21.86 -18.96
N ALA A 279 11.32 20.93 -18.28
CA ALA A 279 10.34 21.26 -17.25
C ALA A 279 11.00 21.92 -16.03
N ILE A 280 12.16 21.42 -15.59
CA ILE A 280 12.96 21.99 -14.50
C ILE A 280 13.35 23.43 -14.85
N VAL A 281 14.00 23.64 -16.01
CA VAL A 281 14.48 24.96 -16.40
C VAL A 281 13.33 25.94 -16.61
N ALA A 282 12.29 25.54 -17.34
CA ALA A 282 11.12 26.37 -17.61
C ALA A 282 10.37 26.73 -16.30
N GLY A 283 10.11 25.74 -15.45
CA GLY A 283 9.44 25.93 -14.16
C GLY A 283 10.21 26.86 -13.23
N MET A 284 11.54 26.71 -13.17
CA MET A 284 12.42 27.58 -12.37
C MET A 284 12.43 29.03 -12.87
N VAL A 285 12.50 29.23 -14.20
CA VAL A 285 12.45 30.57 -14.81
C VAL A 285 11.10 31.24 -14.52
N VAL A 286 9.99 30.51 -14.64
CA VAL A 286 8.64 31.02 -14.34
C VAL A 286 8.50 31.34 -12.85
N ALA A 287 9.00 30.48 -11.96
CA ALA A 287 8.99 30.72 -10.53
C ALA A 287 9.82 31.94 -10.13
N GLY A 288 11.04 32.07 -10.66
CA GLY A 288 11.92 33.23 -10.48
C GLY A 288 11.27 34.52 -11.00
N ALA A 289 10.60 34.47 -12.16
CA ALA A 289 9.84 35.59 -12.70
C ALA A 289 8.64 35.96 -11.82
N GLY A 290 7.95 34.97 -11.25
CA GLY A 290 6.87 35.14 -10.29
C GLY A 290 7.34 35.89 -9.04
N VAL A 291 8.41 35.41 -8.41
CA VAL A 291 9.01 36.04 -7.22
C VAL A 291 9.48 37.45 -7.53
N ALA A 292 10.22 37.63 -8.63
CA ALA A 292 10.71 38.93 -9.07
C ALA A 292 9.56 39.94 -9.29
N GLY A 293 8.46 39.49 -9.89
CA GLY A 293 7.25 40.29 -10.07
C GLY A 293 6.53 40.65 -8.78
N LEU A 294 6.48 39.74 -7.80
CA LEU A 294 5.97 40.04 -6.46
C LEU A 294 6.85 41.07 -5.73
N VAL A 295 8.17 40.99 -5.86
CA VAL A 295 9.10 42.00 -5.32
C VAL A 295 8.90 43.36 -5.99
N VAL A 296 8.64 43.38 -7.31
CA VAL A 296 8.30 44.62 -8.04
C VAL A 296 6.97 45.18 -7.53
N LEU A 297 5.96 44.33 -7.33
CA LEU A 297 4.66 44.73 -6.80
C LEU A 297 4.77 45.32 -5.39
N GLY A 298 5.62 44.76 -4.51
CA GLY A 298 5.85 45.27 -3.15
C GLY A 298 6.41 46.70 -3.08
N ARG A 299 7.01 47.18 -4.18
CA ARG A 299 7.50 48.57 -4.30
C ARG A 299 6.39 49.56 -4.68
N ASP A 300 5.25 49.08 -5.14
CA ASP A 300 4.10 49.89 -5.51
C ASP A 300 3.30 50.27 -4.25
N ARG A 301 3.30 51.56 -3.91
CA ARG A 301 2.60 52.07 -2.71
C ARG A 301 1.09 51.95 -2.83
N GLU A 302 0.52 52.05 -4.03
CA GLU A 302 -0.93 51.99 -4.24
C GLU A 302 -1.46 50.55 -4.13
N ARG A 303 -0.64 49.55 -4.50
CA ARG A 303 -1.01 48.12 -4.50
C ARG A 303 -0.39 47.33 -3.34
N ARG A 304 0.07 48.03 -2.30
CA ARG A 304 0.86 47.46 -1.21
C ARG A 304 0.13 46.41 -0.39
N ASP A 305 -1.16 46.57 -0.13
CA ASP A 305 -1.93 45.58 0.61
C ASP A 305 -2.18 44.29 -0.19
N VAL A 306 -2.35 44.42 -1.51
CA VAL A 306 -2.40 43.25 -2.40
C VAL A 306 -1.05 42.53 -2.36
N SER A 307 0.07 43.27 -2.35
CA SER A 307 1.39 42.67 -2.20
C SER A 307 1.56 41.96 -0.85
N ARG A 308 1.02 42.51 0.26
CA ARG A 308 1.05 41.85 1.58
C ARG A 308 0.35 40.51 1.57
N PHE A 309 -0.86 40.48 1.02
CA PHE A 309 -1.61 39.24 0.83
C PHE A 309 -0.83 38.24 -0.03
N LEU A 310 -0.37 38.63 -1.23
CA LEU A 310 0.27 37.71 -2.17
C LEU A 310 1.61 37.17 -1.67
N VAL A 311 2.46 38.05 -1.13
CA VAL A 311 3.76 37.63 -0.56
C VAL A 311 3.54 36.80 0.71
N GLY A 312 2.61 37.21 1.59
CA GLY A 312 2.28 36.45 2.79
C GLY A 312 1.75 35.05 2.47
N SER A 313 0.93 34.92 1.42
CA SER A 313 0.43 33.63 0.92
C SER A 313 1.58 32.75 0.42
N ALA A 314 2.45 33.29 -0.43
CA ALA A 314 3.58 32.54 -0.96
C ALA A 314 4.57 32.09 0.13
N LEU A 315 4.87 32.96 1.10
CA LEU A 315 5.72 32.61 2.24
C LEU A 315 5.07 31.54 3.12
N LEU A 316 3.80 31.70 3.48
CA LEU A 316 3.08 30.73 4.31
C LEU A 316 2.99 29.37 3.61
N GLY A 317 2.57 29.34 2.35
CA GLY A 317 2.51 28.11 1.55
C GLY A 317 3.86 27.40 1.46
N THR A 318 4.93 28.17 1.22
CA THR A 318 6.29 27.60 1.16
C THR A 318 6.71 27.01 2.51
N VAL A 319 6.45 27.70 3.63
CA VAL A 319 6.77 27.18 4.97
C VAL A 319 5.97 25.92 5.27
N LEU A 320 4.66 25.91 5.03
CA LEU A 320 3.80 24.74 5.30
C LEU A 320 4.29 23.47 4.57
N MET A 321 4.84 23.62 3.36
CA MET A 321 5.39 22.50 2.59
C MET A 321 6.83 22.14 2.97
N ALA A 322 7.69 23.13 3.19
CA ALA A 322 9.13 22.92 3.34
C ALA A 322 9.58 22.65 4.79
N VAL A 323 8.78 22.98 5.80
CA VAL A 323 9.19 22.86 7.22
C VAL A 323 9.43 21.41 7.65
N GLY A 324 8.78 20.44 7.01
CA GLY A 324 9.04 19.00 7.24
C GLY A 324 10.23 18.43 6.45
N HIS A 325 10.89 19.22 5.60
CA HIS A 325 11.96 18.73 4.72
C HIS A 325 13.30 18.57 5.46
N ALA A 326 13.80 17.33 5.55
CA ALA A 326 15.06 16.98 6.23
C ALA A 326 16.25 16.74 5.28
N GLY A 327 16.46 17.60 4.28
CA GLY A 327 17.69 17.57 3.46
C GLY A 327 18.91 18.13 4.20
N ILE A 328 20.10 18.05 3.58
CA ILE A 328 21.36 18.64 4.12
C ILE A 328 21.18 20.11 4.49
N VAL A 329 20.42 20.85 3.66
CA VAL A 329 20.03 22.24 3.90
C VAL A 329 18.51 22.32 4.18
N GLY A 330 18.06 21.52 5.14
CA GLY A 330 16.66 21.36 5.54
C GLY A 330 16.28 22.14 6.80
N SER A 331 15.06 21.87 7.29
CA SER A 331 14.56 22.46 8.52
C SER A 331 15.18 21.81 9.77
N PRO A 332 15.61 22.59 10.77
CA PRO A 332 16.14 22.06 12.03
C PRO A 332 15.04 21.44 12.91
N VAL A 333 13.76 21.69 12.60
CA VAL A 333 12.59 21.13 13.32
C VAL A 333 11.84 20.08 12.49
N SER A 334 12.45 19.58 11.41
CA SER A 334 11.81 18.62 10.50
C SER A 334 11.40 17.33 11.20
N GLY A 335 12.17 16.83 12.17
CA GLY A 335 11.80 15.68 13.01
C GLY A 335 10.49 15.91 13.75
N LEU A 336 10.41 16.97 14.55
CA LEU A 336 9.19 17.35 15.29
C LEU A 336 7.96 17.54 14.39
N VAL A 337 8.17 18.12 13.20
CA VAL A 337 7.08 18.28 12.22
C VAL A 337 6.63 16.93 11.68
N ARG A 338 7.56 16.03 11.35
CA ARG A 338 7.23 14.69 10.87
C ARG A 338 6.54 13.87 11.93
N ASP A 339 7.01 13.91 13.18
CA ASP A 339 6.36 13.23 14.30
C ASP A 339 4.93 13.74 14.50
N PHE A 340 4.70 15.06 14.37
CA PHE A 340 3.35 15.62 14.36
C PHE A 340 2.52 15.13 13.17
N LEU A 341 3.10 15.11 11.95
CA LEU A 341 2.41 14.68 10.73
C LEU A 341 2.19 13.16 10.65
N ASP A 342 2.94 12.36 11.40
CA ASP A 342 2.71 10.94 11.54
C ASP A 342 1.74 10.65 12.69
N GLY A 343 1.74 11.45 13.76
CA GLY A 343 0.78 11.35 14.86
C GLY A 343 -0.49 12.23 14.70
N PRO A 344 -0.78 13.17 15.63
CA PRO A 344 -2.05 13.93 15.66
C PRO A 344 -2.36 14.76 14.41
N GLY A 345 -1.35 15.05 13.59
CA GLY A 345 -1.43 15.81 12.35
C GLY A 345 -1.55 14.96 11.08
N ALA A 346 -1.83 13.65 11.19
CA ALA A 346 -1.90 12.71 10.05
C ALA A 346 -2.76 13.21 8.87
N ALA A 347 -3.90 13.86 9.14
CA ALA A 347 -4.76 14.43 8.09
C ALA A 347 -4.10 15.57 7.26
N LEU A 348 -2.97 16.13 7.74
CA LEU A 348 -2.19 17.20 7.11
C LEU A 348 -0.88 16.69 6.46
N ARG A 349 -0.60 15.38 6.52
CA ARG A 349 0.67 14.75 6.07
C ARG A 349 1.00 15.03 4.60
N ASN A 350 -0.02 15.11 3.74
CA ASN A 350 0.11 15.55 2.35
C ASN A 350 0.20 17.09 2.25
N VAL A 351 1.39 17.62 2.55
CA VAL A 351 1.63 19.07 2.65
C VAL A 351 1.51 19.83 1.32
N HIS A 352 1.70 19.16 0.18
CA HIS A 352 1.59 19.73 -1.17
C HIS A 352 0.20 20.35 -1.48
N LYS A 353 -0.83 20.00 -0.70
CA LYS A 353 -2.16 20.63 -0.78
C LYS A 353 -2.12 22.15 -0.56
N ALA A 354 -1.01 22.68 -0.04
CA ALA A 354 -0.75 24.11 0.10
C ALA A 354 -0.20 24.81 -1.16
N ASP A 355 0.05 24.11 -2.28
CA ASP A 355 0.53 24.74 -3.54
C ASP A 355 -0.32 25.94 -4.01
N PRO A 356 -1.66 25.97 -3.89
CA PRO A 356 -2.45 27.15 -4.29
C PRO A 356 -2.03 28.45 -3.59
N LEU A 357 -1.48 28.36 -2.37
CA LEU A 357 -0.92 29.51 -1.63
C LEU A 357 0.33 30.09 -2.29
N VAL A 358 1.08 29.28 -3.02
CA VAL A 358 2.30 29.66 -3.76
C VAL A 358 1.96 29.98 -5.22
N ARG A 359 1.21 29.11 -5.88
CA ARG A 359 0.97 29.17 -7.33
C ARG A 359 0.20 30.41 -7.76
N LEU A 360 -0.85 30.79 -7.02
CA LEU A 360 -1.67 31.96 -7.35
C LEU A 360 -0.83 33.26 -7.28
N PRO A 361 -0.09 33.54 -6.18
CA PRO A 361 0.83 34.66 -6.15
C PRO A 361 1.91 34.66 -7.23
N LEU A 362 2.55 33.52 -7.51
CA LEU A 362 3.62 33.48 -8.51
C LEU A 362 3.11 33.73 -9.92
N ALA A 363 1.94 33.18 -10.30
CA ALA A 363 1.31 33.44 -11.60
C ALA A 363 0.98 34.93 -11.80
N LEU A 364 0.41 35.57 -10.75
CA LEU A 364 0.13 37.00 -10.76
C LEU A 364 1.42 37.84 -10.79
N GLY A 365 2.44 37.44 -10.04
CA GLY A 365 3.75 38.07 -10.03
C GLY A 365 4.40 38.07 -11.41
N ALA A 366 4.42 36.92 -12.09
CA ALA A 366 5.03 36.79 -13.41
C ALA A 366 4.37 37.76 -14.42
N ALA A 367 3.04 37.89 -14.39
CA ALA A 367 2.33 38.86 -15.22
C ALA A 367 2.68 40.32 -14.86
N VAL A 368 2.87 40.65 -13.57
CA VAL A 368 3.36 41.98 -13.13
C VAL A 368 4.77 42.26 -13.66
N LEU A 369 5.67 41.27 -13.63
CA LEU A 369 7.03 41.43 -14.16
C LEU A 369 7.02 41.72 -15.67
N VAL A 370 6.23 40.94 -16.43
CA VAL A 370 6.04 41.15 -17.88
C VAL A 370 5.46 42.53 -18.17
N ALA A 371 4.48 42.97 -17.37
CA ALA A 371 3.91 44.33 -17.46
C ALA A 371 4.98 45.42 -17.30
N HIS A 372 5.89 45.23 -16.34
CA HIS A 372 6.95 46.17 -16.03
C HIS A 372 8.03 46.23 -17.13
N GLY A 373 8.39 45.07 -17.72
CA GLY A 373 9.33 44.99 -18.84
C GLY A 373 8.78 45.54 -20.16
N LEU A 374 7.45 45.49 -20.36
CA LEU A 374 6.75 46.04 -21.53
C LEU A 374 6.34 47.53 -21.38
N GLY A 375 6.50 48.13 -20.20
CA GLY A 375 6.12 49.52 -19.89
C GLY A 375 7.14 50.60 -20.32
N ARG A 376 6.77 51.89 -20.12
CA ARG A 376 7.58 53.07 -20.54
C ARG A 376 8.97 53.20 -19.89
N VAL A 377 9.25 52.45 -18.81
CA VAL A 377 10.52 52.51 -18.09
C VAL A 377 11.41 51.35 -18.57
N ARG A 378 12.17 51.58 -19.65
CA ARG A 378 13.11 50.63 -20.28
C ARG A 378 14.26 50.22 -19.33
N ARG A 379 14.03 49.30 -18.39
CA ARG A 379 15.09 48.76 -17.51
C ARG A 379 15.30 47.24 -17.60
N LEU A 380 14.35 46.47 -18.13
CA LEU A 380 14.56 45.06 -18.50
C LEU A 380 14.64 44.92 -20.03
N PRO A 381 15.61 44.15 -20.57
CA PRO A 381 15.70 43.92 -22.01
C PRO A 381 14.50 43.10 -22.49
N ARG A 382 13.93 43.44 -23.65
CA ARG A 382 12.81 42.70 -24.28
C ARG A 382 13.07 41.19 -24.36
N ALA A 383 14.34 40.80 -24.51
CA ALA A 383 14.79 39.41 -24.49
C ALA A 383 14.40 38.66 -23.19
N ALA A 384 14.50 39.29 -22.01
CA ALA A 384 14.12 38.67 -20.75
C ALA A 384 12.60 38.40 -20.68
N THR A 385 11.78 39.32 -21.18
CA THR A 385 10.32 39.11 -21.27
C THR A 385 10.00 37.95 -22.21
N VAL A 386 10.68 37.86 -23.36
CA VAL A 386 10.51 36.74 -24.30
C VAL A 386 10.90 35.41 -23.65
N VAL A 387 12.02 35.35 -22.93
CA VAL A 387 12.46 34.15 -22.20
C VAL A 387 11.41 33.70 -21.20
N VAL A 388 10.82 34.61 -20.41
CA VAL A 388 9.77 34.27 -19.45
C VAL A 388 8.50 33.74 -20.15
N LEU A 389 8.10 34.34 -21.27
CA LEU A 389 6.93 33.88 -22.04
C LEU A 389 7.16 32.50 -22.68
N VAL A 390 8.37 32.26 -23.21
CA VAL A 390 8.75 30.94 -23.76
C VAL A 390 8.80 29.90 -22.64
N ALA A 391 9.42 30.22 -21.49
CA ALA A 391 9.43 29.33 -20.34
C ALA A 391 8.01 29.03 -19.83
N ALA A 392 7.13 30.03 -19.76
CA ALA A 392 5.73 29.85 -19.41
C ALA A 392 5.00 28.87 -20.35
N LEU A 393 5.27 28.98 -21.66
CA LEU A 393 4.71 28.06 -22.65
C LEU A 393 5.25 26.64 -22.49
N LEU A 394 6.55 26.48 -22.20
CA LEU A 394 7.20 25.17 -22.06
C LEU A 394 6.99 24.51 -20.69
N SER A 395 6.58 25.27 -19.67
CA SER A 395 6.42 24.76 -18.29
C SER A 395 5.46 23.57 -18.14
N PRO A 396 4.31 23.46 -18.83
CA PRO A 396 3.49 22.25 -18.83
C PRO A 396 4.03 21.18 -19.79
N MET A 397 5.31 20.82 -19.67
CA MET A 397 6.03 20.01 -20.67
C MET A 397 5.40 18.64 -20.90
N ALA A 398 4.81 18.03 -19.86
CA ALA A 398 4.12 16.75 -19.95
C ALA A 398 3.04 16.71 -21.06
N TRP A 399 2.28 17.79 -21.24
CA TRP A 399 1.28 17.87 -22.31
C TRP A 399 1.92 17.97 -23.69
N TRP A 400 2.99 18.74 -23.83
CA TRP A 400 3.68 18.94 -25.12
C TRP A 400 4.50 17.74 -25.56
N SER A 401 4.95 16.90 -24.63
CA SER A 401 5.67 15.65 -24.92
C SER A 401 4.76 14.46 -25.20
N GLY A 402 3.43 14.66 -25.23
CA GLY A 402 2.46 13.57 -25.40
C GLY A 402 2.31 12.66 -24.17
N ARG A 403 2.86 13.07 -23.02
CA ARG A 403 2.85 12.33 -21.74
C ARG A 403 1.94 13.01 -20.71
N GLY A 404 0.83 13.56 -21.21
CA GLY A 404 -0.11 14.34 -20.42
C GLY A 404 -1.21 13.52 -19.76
N GLY A 405 -1.45 12.30 -20.23
CA GLY A 405 -2.33 11.31 -19.62
C GLY A 405 -1.51 10.17 -19.01
N ASP A 406 -2.19 9.26 -18.34
CA ASP A 406 -1.64 7.99 -17.86
C ASP A 406 -1.27 7.08 -19.04
N ALA A 407 -0.12 6.41 -18.93
CA ALA A 407 0.42 5.53 -19.98
C ALA A 407 -0.48 4.30 -20.22
N ASN A 408 -1.14 3.83 -19.17
CA ASN A 408 -2.03 2.67 -19.13
C ASN A 408 -3.51 3.07 -19.19
N SER A 409 -3.85 4.31 -19.58
CA SER A 409 -5.25 4.67 -19.89
C SER A 409 -5.91 3.65 -20.83
N TYR A 410 -7.24 3.46 -20.78
CA TYR A 410 -7.94 2.43 -21.55
C TYR A 410 -9.00 3.02 -22.50
N ASP A 411 -9.46 2.25 -23.48
CA ASP A 411 -10.55 2.66 -24.38
C ASP A 411 -11.90 2.43 -23.70
N GLU A 412 -12.19 1.16 -23.42
CA GLU A 412 -13.36 0.71 -22.67
C GLU A 412 -13.01 -0.49 -21.79
N ILE A 413 -13.85 -0.75 -20.78
CA ILE A 413 -13.81 -2.00 -20.03
C ILE A 413 -14.37 -3.11 -20.94
N PRO A 414 -13.69 -4.27 -21.07
CA PRO A 414 -14.14 -5.32 -21.98
C PRO A 414 -15.56 -5.81 -21.68
N ALA A 415 -16.34 -6.13 -22.71
CA ALA A 415 -17.73 -6.52 -22.57
C ALA A 415 -17.95 -7.74 -21.65
N THR A 416 -17.00 -8.68 -21.66
CA THR A 416 -17.01 -9.88 -20.81
C THR A 416 -17.07 -9.57 -19.32
N TRP A 417 -16.54 -8.43 -18.86
CA TRP A 417 -16.65 -8.01 -17.47
C TRP A 417 -18.08 -7.61 -17.10
N ARG A 418 -18.83 -6.99 -18.03
CA ARG A 418 -20.24 -6.66 -17.81
C ARG A 418 -21.12 -7.91 -17.82
N GLU A 419 -20.79 -8.87 -18.69
CA GLU A 419 -21.46 -10.18 -18.74
C GLU A 419 -21.23 -10.95 -17.43
N ALA A 420 -19.99 -10.97 -16.93
CA ALA A 420 -19.67 -11.57 -15.64
C ALA A 420 -20.41 -10.86 -14.49
N ALA A 421 -20.43 -9.53 -14.45
CA ALA A 421 -21.17 -8.78 -13.43
C ALA A 421 -22.67 -9.14 -13.41
N ALA A 422 -23.31 -9.20 -14.58
CA ALA A 422 -24.73 -9.58 -14.68
C ALA A 422 -24.99 -11.02 -14.24
N ASP A 423 -24.09 -11.95 -14.53
CA ASP A 423 -24.17 -13.34 -14.06
C ASP A 423 -23.99 -13.44 -12.54
N LEU A 424 -23.03 -12.70 -11.96
CA LEU A 424 -22.83 -12.61 -10.52
C LEU A 424 -24.05 -12.04 -9.80
N ASP A 425 -24.70 -11.02 -10.36
CA ASP A 425 -25.93 -10.45 -9.81
C ASP A 425 -27.09 -11.43 -9.86
N ALA A 426 -27.19 -12.23 -10.92
CA ALA A 426 -28.18 -13.30 -11.05
C ALA A 426 -27.93 -14.45 -10.07
N LEU A 427 -26.68 -14.81 -9.79
CA LEU A 427 -26.32 -15.79 -8.76
C LEU A 427 -26.63 -15.26 -7.36
N HIS A 428 -26.23 -14.01 -7.06
CA HIS A 428 -26.52 -13.37 -5.77
C HIS A 428 -28.02 -13.37 -5.43
N ALA A 429 -28.88 -13.12 -6.42
CA ALA A 429 -30.32 -13.17 -6.23
C ALA A 429 -30.85 -14.58 -5.87
N GLN A 430 -30.10 -15.64 -6.15
CA GLN A 430 -30.43 -17.03 -5.85
C GLN A 430 -29.82 -17.52 -4.52
N ASP A 431 -28.53 -17.24 -4.30
CA ASP A 431 -27.74 -17.81 -3.20
C ASP A 431 -27.35 -16.80 -2.10
N GLY A 432 -27.52 -15.50 -2.32
CA GLY A 432 -27.08 -14.46 -1.39
C GLY A 432 -25.56 -14.27 -1.41
N GLY A 433 -24.97 -13.93 -0.25
CA GLY A 433 -23.51 -13.78 -0.09
C GLY A 433 -22.83 -12.72 -0.98
N SER A 434 -21.51 -12.64 -0.82
CA SER A 434 -20.62 -11.74 -1.57
C SER A 434 -19.72 -12.49 -2.55
N THR A 435 -19.11 -11.75 -3.49
CA THR A 435 -18.12 -12.29 -4.43
C THR A 435 -16.72 -11.79 -4.10
N LEU A 436 -15.77 -12.69 -3.83
CA LEU A 436 -14.36 -12.37 -3.63
C LEU A 436 -13.59 -12.35 -4.95
N VAL A 437 -12.78 -11.32 -5.19
CA VAL A 437 -11.91 -11.24 -6.37
C VAL A 437 -10.48 -11.62 -6.00
N LEU A 438 -9.93 -12.62 -6.67
CA LEU A 438 -8.55 -13.12 -6.55
C LEU A 438 -7.83 -13.10 -7.91
N PRO A 439 -6.48 -13.05 -7.95
CA PRO A 439 -5.58 -12.75 -6.83
C PRO A 439 -5.71 -11.29 -6.36
N ALA A 440 -5.31 -11.02 -5.12
CA ALA A 440 -5.26 -9.66 -4.60
C ALA A 440 -4.26 -8.80 -5.39
N ALA A 441 -4.60 -7.53 -5.56
CA ALA A 441 -3.71 -6.54 -6.15
C ALA A 441 -3.99 -5.18 -5.52
N ARG A 442 -2.93 -4.39 -5.33
CA ARG A 442 -3.06 -3.04 -4.72
C ARG A 442 -3.80 -2.06 -5.61
N THR A 443 -3.66 -2.21 -6.91
CA THR A 443 -4.32 -1.40 -7.95
C THR A 443 -4.85 -2.31 -9.04
N ALA A 444 -5.93 -1.90 -9.68
CA ALA A 444 -6.49 -2.59 -10.83
C ALA A 444 -5.81 -2.10 -12.12
N GLU A 445 -4.76 -2.82 -12.52
CA GLU A 445 -4.00 -2.56 -13.76
C GLU A 445 -3.91 -3.83 -14.62
N PHE A 446 -4.50 -3.76 -15.81
CA PHE A 446 -4.61 -4.88 -16.73
C PHE A 446 -3.88 -4.60 -18.04
N THR A 447 -3.69 -5.64 -18.84
CA THR A 447 -3.15 -5.54 -20.21
C THR A 447 -3.97 -4.61 -21.12
N TRP A 448 -5.28 -4.46 -20.87
CA TRP A 448 -6.16 -3.54 -21.60
C TRP A 448 -6.18 -2.11 -21.00
N GLY A 449 -5.72 -1.96 -19.76
CA GLY A 449 -5.41 -0.68 -19.12
C GLY A 449 -5.72 -0.61 -17.62
N LYS A 450 -5.56 0.60 -17.06
CA LYS A 450 -5.62 0.92 -15.63
C LYS A 450 -6.92 1.60 -15.26
N THR A 451 -7.68 0.97 -14.38
CA THR A 451 -8.91 1.53 -13.79
C THR A 451 -8.70 2.08 -12.39
N SER A 452 -7.55 1.79 -11.76
CA SER A 452 -7.20 2.09 -10.36
C SER A 452 -8.07 1.36 -9.33
N ASP A 453 -9.39 1.48 -9.42
CA ASP A 453 -10.37 0.70 -8.66
C ASP A 453 -10.78 -0.58 -9.43
N GLU A 454 -11.23 -1.61 -8.71
CA GLU A 454 -11.66 -2.89 -9.27
C GLU A 454 -12.93 -2.73 -10.16
N PRO A 455 -12.90 -3.11 -11.46
CA PRO A 455 -14.04 -2.97 -12.35
C PRO A 455 -15.35 -3.62 -11.86
N LEU A 456 -15.28 -4.81 -11.24
CA LEU A 456 -16.49 -5.50 -10.76
C LEU A 456 -17.20 -4.72 -9.66
N VAL A 457 -16.50 -3.94 -8.83
CA VAL A 457 -17.12 -3.09 -7.80
C VAL A 457 -18.03 -2.03 -8.41
N ALA A 458 -17.68 -1.51 -9.60
CA ALA A 458 -18.46 -0.50 -10.29
C ALA A 458 -19.53 -1.09 -11.24
N LEU A 459 -19.35 -2.33 -11.70
CA LEU A 459 -20.23 -2.98 -12.68
C LEU A 459 -21.34 -3.84 -12.07
N ALA A 460 -21.06 -4.54 -10.97
CA ALA A 460 -22.03 -5.40 -10.30
C ALA A 460 -22.95 -4.60 -9.38
N GLU A 461 -24.20 -5.04 -9.25
CA GLU A 461 -25.13 -4.56 -8.23
C GLU A 461 -24.97 -5.33 -6.90
N SER A 462 -24.43 -6.56 -6.97
CA SER A 462 -24.16 -7.42 -5.82
C SER A 462 -22.85 -7.09 -5.11
N PRO A 463 -22.69 -7.47 -3.82
CA PRO A 463 -21.50 -7.15 -3.04
C PRO A 463 -20.21 -7.79 -3.58
N ILE A 464 -19.17 -6.97 -3.74
CA ILE A 464 -17.84 -7.38 -4.21
C ILE A 464 -16.79 -7.16 -3.12
N VAL A 465 -16.08 -8.22 -2.76
CA VAL A 465 -14.96 -8.22 -1.82
C VAL A 465 -13.66 -8.19 -2.61
N THR A 466 -12.80 -7.24 -2.26
CA THR A 466 -11.43 -7.16 -2.76
C THR A 466 -10.50 -6.93 -1.58
N ARG A 467 -9.20 -7.20 -1.78
CA ARG A 467 -8.15 -6.73 -0.88
C ARG A 467 -7.53 -5.44 -1.43
N PRO A 468 -8.04 -4.25 -1.05
CA PRO A 468 -7.53 -2.97 -1.55
C PRO A 468 -6.16 -2.63 -0.94
N ALA A 469 -5.44 -1.65 -1.49
CA ALA A 469 -4.15 -1.23 -0.95
C ALA A 469 -4.22 -0.75 0.51
N ALA A 470 -5.23 0.05 0.87
CA ALA A 470 -5.43 0.56 2.23
C ALA A 470 -6.61 -0.16 2.91
N PRO A 471 -6.48 -0.58 4.18
CA PRO A 471 -7.56 -1.23 4.93
C PRO A 471 -8.64 -0.20 5.31
N LEU A 472 -9.73 -0.17 4.54
CA LEU A 472 -10.89 0.71 4.82
C LEU A 472 -11.95 0.04 5.72
N GLY A 473 -11.99 -1.30 5.74
CA GLY A 473 -12.80 -2.13 6.64
C GLY A 473 -12.06 -2.53 7.93
N HIS A 474 -12.64 -3.48 8.67
CA HIS A 474 -12.04 -3.97 9.92
C HIS A 474 -10.64 -4.59 9.65
N PRO A 475 -9.58 -4.18 10.39
CA PRO A 475 -8.24 -4.70 10.15
C PRO A 475 -8.11 -6.22 10.26
N GLY A 476 -8.84 -6.86 11.19
CA GLY A 476 -8.88 -8.33 11.29
C GLY A 476 -9.38 -9.04 10.02
N ALA A 477 -10.35 -8.45 9.31
CA ALA A 477 -10.82 -8.98 8.04
C ALA A 477 -9.77 -8.82 6.94
N THR A 478 -9.00 -7.73 7.00
CA THR A 478 -7.87 -7.49 6.08
C THR A 478 -6.79 -8.56 6.25
N ARG A 479 -6.45 -8.93 7.50
CA ARG A 479 -5.50 -10.02 7.79
C ARG A 479 -5.98 -11.37 7.24
N LEU A 480 -7.27 -11.66 7.39
CA LEU A 480 -7.88 -12.84 6.81
C LEU A 480 -7.78 -12.87 5.28
N LEU A 481 -8.07 -11.74 4.62
CA LEU A 481 -7.91 -11.63 3.17
C LEU A 481 -6.46 -11.83 2.73
N ASP A 482 -5.49 -11.34 3.50
CA ASP A 482 -4.05 -11.57 3.24
C ASP A 482 -3.70 -13.06 3.34
N ARG A 483 -4.21 -13.77 4.36
CA ARG A 483 -4.01 -15.23 4.52
C ARG A 483 -4.73 -16.02 3.42
N ILE A 484 -5.94 -15.62 3.04
CA ILE A 484 -6.73 -16.26 1.98
C ILE A 484 -6.05 -16.12 0.63
N ASP A 485 -5.53 -14.94 0.28
CA ASP A 485 -4.83 -14.74 -0.99
C ASP A 485 -3.60 -15.64 -1.10
N ALA A 486 -2.80 -15.72 -0.03
CA ALA A 486 -1.64 -16.62 0.02
C ALA A 486 -2.04 -18.11 -0.05
N ALA A 487 -3.07 -18.53 0.71
CA ALA A 487 -3.55 -19.91 0.70
C ALA A 487 -4.14 -20.30 -0.67
N ALA A 488 -4.94 -19.41 -1.27
CA ALA A 488 -5.53 -19.61 -2.58
C ALA A 488 -4.46 -19.70 -3.67
N ALA A 489 -3.36 -18.95 -3.57
CA ALA A 489 -2.27 -19.00 -4.55
C ALA A 489 -1.22 -20.11 -4.30
N SER A 490 -1.47 -21.04 -3.38
CA SER A 490 -0.52 -22.10 -3.01
C SER A 490 -0.30 -23.15 -4.10
N GLY A 491 -1.24 -23.34 -5.03
CA GLY A 491 -1.21 -24.39 -6.06
C GLY A 491 -1.54 -25.80 -5.55
N VAL A 492 -1.76 -25.97 -4.24
CA VAL A 492 -2.11 -27.25 -3.59
C VAL A 492 -3.49 -27.18 -2.93
N ALA A 493 -4.03 -28.33 -2.52
CA ALA A 493 -5.32 -28.42 -1.86
C ALA A 493 -5.32 -27.76 -0.47
N GLN A 494 -6.39 -27.01 -0.16
CA GLN A 494 -6.62 -26.28 1.08
C GLN A 494 -7.96 -26.72 1.73
N PRO A 495 -7.97 -27.78 2.57
CA PRO A 495 -9.19 -28.46 3.01
C PRO A 495 -10.21 -27.66 3.84
N GLY A 496 -9.88 -26.46 4.33
CA GLY A 496 -10.80 -25.57 5.08
C GLY A 496 -11.08 -24.24 4.39
N LEU A 497 -10.56 -24.00 3.18
CA LEU A 497 -10.64 -22.69 2.54
C LEU A 497 -12.08 -22.31 2.15
N ALA A 498 -12.88 -23.26 1.64
CA ALA A 498 -14.28 -23.02 1.31
C ALA A 498 -15.11 -22.69 2.55
N ASP A 499 -14.92 -23.43 3.65
CA ASP A 499 -15.62 -23.20 4.92
C ASP A 499 -15.25 -21.83 5.52
N LEU A 500 -13.99 -21.42 5.43
CA LEU A 500 -13.55 -20.08 5.84
C LEU A 500 -14.25 -18.98 5.02
N LEU A 501 -14.33 -19.16 3.70
CA LEU A 501 -15.00 -18.20 2.81
C LEU A 501 -16.50 -18.15 3.09
N GLU A 502 -17.16 -19.30 3.29
CA GLU A 502 -18.58 -19.36 3.67
C GLU A 502 -18.83 -18.61 4.98
N ARG A 503 -17.98 -18.83 6.00
CA ARG A 503 -18.01 -18.12 7.29
C ARG A 503 -17.85 -16.60 7.15
N MET A 504 -17.11 -16.14 6.14
CA MET A 504 -16.96 -14.73 5.81
C MET A 504 -18.13 -14.14 5.02
N GLY A 505 -19.12 -14.96 4.65
CA GLY A 505 -20.22 -14.53 3.80
C GLY A 505 -19.87 -14.48 2.32
N VAL A 506 -18.83 -15.19 1.88
CA VAL A 506 -18.41 -15.28 0.47
C VAL A 506 -19.03 -16.53 -0.16
N ALA A 507 -19.91 -16.32 -1.12
CA ALA A 507 -20.56 -17.41 -1.88
C ALA A 507 -19.84 -17.73 -3.18
N ARG A 508 -19.03 -16.77 -3.68
CA ARG A 508 -18.45 -16.81 -5.03
C ARG A 508 -17.02 -16.29 -5.00
N VAL A 509 -16.16 -16.87 -5.84
CA VAL A 509 -14.80 -16.38 -6.12
C VAL A 509 -14.67 -16.10 -7.61
N VAL A 510 -14.19 -14.91 -7.94
CA VAL A 510 -13.77 -14.56 -9.30
C VAL A 510 -12.25 -14.60 -9.35
N VAL A 511 -11.70 -15.43 -10.22
CA VAL A 511 -10.27 -15.40 -10.54
C VAL A 511 -10.06 -14.55 -11.79
N ARG A 512 -9.30 -13.46 -11.67
CA ARG A 512 -8.99 -12.55 -12.78
C ARG A 512 -7.58 -12.78 -13.32
N HIS A 513 -7.49 -12.89 -14.64
CA HIS A 513 -6.25 -12.96 -15.41
C HIS A 513 -5.92 -11.61 -16.04
N GLY A 514 -4.75 -11.51 -16.70
CA GLY A 514 -4.37 -10.33 -17.46
C GLY A 514 -4.01 -9.09 -16.62
N VAL A 515 -3.77 -9.28 -15.31
CA VAL A 515 -3.21 -8.24 -14.43
C VAL A 515 -1.74 -8.04 -14.77
N LEU A 516 -1.26 -6.79 -14.85
CA LEU A 516 0.13 -6.48 -15.21
C LEU A 516 1.13 -6.95 -14.14
N SER A 517 2.30 -7.43 -14.56
CA SER A 517 3.39 -7.84 -13.66
C SER A 517 3.83 -6.75 -12.67
N LEU A 518 3.70 -5.47 -13.05
CA LEU A 518 4.04 -4.33 -12.20
C LEU A 518 3.28 -4.29 -10.87
N VAL A 519 2.06 -4.85 -10.80
CA VAL A 519 1.30 -4.90 -9.53
C VAL A 519 1.72 -6.06 -8.63
N GLN A 520 2.56 -6.95 -9.17
CA GLN A 520 3.16 -8.11 -8.50
C GLN A 520 2.13 -9.07 -7.88
N ALA A 521 0.91 -9.15 -8.42
CA ALA A 521 -0.12 -10.07 -7.96
C ALA A 521 0.33 -11.54 -8.05
N LEU A 522 -0.19 -12.39 -7.16
CA LEU A 522 0.09 -13.83 -7.21
C LEU A 522 -0.49 -14.45 -8.50
N PRO A 523 0.09 -15.55 -9.04
CA PRO A 523 -0.37 -16.11 -10.31
C PRO A 523 -1.81 -16.64 -10.25
N ALA A 524 -2.68 -16.15 -11.13
CA ALA A 524 -4.07 -16.61 -11.25
C ALA A 524 -4.19 -18.11 -11.53
N ASP A 525 -3.27 -18.69 -12.32
CA ASP A 525 -3.24 -20.14 -12.59
C ASP A 525 -2.95 -20.97 -11.34
N ARG A 526 -2.24 -20.41 -10.34
CA ARG A 526 -2.06 -21.09 -9.04
C ARG A 526 -3.36 -21.06 -8.24
N VAL A 527 -4.09 -19.95 -8.31
CA VAL A 527 -5.42 -19.81 -7.68
C VAL A 527 -6.39 -20.84 -8.24
N GLU A 528 -6.57 -20.89 -9.57
CA GLU A 528 -7.48 -21.87 -10.19
C GLU A 528 -7.08 -23.32 -9.85
N ARG A 529 -5.78 -23.63 -9.82
CA ARG A 529 -5.29 -24.97 -9.41
C ARG A 529 -5.63 -25.30 -7.96
N THR A 530 -5.45 -24.37 -7.02
CA THR A 530 -5.84 -24.58 -5.63
C THR A 530 -7.34 -24.75 -5.49
N LEU A 531 -8.15 -23.90 -6.12
CA LEU A 531 -9.61 -24.02 -6.07
C LEU A 531 -10.08 -25.37 -6.62
N ALA A 532 -9.56 -25.80 -7.77
CA ALA A 532 -9.89 -27.09 -8.38
C ALA A 532 -9.50 -28.31 -7.53
N ARG A 533 -8.42 -28.20 -6.74
CA ARG A 533 -7.92 -29.27 -5.86
C ARG A 533 -8.54 -29.24 -4.47
N SER A 534 -9.16 -28.13 -4.08
CA SER A 534 -9.73 -27.95 -2.74
C SER A 534 -11.19 -28.36 -2.70
N PRO A 535 -11.65 -28.99 -1.61
CA PRO A 535 -13.06 -29.31 -1.44
C PRO A 535 -13.90 -28.02 -1.33
N GLY A 536 -15.17 -28.09 -1.75
CA GLY A 536 -16.13 -26.99 -1.59
C GLY A 536 -16.08 -25.91 -2.68
N PHE A 537 -15.33 -26.13 -3.76
CA PHE A 537 -15.34 -25.24 -4.93
C PHE A 537 -15.85 -25.96 -6.18
N ALA A 538 -16.56 -25.24 -7.03
CA ALA A 538 -16.92 -25.69 -8.37
C ALA A 538 -16.82 -24.52 -9.35
N GLU A 539 -16.22 -24.76 -10.52
CA GLU A 539 -16.20 -23.77 -11.60
C GLU A 539 -17.62 -23.64 -12.17
N HIS A 540 -18.15 -22.42 -12.19
CA HIS A 540 -19.45 -22.10 -12.75
C HIS A 540 -19.35 -21.72 -14.23
N GLN A 541 -18.52 -20.72 -14.53
CA GLN A 541 -18.38 -20.20 -15.89
C GLN A 541 -17.11 -19.36 -16.07
N ARG A 542 -16.61 -19.28 -17.32
CA ARG A 542 -15.51 -18.41 -17.73
C ARG A 542 -15.96 -17.31 -18.70
N PHE A 543 -15.50 -16.09 -18.48
CA PHE A 543 -15.79 -14.89 -19.26
C PHE A 543 -14.48 -14.22 -19.73
N GLY A 544 -13.87 -14.76 -20.78
CA GLY A 544 -12.56 -14.30 -21.24
C GLY A 544 -11.49 -14.54 -20.17
N ASP A 545 -10.93 -13.45 -19.63
CA ASP A 545 -9.89 -13.46 -18.59
C ASP A 545 -10.44 -13.62 -17.16
N LEU A 546 -11.74 -13.87 -16.99
CA LEU A 546 -12.37 -14.11 -15.68
C LEU A 546 -12.88 -15.53 -15.58
N SER A 547 -12.61 -16.24 -14.49
CA SER A 547 -13.33 -17.47 -14.12
C SER A 547 -14.12 -17.26 -12.84
N VAL A 548 -15.37 -17.76 -12.81
CA VAL A 548 -16.30 -17.66 -11.68
C VAL A 548 -16.43 -19.04 -11.05
N TRP A 549 -16.25 -19.09 -9.74
CA TRP A 549 -16.32 -20.29 -8.92
C TRP A 549 -17.36 -20.11 -7.81
N THR A 550 -18.17 -21.14 -7.56
CA THR A 550 -19.08 -21.19 -6.41
C THR A 550 -18.36 -21.78 -5.20
N VAL A 551 -18.70 -21.28 -4.02
CA VAL A 551 -18.16 -21.70 -2.72
C VAL A 551 -19.24 -22.41 -1.91
N GLY A 552 -18.90 -23.53 -1.29
CA GLY A 552 -19.80 -24.28 -0.43
C GLY A 552 -20.90 -25.00 -1.22
N SER A 553 -21.99 -25.36 -0.53
CA SER A 553 -23.07 -26.16 -1.10
C SER A 553 -24.48 -25.60 -0.89
N GLY A 554 -24.60 -24.40 -0.32
CA GLY A 554 -25.89 -23.80 0.03
C GLY A 554 -25.87 -22.27 0.06
N PRO A 555 -27.04 -21.65 0.28
CA PRO A 555 -27.17 -20.19 0.34
C PRO A 555 -26.40 -19.60 1.51
N THR A 556 -25.83 -18.42 1.31
CA THR A 556 -25.07 -17.68 2.32
C THR A 556 -25.94 -16.58 2.94
N PRO A 557 -26.43 -16.74 4.18
CA PRO A 557 -27.32 -15.78 4.81
C PRO A 557 -26.59 -14.49 5.22
N VAL A 558 -27.33 -13.39 5.31
CA VAL A 558 -26.80 -12.10 5.82
C VAL A 558 -26.64 -12.13 7.35
N VAL A 559 -27.50 -12.91 8.03
CA VAL A 559 -27.49 -13.07 9.48
C VAL A 559 -27.56 -14.54 9.85
N GLU A 560 -26.70 -14.92 10.79
CA GLU A 560 -26.59 -16.28 11.31
C GLU A 560 -26.92 -16.27 12.80
N SER A 561 -27.48 -17.35 13.33
CA SER A 561 -27.73 -17.53 14.77
C SER A 561 -26.97 -18.75 15.26
N MET A 562 -26.20 -18.58 16.33
CA MET A 562 -25.37 -19.60 16.95
C MET A 562 -25.75 -19.73 18.43
N PRO A 563 -25.69 -20.93 19.03
CA PRO A 563 -25.91 -21.09 20.47
C PRO A 563 -24.89 -20.31 21.30
N ALA A 564 -25.34 -19.67 22.38
CA ALA A 564 -24.47 -18.85 23.22
C ALA A 564 -23.55 -19.67 24.16
N ASP A 565 -23.83 -20.96 24.34
CA ASP A 565 -23.00 -21.89 25.11
C ASP A 565 -21.92 -22.58 24.27
N GLY A 566 -21.88 -22.31 22.95
CA GLY A 566 -20.91 -22.88 22.02
C GLY A 566 -19.82 -21.91 21.56
N GLU A 567 -19.48 -20.91 22.38
CA GLU A 567 -18.35 -20.02 22.12
C GLU A 567 -17.02 -20.81 22.20
N VAL A 568 -16.19 -20.71 21.17
CA VAL A 568 -14.79 -21.16 21.19
C VAL A 568 -13.89 -19.93 21.31
N VAL A 569 -13.18 -19.82 22.44
CA VAL A 569 -12.27 -18.72 22.75
C VAL A 569 -10.88 -19.03 22.21
N VAL A 570 -10.39 -18.19 21.31
CA VAL A 570 -9.10 -18.36 20.63
C VAL A 570 -8.13 -17.26 21.04
N ALA A 571 -7.04 -17.63 21.70
CA ALA A 571 -5.86 -16.79 21.88
C ALA A 571 -5.06 -16.80 20.58
N GLY A 572 -5.35 -15.85 19.69
CA GLY A 572 -4.85 -15.87 18.32
C GLY A 572 -5.16 -14.63 17.51
N GLY A 573 -4.67 -14.61 16.26
CA GLY A 573 -5.05 -13.62 15.25
C GLY A 573 -6.24 -14.13 14.42
N PRO A 574 -7.06 -13.26 13.82
CA PRO A 574 -8.15 -13.68 12.94
C PRO A 574 -7.71 -14.66 11.84
N GLU A 575 -6.47 -14.55 11.34
CA GLU A 575 -5.89 -15.46 10.37
C GLU A 575 -5.81 -16.94 10.83
N ALA A 576 -5.85 -17.21 12.15
CA ALA A 576 -5.90 -18.57 12.69
C ALA A 576 -7.13 -19.36 12.25
N LEU A 577 -8.20 -18.68 11.82
CA LEU A 577 -9.42 -19.35 11.36
C LEU A 577 -9.18 -20.22 10.12
N HIS A 578 -8.14 -19.93 9.32
CA HIS A 578 -7.73 -20.81 8.22
C HIS A 578 -7.30 -22.20 8.73
N ASP A 579 -6.47 -22.23 9.77
CA ASP A 579 -5.96 -23.51 10.29
C ASP A 579 -7.02 -24.23 11.14
N LEU A 580 -7.85 -23.47 11.86
CA LEU A 580 -8.97 -23.98 12.65
C LEU A 580 -10.05 -24.64 11.77
N THR A 581 -10.46 -24.00 10.68
CA THR A 581 -11.42 -24.61 9.72
C THR A 581 -10.83 -25.86 9.07
N ALA A 582 -9.55 -25.87 8.76
CA ALA A 582 -8.88 -27.04 8.22
C ALA A 582 -8.71 -28.20 9.23
N ILE A 583 -8.90 -28.01 10.54
CA ILE A 583 -9.02 -29.10 11.54
C ILE A 583 -10.49 -29.39 11.90
N GLY A 584 -11.44 -28.85 11.15
CA GLY A 584 -12.87 -29.14 11.31
C GLY A 584 -13.64 -28.17 12.21
N LEU A 585 -13.16 -26.94 12.42
CA LEU A 585 -14.01 -25.88 12.97
C LEU A 585 -15.14 -25.59 11.97
N SER A 586 -16.38 -25.79 12.42
CA SER A 586 -17.57 -25.52 11.60
C SER A 586 -17.63 -24.07 11.12
N PRO A 587 -18.07 -23.79 9.87
CA PRO A 587 -18.33 -22.43 9.41
C PRO A 587 -19.39 -21.70 10.28
N TRP A 588 -20.21 -22.47 11.01
CA TRP A 588 -21.32 -21.99 11.84
C TRP A 588 -21.01 -21.96 13.34
N ALA A 589 -19.77 -22.19 13.75
CA ALA A 589 -19.38 -22.10 15.16
C ALA A 589 -19.15 -20.64 15.58
N TRP A 590 -19.54 -20.25 16.79
CA TRP A 590 -19.17 -18.93 17.31
C TRP A 590 -17.73 -18.98 17.84
N THR A 591 -16.85 -18.13 17.33
CA THR A 591 -15.52 -17.91 17.93
C THR A 591 -15.32 -16.48 18.37
N SER A 592 -14.58 -16.31 19.47
CA SER A 592 -13.97 -15.04 19.85
C SER A 592 -12.46 -15.17 19.67
N VAL A 593 -11.86 -14.25 18.91
CA VAL A 593 -10.44 -14.32 18.55
C VAL A 593 -9.74 -13.05 19.00
N SER A 594 -8.75 -13.20 19.87
CA SER A 594 -7.94 -12.09 20.37
C SER A 594 -6.55 -12.59 20.78
N PRO A 595 -5.46 -11.88 20.45
CA PRO A 595 -4.11 -12.27 20.90
C PRO A 595 -3.98 -12.29 22.43
N ALA A 596 -4.82 -11.51 23.12
CA ALA A 596 -4.83 -11.37 24.58
C ALA A 596 -5.99 -12.12 25.25
N ALA A 597 -6.57 -13.14 24.61
CA ALA A 597 -7.68 -13.88 25.18
C ALA A 597 -7.28 -14.59 26.49
N GLU A 598 -8.06 -14.38 27.55
CA GLU A 598 -7.93 -15.09 28.82
C GLU A 598 -8.73 -16.41 28.77
N ASP A 599 -8.27 -17.44 29.50
CA ASP A 599 -8.93 -18.75 29.59
C ASP A 599 -9.30 -19.37 28.22
N ALA A 600 -8.44 -19.19 27.22
CA ALA A 600 -8.68 -19.67 25.86
C ALA A 600 -8.84 -21.20 25.78
N ASP A 601 -9.75 -21.64 24.91
CA ASP A 601 -9.91 -23.05 24.52
C ASP A 601 -8.79 -23.47 23.58
N VAL A 602 -8.30 -22.55 22.74
CA VAL A 602 -7.18 -22.79 21.82
C VAL A 602 -6.21 -21.61 21.81
N VAL A 603 -4.92 -21.88 21.93
CA VAL A 603 -3.84 -20.93 21.66
C VAL A 603 -3.22 -21.24 20.32
N THR A 604 -2.95 -20.21 19.53
CA THR A 604 -2.31 -20.33 18.21
C THR A 604 -1.00 -19.55 18.14
N ASP A 605 -0.18 -19.83 17.13
CA ASP A 605 1.05 -19.08 16.86
C ASP A 605 0.82 -17.84 15.97
N THR A 606 -0.36 -17.23 16.06
CA THR A 606 -0.73 -15.98 15.37
C THR A 606 -1.33 -14.96 16.35
N PRO A 607 -1.31 -13.65 16.06
CA PRO A 607 -0.49 -12.98 15.05
C PRO A 607 0.92 -12.78 15.58
N ARG A 608 1.95 -13.06 14.79
CA ARG A 608 3.36 -12.95 15.22
C ARG A 608 3.86 -11.49 15.27
N TRP A 609 4.86 -11.21 16.10
CA TRP A 609 5.51 -9.90 16.19
C TRP A 609 6.37 -9.62 14.94
N ARG A 610 5.88 -8.79 14.01
CA ARG A 610 6.44 -8.60 12.67
C ARG A 610 6.29 -7.15 12.20
N GLN A 611 7.18 -6.71 11.32
CA GLN A 611 7.01 -5.44 10.58
C GLN A 611 6.08 -5.63 9.38
N PHE A 612 5.30 -4.59 9.08
CA PHE A 612 4.40 -4.54 7.93
C PHE A 612 4.63 -3.30 7.06
N ASN A 613 4.95 -3.50 5.78
CA ASN A 613 5.11 -2.46 4.77
C ASN A 613 3.86 -2.32 3.91
N SER A 614 2.97 -1.40 4.31
CA SER A 614 1.77 -1.04 3.54
C SER A 614 2.04 -0.50 2.12
N GLY A 615 3.30 -0.18 1.81
CA GLY A 615 3.78 0.25 0.50
C GLY A 615 3.97 -0.88 -0.51
N ARG A 616 3.92 -2.16 -0.09
CA ARG A 616 4.08 -3.35 -0.93
C ARG A 616 2.76 -4.16 -1.00
N PRO A 617 2.55 -4.99 -2.04
CA PRO A 617 1.46 -5.97 -2.07
C PRO A 617 1.51 -6.90 -0.86
N ALA A 618 0.36 -7.40 -0.40
CA ALA A 618 0.23 -8.12 0.87
C ALA A 618 1.21 -9.29 1.04
N GLN A 619 1.39 -10.07 -0.02
CA GLN A 619 2.32 -11.20 -0.12
C GLN A 619 3.80 -10.81 0.02
N LEU A 620 4.14 -9.53 -0.15
CA LEU A 620 5.50 -8.98 0.02
C LEU A 620 5.59 -7.99 1.20
N ALA A 621 4.49 -7.78 1.93
CA ALA A 621 4.36 -6.68 2.88
C ALA A 621 4.90 -7.04 4.27
N PHE A 622 5.00 -8.32 4.62
CA PHE A 622 5.42 -8.74 5.96
C PHE A 622 6.90 -9.13 6.03
N GLY A 623 7.58 -8.68 7.08
CA GLY A 623 8.93 -9.15 7.45
C GLY A 623 8.90 -10.47 8.22
N PRO A 624 10.05 -11.00 8.66
CA PRO A 624 10.09 -12.20 9.49
C PRO A 624 9.58 -11.93 10.91
N THR A 625 9.31 -12.99 11.69
CA THR A 625 9.06 -12.86 13.14
C THR A 625 10.30 -12.34 13.85
N LEU A 626 10.12 -11.25 14.58
CA LEU A 626 11.19 -10.52 15.24
C LEU A 626 11.39 -10.99 16.68
N ASP A 627 12.60 -10.71 17.18
CA ASP A 627 12.96 -10.90 18.58
C ASP A 627 12.14 -9.97 19.50
N VAL A 628 11.97 -10.37 20.76
CA VAL A 628 11.20 -9.62 21.77
C VAL A 628 11.71 -8.18 21.99
N ASP A 629 13.02 -7.97 21.80
CA ASP A 629 13.68 -6.68 22.02
C ASP A 629 13.67 -5.77 20.77
N ASP A 630 13.24 -6.27 19.61
CA ASP A 630 13.12 -5.49 18.38
C ASP A 630 11.84 -4.63 18.40
N ASP A 631 12.00 -3.31 18.41
CA ASP A 631 10.90 -2.33 18.40
C ASP A 631 10.49 -1.87 16.99
N GLY A 632 11.03 -2.50 15.95
CA GLY A 632 10.83 -2.17 14.55
C GLY A 632 9.37 -2.07 14.09
N PRO A 633 8.40 -2.83 14.64
CA PRO A 633 6.97 -2.65 14.32
C PRO A 633 6.28 -1.44 14.98
N VAL A 634 6.93 -0.69 15.87
CA VAL A 634 6.31 0.45 16.60
C VAL A 634 6.21 1.75 15.76
N PRO A 635 7.24 2.14 14.97
CA PRO A 635 7.19 3.30 14.10
C PRO A 635 6.06 3.27 13.05
N ILE A 636 5.52 4.45 12.72
CA ILE A 636 4.50 4.55 11.67
C ILE A 636 5.11 4.20 10.31
N GLY A 637 4.38 3.39 9.55
CA GLY A 637 4.84 2.81 8.29
C GLY A 637 5.40 1.39 8.40
N SER A 638 5.72 0.91 9.62
CA SER A 638 6.12 -0.48 9.90
C SER A 638 5.16 -1.22 10.85
N ARG A 639 4.16 -0.51 11.41
CA ARG A 639 3.09 -1.10 12.22
C ARG A 639 2.31 -2.17 11.47
N ASP A 640 2.10 -3.30 12.14
CA ASP A 640 1.20 -4.34 11.69
C ASP A 640 -0.29 -3.96 11.89
N LEU A 641 -1.18 -4.65 11.21
CA LEU A 641 -2.64 -4.51 11.26
C LEU A 641 -3.20 -5.06 12.58
N PRO A 642 -4.06 -4.32 13.32
CA PRO A 642 -4.68 -4.79 14.54
C PRO A 642 -5.46 -6.10 14.32
N PRO A 643 -5.52 -6.99 15.34
CA PRO A 643 -5.13 -6.78 16.73
C PRO A 643 -3.62 -6.93 17.03
N ALA A 644 -2.77 -7.13 16.02
CA ALA A 644 -1.32 -7.05 16.21
C ALA A 644 -0.87 -5.64 16.64
N GLY A 645 0.30 -5.55 17.28
CA GLY A 645 0.88 -4.28 17.74
C GLY A 645 1.30 -4.26 19.22
N ASP A 646 1.12 -5.38 19.94
CA ASP A 646 1.59 -5.55 21.31
C ASP A 646 2.37 -6.86 21.45
N ARG A 647 3.70 -6.74 21.45
CA ARG A 647 4.65 -7.86 21.62
C ARG A 647 4.41 -8.74 22.84
N THR A 648 3.71 -8.26 23.89
CA THR A 648 3.43 -9.05 25.09
C THR A 648 2.32 -10.09 24.90
N THR A 649 1.54 -9.92 23.83
CA THR A 649 0.38 -10.74 23.49
C THR A 649 0.56 -11.51 22.17
N GLN A 650 1.78 -11.49 21.63
CA GLN A 650 2.10 -12.04 20.32
C GLN A 650 3.29 -13.01 20.40
N PRO A 651 3.33 -14.04 19.55
CA PRO A 651 4.52 -14.87 19.43
C PRO A 651 5.73 -14.04 18.96
N VAL A 652 6.86 -14.26 19.61
CA VAL A 652 8.15 -13.61 19.33
C VAL A 652 9.21 -14.67 19.04
N ARG A 653 10.28 -14.28 18.36
CA ARG A 653 11.44 -15.16 18.17
C ARG A 653 12.32 -15.10 19.41
N GLU A 654 12.78 -16.26 19.87
CA GLU A 654 13.86 -16.40 20.84
C GLU A 654 15.04 -17.10 20.16
N TRP A 655 16.24 -16.60 20.40
CA TRP A 655 17.47 -17.23 19.94
C TRP A 655 17.93 -18.31 20.93
N LEU A 656 18.52 -19.39 20.40
CA LEU A 656 19.07 -20.50 21.20
C LEU A 656 20.59 -20.36 21.27
N GLY A 657 21.14 -20.34 22.49
CA GLY A 657 22.58 -20.17 22.75
C GLY A 657 23.14 -18.80 22.39
N LEU A 658 22.27 -17.80 22.19
CA LEU A 658 22.58 -16.46 21.72
C LEU A 658 21.67 -15.43 22.38
N ALA A 659 22.25 -14.30 22.77
CA ALA A 659 21.52 -13.16 23.30
C ALA A 659 20.87 -12.32 22.19
N SER A 660 21.49 -12.25 21.01
CA SER A 660 20.94 -11.55 19.84
C SER A 660 21.67 -11.92 18.56
N VAL A 661 20.95 -11.81 17.45
CA VAL A 661 21.50 -11.92 16.09
C VAL A 661 21.24 -10.61 15.34
N GLU A 662 22.30 -9.99 14.85
CA GLU A 662 22.23 -8.75 14.06
C GLU A 662 22.75 -9.01 12.65
N ALA A 663 22.04 -8.53 11.64
CA ALA A 663 22.53 -8.50 10.27
C ALA A 663 22.72 -7.05 9.80
N SER A 664 23.72 -6.78 8.96
CA SER A 664 23.89 -5.44 8.35
C SER A 664 22.73 -5.06 7.44
N SER A 665 22.13 -6.07 6.81
CA SER A 665 20.92 -5.98 6.01
C SER A 665 20.32 -7.39 5.90
N SER A 666 19.05 -7.48 5.49
CA SER A 666 18.38 -8.75 5.27
C SER A 666 17.45 -8.62 4.08
N GLY A 667 17.50 -9.58 3.16
CA GLY A 667 16.53 -9.72 2.07
C GLY A 667 15.12 -10.06 2.59
N ALA A 668 14.99 -10.48 3.85
CA ALA A 668 13.70 -10.68 4.52
C ALA A 668 13.09 -9.38 5.08
N ASP A 669 13.83 -8.27 5.14
CA ASP A 669 13.29 -6.97 5.55
C ASP A 669 12.23 -6.52 4.52
N PRO A 670 10.98 -6.24 4.91
CA PRO A 670 9.92 -5.86 3.98
C PRO A 670 10.17 -4.48 3.32
N PHE A 671 11.16 -3.73 3.79
CA PHE A 671 11.64 -2.47 3.22
C PHE A 671 12.93 -2.61 2.40
N ALA A 672 13.49 -3.83 2.27
CA ALA A 672 14.63 -4.10 1.42
C ALA A 672 14.39 -3.63 -0.03
N ALA A 673 15.46 -3.18 -0.70
CA ALA A 673 15.40 -2.86 -2.12
C ALA A 673 15.05 -4.13 -2.93
N THR A 674 15.71 -5.24 -2.59
CA THR A 674 15.51 -6.56 -3.19
C THR A 674 15.02 -7.53 -2.12
N TRP A 675 13.70 -7.59 -1.96
CA TRP A 675 13.05 -8.55 -1.06
C TRP A 675 13.20 -9.96 -1.60
N SER A 676 13.70 -10.87 -0.77
CA SER A 676 14.03 -12.26 -1.13
C SER A 676 13.14 -13.31 -0.46
N GLY A 677 12.16 -12.89 0.33
CA GLY A 677 11.30 -13.79 1.10
C GLY A 677 11.58 -13.75 2.60
N THR A 678 10.60 -14.10 3.41
CA THR A 678 10.77 -14.15 4.88
C THR A 678 11.72 -15.26 5.33
N ALA A 679 11.87 -16.31 4.51
CA ALA A 679 12.84 -17.39 4.72
C ALA A 679 14.30 -16.97 4.47
N SER A 680 14.56 -15.75 4.02
CA SER A 680 15.92 -15.24 3.83
C SER A 680 16.47 -14.46 5.02
N GLY A 681 15.83 -14.59 6.19
CA GLY A 681 16.21 -13.88 7.41
C GLY A 681 17.42 -14.49 8.12
N PRO A 682 17.98 -13.83 9.15
CA PRO A 682 19.14 -14.34 9.89
C PRO A 682 18.92 -15.72 10.54
N ALA A 683 17.68 -16.07 10.87
CA ALA A 683 17.34 -17.38 11.44
C ALA A 683 17.62 -18.54 10.48
N ALA A 684 17.54 -18.31 9.18
CA ALA A 684 17.78 -19.30 8.13
C ALA A 684 19.26 -19.66 7.96
N ALA A 685 20.17 -18.98 8.67
CA ALA A 685 21.59 -19.36 8.74
C ALA A 685 21.92 -20.23 9.97
N LEU A 686 20.91 -20.55 10.79
CA LEU A 686 21.04 -21.21 12.08
C LEU A 686 19.98 -22.31 12.28
N ASP A 687 19.25 -22.70 11.23
CA ASP A 687 18.13 -23.65 11.35
C ASP A 687 18.55 -25.11 11.08
N GLY A 688 19.75 -25.31 10.54
CA GLY A 688 20.35 -26.61 10.27
C GLY A 688 19.93 -27.22 8.94
N ASP A 689 19.28 -26.45 8.05
CA ASP A 689 18.90 -26.87 6.71
C ASP A 689 19.76 -26.14 5.65
N PRO A 690 20.66 -26.84 4.93
CA PRO A 690 21.51 -26.19 3.92
C PRO A 690 20.73 -25.67 2.70
N GLY A 691 19.43 -25.97 2.59
CA GLY A 691 18.54 -25.42 1.57
C GLY A 691 17.97 -24.04 1.93
N THR A 692 18.13 -23.58 3.16
CA THR A 692 17.77 -22.24 3.64
C THR A 692 19.04 -21.39 3.79
N ALA A 693 18.88 -20.07 3.76
CA ALA A 693 20.01 -19.16 3.90
C ALA A 693 19.56 -17.76 4.33
N TRP A 694 20.33 -17.13 5.21
CA TRP A 694 20.28 -15.68 5.34
C TRP A 694 20.81 -15.03 4.07
N LEU A 695 20.01 -14.13 3.47
CA LEU A 695 20.44 -13.31 2.34
C LEU A 695 20.48 -11.83 2.75
N THR A 696 21.48 -11.10 2.27
CA THR A 696 21.56 -9.63 2.40
C THR A 696 20.53 -8.95 1.51
N ASP A 697 20.28 -7.66 1.75
CA ASP A 697 19.72 -6.82 0.68
C ASP A 697 20.76 -6.64 -0.45
N GLU A 698 20.45 -5.90 -1.51
CA GLU A 698 21.46 -5.45 -2.48
C GLU A 698 22.44 -4.46 -1.85
N THR A 699 23.60 -4.97 -1.43
CA THR A 699 24.65 -4.19 -0.76
C THR A 699 26.05 -4.63 -1.19
N THR A 700 27.06 -3.79 -0.97
CA THR A 700 28.48 -4.11 -1.19
C THR A 700 29.11 -4.85 -0.02
N GLU A 701 28.52 -4.75 1.18
CA GLU A 701 29.05 -5.34 2.42
C GLU A 701 27.97 -6.18 3.12
N GLY A 702 28.37 -7.33 3.67
CA GLY A 702 27.49 -8.18 4.47
C GLY A 702 28.14 -8.54 5.80
N ARG A 703 27.41 -8.36 6.91
CA ARG A 703 27.83 -8.77 8.25
C ARG A 703 26.68 -9.48 8.93
N LEU A 704 26.93 -10.68 9.45
CA LEU A 704 26.07 -11.39 10.40
C LEU A 704 26.80 -11.47 11.74
N ALA A 705 26.21 -10.95 12.80
CA ALA A 705 26.80 -10.92 14.13
C ALA A 705 25.94 -11.74 15.11
N LEU A 706 26.58 -12.71 15.75
CA LEU A 706 26.01 -13.60 16.76
C LEU A 706 26.56 -13.17 18.13
N THR A 707 25.70 -12.67 19.01
CA THR A 707 26.10 -12.29 20.38
C THR A 707 25.76 -13.45 21.31
N LEU A 708 26.74 -13.95 22.06
CA LEU A 708 26.58 -15.08 22.98
C LEU A 708 25.86 -14.63 24.27
N ASP A 709 25.13 -15.54 24.91
CA ASP A 709 24.44 -15.31 26.19
C ASP A 709 25.41 -14.92 27.31
N GLU A 710 26.57 -15.57 27.31
CA GLU A 710 27.67 -15.32 28.22
C GLU A 710 29.01 -15.52 27.52
N SER A 711 30.06 -14.95 28.11
CA SER A 711 31.44 -15.11 27.62
C SER A 711 31.82 -16.58 27.62
N SER A 712 32.08 -17.16 26.44
CA SER A 712 32.32 -18.59 26.29
C SER A 712 33.21 -18.93 25.09
N PRO A 713 33.85 -20.13 25.07
CA PRO A 713 34.65 -20.57 23.93
C PRO A 713 33.79 -20.90 22.70
N LEU A 714 34.25 -20.49 21.52
CA LEU A 714 33.58 -20.79 20.25
C LEU A 714 33.99 -22.13 19.62
N GLY A 715 35.17 -22.66 20.00
CA GLY A 715 35.75 -23.86 19.40
C GLY A 715 35.99 -23.72 17.90
N GLU A 716 35.77 -24.82 17.16
CA GLU A 716 35.74 -24.81 15.70
C GLU A 716 34.41 -24.24 15.21
N VAL A 717 34.48 -23.21 14.37
CA VAL A 717 33.32 -22.57 13.73
C VAL A 717 33.34 -22.90 12.25
N THR A 718 32.23 -23.41 11.73
CA THR A 718 32.05 -23.72 10.30
C THR A 718 30.94 -22.85 9.73
N VAL A 719 31.17 -22.28 8.54
CA VAL A 719 30.22 -21.44 7.80
C VAL A 719 30.05 -22.00 6.40
N ALA A 720 28.81 -22.32 6.03
CA ALA A 720 28.45 -22.74 4.68
C ALA A 720 27.97 -21.53 3.85
N PRO A 721 28.54 -21.28 2.66
CA PRO A 721 28.06 -20.24 1.77
C PRO A 721 26.66 -20.54 1.23
N ALA A 722 25.82 -19.50 1.09
CA ALA A 722 24.62 -19.60 0.27
C ALA A 722 24.99 -19.70 -1.22
N GLU A 723 24.11 -20.23 -2.07
CA GLU A 723 24.33 -20.32 -3.53
C GLU A 723 24.64 -18.96 -4.18
N THR A 724 24.07 -17.88 -3.64
CA THR A 724 24.30 -16.49 -4.09
C THR A 724 25.69 -15.96 -3.75
N THR A 725 26.45 -16.68 -2.92
CA THR A 725 27.80 -16.34 -2.50
C THR A 725 28.76 -17.42 -2.95
N PRO A 726 29.31 -17.30 -4.18
CA PRO A 726 30.31 -18.25 -4.64
C PRO A 726 31.45 -18.30 -3.63
N ALA A 727 31.82 -19.50 -3.21
CA ALA A 727 32.85 -19.74 -2.21
C ALA A 727 34.27 -19.44 -2.71
N THR A 728 34.43 -18.51 -3.65
CA THR A 728 35.68 -18.19 -4.34
C THR A 728 36.43 -17.00 -3.73
N ASP A 729 35.75 -16.18 -2.92
CA ASP A 729 36.34 -15.04 -2.22
C ASP A 729 36.52 -15.36 -0.72
N PRO A 730 37.65 -14.95 -0.09
CA PRO A 730 37.88 -15.21 1.33
C PRO A 730 36.90 -14.41 2.21
N LEU A 731 36.48 -15.04 3.31
CA LEU A 731 35.64 -14.41 4.33
C LEU A 731 36.47 -14.10 5.58
N THR A 732 36.02 -13.17 6.40
CA THR A 732 36.63 -12.92 7.72
C THR A 732 35.69 -13.31 8.85
N LEU A 733 36.13 -14.20 9.74
CA LEU A 733 35.48 -14.49 11.01
C LEU A 733 36.13 -13.67 12.11
N ARG A 734 35.38 -12.77 12.76
CA ARG A 734 35.87 -11.90 13.82
C ARG A 734 35.18 -12.18 15.15
N ALA A 735 35.90 -12.79 16.08
CA ALA A 735 35.43 -13.03 17.44
C ALA A 735 35.87 -11.89 18.39
N VAL A 736 34.93 -11.33 19.14
CA VAL A 736 35.12 -10.17 20.03
C VAL A 736 35.07 -10.61 21.49
N ARG A 737 35.95 -10.08 22.32
CA ARG A 737 36.05 -10.36 23.76
C ARG A 737 35.31 -9.32 24.60
N ALA A 738 35.09 -9.63 25.87
CA ALA A 738 34.44 -8.74 26.83
C ALA A 738 35.15 -7.38 27.03
N ASP A 739 36.47 -7.30 26.78
CA ASP A 739 37.25 -6.05 26.87
C ASP A 739 37.22 -5.21 25.57
N GLY A 740 36.50 -5.68 24.55
CA GLY A 740 36.39 -5.05 23.23
C GLY A 740 37.54 -5.38 22.26
N SER A 741 38.55 -6.14 22.70
CA SER A 741 39.55 -6.70 21.77
C SER A 741 38.93 -7.79 20.90
N SER A 742 39.49 -8.05 19.73
CA SER A 742 39.00 -9.11 18.82
C SER A 742 40.13 -9.96 18.27
N ARG A 743 39.79 -11.18 17.84
CA ARG A 743 40.61 -12.07 17.02
C ARG A 743 39.87 -12.26 15.70
N ALA A 744 40.55 -12.00 14.60
CA ALA A 744 40.00 -12.19 13.26
C ALA A 744 40.80 -13.28 12.54
N GLU A 745 40.10 -14.19 11.87
CA GLU A 745 40.66 -15.24 11.03
C GLU A 745 40.10 -15.05 9.62
N ASP A 746 40.99 -14.87 8.64
CA ASP A 746 40.61 -14.87 7.23
C ASP A 746 40.63 -16.32 6.74
N VAL A 747 39.49 -16.79 6.20
CA VAL A 747 39.32 -18.18 5.78
C VAL A 747 39.30 -18.25 4.26
N ASP A 748 40.23 -19.04 3.71
CA ASP A 748 40.35 -19.24 2.27
C ASP A 748 39.12 -19.96 1.68
N ALA A 749 38.85 -19.66 0.40
CA ALA A 749 37.83 -20.27 -0.43
C ALA A 749 37.83 -21.82 -0.39
N GLY A 750 36.70 -22.43 -0.03
CA GLY A 750 36.51 -23.89 0.10
C GLY A 750 35.04 -24.28 -0.12
N SER A 751 34.66 -25.54 0.13
CA SER A 751 33.23 -25.92 0.14
C SER A 751 32.51 -25.31 1.35
N ASP A 752 33.18 -25.34 2.50
CA ASP A 752 32.78 -24.66 3.73
C ASP A 752 33.98 -23.87 4.26
N TRP A 753 33.72 -22.81 5.02
CA TRP A 753 34.74 -22.01 5.68
C TRP A 753 34.85 -22.40 7.14
N THR A 754 36.03 -22.79 7.61
CA THR A 754 36.26 -23.25 8.99
C THR A 754 37.39 -22.47 9.67
N ALA A 755 37.19 -22.07 10.93
CA ALA A 755 38.24 -21.48 11.77
C ALA A 755 38.16 -21.99 13.21
N ASP A 756 39.31 -22.22 13.84
CA ASP A 756 39.42 -22.69 15.23
C ASP A 756 39.81 -21.53 16.16
N PHE A 757 38.88 -21.17 17.04
CA PHE A 757 39.05 -20.16 18.09
C PHE A 757 39.53 -20.76 19.42
N GLY A 758 39.61 -22.09 19.52
CA GLY A 758 40.09 -22.82 20.68
C GLY A 758 39.27 -22.55 21.95
N ALA A 759 39.95 -22.62 23.10
CA ALA A 759 39.35 -22.41 24.42
C ALA A 759 39.31 -20.94 24.87
N GLU A 760 39.63 -19.99 23.99
CA GLU A 760 39.53 -18.56 24.30
C GLU A 760 38.06 -18.16 24.42
N GLU A 761 37.72 -17.33 25.42
CA GLU A 761 36.34 -16.87 25.59
C GLU A 761 36.05 -15.60 24.80
N PHE A 762 34.89 -15.58 24.15
CA PHE A 762 34.37 -14.47 23.37
C PHE A 762 32.95 -14.14 23.81
N THR A 763 32.49 -12.93 23.48
CA THR A 763 31.12 -12.48 23.71
C THR A 763 30.32 -12.33 22.42
N ARG A 764 31.00 -12.28 21.26
CA ARG A 764 30.37 -12.09 19.96
C ARG A 764 31.22 -12.68 18.85
N LEU A 765 30.57 -13.32 17.88
CA LEU A 765 31.15 -13.74 16.60
C LEU A 765 30.56 -12.88 15.48
N GLU A 766 31.39 -12.37 14.59
CA GLU A 766 30.96 -11.65 13.39
C GLU A 766 31.47 -12.37 12.14
N VAL A 767 30.55 -12.74 11.27
CA VAL A 767 30.81 -13.32 9.95
C VAL A 767 30.75 -12.17 8.93
N LEU A 768 31.91 -11.81 8.37
CA LEU A 768 32.06 -10.71 7.43
C LEU A 768 32.20 -11.27 6.01
N LEU A 769 31.19 -11.03 5.19
CA LEU A 769 31.25 -11.35 3.77
C LEU A 769 32.26 -10.41 3.07
N PRO A 770 32.97 -10.88 2.05
CA PRO A 770 33.91 -10.06 1.28
C PRO A 770 33.21 -8.81 0.71
N GLU A 771 33.93 -7.71 0.47
CA GLU A 771 33.32 -6.53 -0.15
C GLU A 771 33.08 -6.77 -1.65
N ALA A 772 31.84 -6.61 -2.13
CA ALA A 772 31.53 -6.72 -3.55
C ALA A 772 31.80 -5.38 -4.26
N PRO A 773 32.29 -5.40 -5.52
CA PRO A 773 32.55 -4.18 -6.29
C PRO A 773 31.29 -3.40 -6.68
N ARG A 774 30.11 -4.02 -6.51
CA ARG A 774 28.78 -3.44 -6.77
C ARG A 774 27.77 -4.07 -5.81
N PRO A 775 26.63 -3.40 -5.53
CA PRO A 775 25.56 -3.99 -4.74
C PRO A 775 25.07 -5.29 -5.37
N VAL A 776 25.07 -6.37 -4.58
CA VAL A 776 24.57 -7.69 -4.96
C VAL A 776 24.00 -8.39 -3.73
N VAL A 777 23.02 -9.27 -3.93
CA VAL A 777 22.55 -10.18 -2.89
C VAL A 777 23.59 -11.27 -2.68
N ARG A 778 23.98 -11.48 -1.42
CA ARG A 778 24.86 -12.56 -0.95
C ARG A 778 24.31 -13.10 0.36
N GLY A 779 24.90 -14.14 0.92
CA GLY A 779 24.30 -14.84 2.04
C GLY A 779 25.12 -15.99 2.61
N ILE A 780 24.60 -16.52 3.70
CA ILE A 780 25.17 -17.64 4.45
C ILE A 780 24.07 -18.67 4.62
N ALA A 781 24.35 -19.91 4.21
CA ALA A 781 23.43 -21.03 4.37
C ALA A 781 23.44 -21.54 5.82
N GLU A 782 24.61 -21.72 6.42
CA GLU A 782 24.71 -22.25 7.78
C GLU A 782 25.90 -21.67 8.54
N VAL A 783 25.74 -21.51 9.86
CA VAL A 783 26.80 -21.15 10.80
C VAL A 783 26.71 -22.09 12.00
N THR A 784 27.75 -22.89 12.22
CA THR A 784 27.81 -23.87 13.31
C THR A 784 29.05 -23.70 14.17
N SER A 785 28.96 -24.13 15.42
CA SER A 785 30.06 -24.15 16.39
C SER A 785 30.16 -25.54 17.03
N ALA A 786 31.38 -26.01 17.27
CA ALA A 786 31.62 -27.25 17.99
C ALA A 786 31.21 -27.20 19.48
N GLU A 787 31.07 -26.00 20.06
CA GLU A 787 30.78 -25.77 21.48
C GLU A 787 29.33 -25.34 21.75
N HIS A 788 28.60 -24.86 20.73
CA HIS A 788 27.27 -24.30 20.87
C HIS A 788 26.24 -24.90 19.91
N GLU A 789 25.03 -25.17 20.40
CA GLU A 789 23.84 -25.39 19.57
C GLU A 789 23.15 -24.04 19.35
N TRP A 790 23.36 -23.45 18.18
CA TRP A 790 22.66 -22.23 17.76
C TRP A 790 21.36 -22.55 17.03
N GLY A 791 20.41 -21.62 17.11
CA GLY A 791 19.14 -21.70 16.39
C GLY A 791 18.15 -20.67 16.88
N SER A 792 16.88 -20.87 16.54
CA SER A 792 15.80 -20.05 17.06
C SER A 792 14.53 -20.88 17.27
N ARG A 793 13.62 -20.33 18.08
CA ARG A 793 12.28 -20.86 18.29
C ARG A 793 11.27 -19.74 18.45
N LEU A 794 10.00 -20.06 18.28
CA LEU A 794 8.90 -19.13 18.49
C LEU A 794 8.33 -19.31 19.90
N LEU A 795 8.44 -18.28 20.75
CA LEU A 795 7.82 -18.29 22.07
C LEU A 795 6.38 -17.78 21.97
N LEU A 796 5.41 -18.62 22.35
CA LEU A 796 4.01 -18.24 22.52
C LEU A 796 3.81 -17.36 23.78
N PRO A 797 2.90 -16.37 23.73
CA PRO A 797 2.64 -15.47 24.86
C PRO A 797 1.85 -16.16 25.98
N GLY A 798 1.96 -15.63 27.20
CA GLY A 798 1.15 -16.06 28.35
C GLY A 798 1.55 -17.41 28.97
N GLU A 799 0.72 -17.89 29.91
CA GLU A 799 0.77 -19.26 30.45
C GLU A 799 -0.45 -20.05 29.96
N ILE A 800 -0.23 -21.31 29.57
CA ILE A 800 -1.23 -22.22 29.03
C ILE A 800 -1.54 -23.30 30.07
N ASP A 801 -2.80 -23.66 30.26
CA ASP A 801 -3.19 -24.84 31.04
C ASP A 801 -3.51 -26.01 30.08
N PRO A 802 -2.58 -26.95 29.86
CA PRO A 802 -2.73 -28.00 28.86
C PRO A 802 -3.86 -28.99 29.19
N ARG A 803 -4.50 -28.90 30.36
CA ARG A 803 -5.66 -29.74 30.73
C ARG A 803 -6.97 -29.29 30.09
N ARG A 804 -7.03 -28.02 29.66
CA ARG A 804 -8.26 -27.38 29.16
C ARG A 804 -8.05 -26.61 27.85
N THR A 805 -6.80 -26.32 27.48
CA THR A 805 -6.47 -25.50 26.33
C THR A 805 -5.66 -26.31 25.31
N GLY A 806 -6.15 -26.35 24.06
CA GLY A 806 -5.40 -26.87 22.92
C GLY A 806 -4.35 -25.88 22.42
N VAL A 807 -3.27 -26.38 21.83
CA VAL A 807 -2.23 -25.56 21.19
C VAL A 807 -2.12 -25.94 19.73
N LEU A 808 -2.45 -25.01 18.84
CA LEU A 808 -2.39 -25.18 17.39
C LEU A 808 -1.19 -24.40 16.83
N LEU A 809 -0.26 -25.10 16.19
CA LEU A 809 0.99 -24.56 15.67
C LEU A 809 1.05 -24.75 14.17
N SER A 810 1.28 -23.67 13.42
CA SER A 810 1.34 -23.68 11.96
C SER A 810 2.56 -22.88 11.49
N PRO A 811 3.62 -23.52 10.99
CA PRO A 811 4.82 -22.81 10.58
C PRO A 811 4.53 -21.86 9.41
N LEU A 812 5.15 -20.68 9.45
CA LEU A 812 5.25 -19.83 8.28
C LEU A 812 6.43 -20.28 7.41
N GLU A 813 6.53 -19.74 6.20
CA GLU A 813 7.60 -20.04 5.25
C GLU A 813 9.01 -19.87 5.88
N GLU A 814 9.16 -18.89 6.78
CA GLU A 814 10.43 -18.62 7.48
C GLU A 814 10.89 -19.71 8.47
N ASP A 815 9.99 -20.61 8.89
CA ASP A 815 10.32 -21.69 9.82
C ASP A 815 10.04 -23.08 9.23
N ALA A 816 9.50 -23.17 8.01
CA ALA A 816 8.97 -24.41 7.44
C ALA A 816 10.01 -25.54 7.33
N ALA A 817 11.29 -25.20 7.18
CA ALA A 817 12.39 -26.14 7.10
C ALA A 817 12.64 -26.90 8.42
N ALA A 818 12.69 -26.18 9.55
CA ALA A 818 13.01 -26.73 10.85
C ALA A 818 12.25 -26.00 11.98
N PRO A 819 10.91 -26.14 12.04
CA PRO A 819 10.12 -25.30 12.91
C PRO A 819 10.29 -25.69 14.38
N ARG A 820 10.46 -24.71 15.25
CA ARG A 820 10.56 -24.89 16.71
C ARG A 820 9.67 -23.89 17.43
N TRP A 821 8.90 -24.37 18.41
CA TRP A 821 8.07 -23.52 19.26
C TRP A 821 8.35 -23.76 20.73
N ALA A 822 8.02 -22.79 21.57
CA ALA A 822 7.95 -22.95 23.02
C ALA A 822 6.72 -22.25 23.59
N PHE A 823 6.19 -22.79 24.68
CA PHE A 823 5.14 -22.15 25.46
C PHE A 823 5.36 -22.40 26.95
N ARG A 824 4.74 -21.57 27.81
CA ARG A 824 4.79 -21.78 29.26
C ARG A 824 3.55 -22.52 29.70
N SER A 825 3.73 -23.68 30.32
CA SER A 825 2.67 -24.48 30.90
C SER A 825 2.51 -24.21 32.39
N SER A 826 1.26 -23.99 32.82
CA SER A 826 0.89 -23.75 34.21
C SER A 826 0.63 -25.04 35.01
N ALA A 827 0.41 -26.16 34.32
CA ALA A 827 0.04 -27.45 34.92
C ALA A 827 0.66 -28.64 34.19
N GLU A 828 0.66 -29.80 34.85
CA GLU A 828 1.03 -31.06 34.21
C GLU A 828 -0.21 -31.75 33.63
N ALA A 829 -0.10 -32.26 32.41
CA ALA A 829 -1.17 -32.98 31.73
C ALA A 829 -0.61 -34.02 30.74
N ARG A 830 -1.42 -35.04 30.42
CA ARG A 830 -1.21 -35.83 29.21
C ARG A 830 -2.19 -35.33 28.16
N VAL A 831 -1.68 -35.06 26.96
CA VAL A 831 -2.47 -34.53 25.86
C VAL A 831 -2.18 -35.29 24.58
N PRO A 832 -3.17 -35.58 23.73
CA PRO A 832 -2.95 -36.15 22.42
C PRO A 832 -2.16 -35.18 21.52
N VAL A 833 -1.44 -35.73 20.55
CA VAL A 833 -0.69 -34.98 19.55
C VAL A 833 -1.12 -35.41 18.16
N GLU A 834 -1.65 -34.48 17.38
CA GLU A 834 -1.93 -34.68 15.96
C GLU A 834 -0.94 -33.89 15.11
N VAL A 835 -0.35 -34.54 14.10
CA VAL A 835 0.63 -33.93 13.19
C VAL A 835 0.11 -34.05 11.78
N THR A 836 -0.19 -32.91 11.16
CA THR A 836 -0.43 -32.81 9.72
C THR A 836 0.87 -32.42 9.03
N ALA A 837 1.24 -33.16 7.98
CA ALA A 837 2.40 -32.88 7.15
C ALA A 837 2.01 -32.74 5.67
N ARG A 838 2.90 -32.16 4.88
CA ARG A 838 2.85 -32.17 3.41
C ARG A 838 4.13 -32.74 2.85
N ALA A 839 4.06 -33.24 1.62
CA ALA A 839 5.24 -33.61 0.87
C ALA A 839 6.06 -32.35 0.51
N ARG A 840 7.37 -32.40 0.75
CA ARG A 840 8.32 -31.33 0.38
C ARG A 840 8.97 -31.71 -0.96
N PRO A 841 8.70 -30.98 -2.06
CA PRO A 841 9.32 -31.27 -3.34
C PRO A 841 10.85 -31.29 -3.24
N GLY A 842 11.49 -32.26 -3.90
CA GLY A 842 12.93 -32.42 -3.90
C GLY A 842 13.38 -33.88 -4.00
N SER A 843 14.69 -34.08 -4.12
CA SER A 843 15.31 -35.40 -4.33
C SER A 843 14.99 -36.42 -3.23
N GLN A 844 14.77 -35.94 -1.99
CA GLN A 844 14.40 -36.79 -0.85
C GLN A 844 12.99 -37.37 -1.02
N LEU A 845 12.04 -36.57 -1.54
CA LEU A 845 10.70 -37.04 -1.86
C LEU A 845 10.69 -37.94 -3.09
N GLU A 846 11.44 -37.60 -4.13
CA GLU A 846 11.59 -38.47 -5.31
C GLU A 846 12.13 -39.85 -4.90
N SER A 847 13.20 -39.87 -4.10
CA SER A 847 13.79 -41.12 -3.58
C SER A 847 12.77 -41.94 -2.77
N LEU A 848 11.89 -41.27 -2.03
CA LEU A 848 10.83 -41.92 -1.25
C LEU A 848 9.71 -42.48 -2.15
N LEU A 849 9.35 -41.79 -3.23
CA LEU A 849 8.31 -42.19 -4.19
C LEU A 849 8.77 -43.32 -5.11
N ASP A 850 10.04 -43.28 -5.52
CA ASP A 850 10.62 -44.14 -6.55
C ASP A 850 11.21 -45.44 -5.99
N ALA A 851 11.33 -45.53 -4.66
CA ALA A 851 11.81 -46.72 -3.96
C ALA A 851 11.09 -48.01 -4.44
N PRO A 852 11.85 -49.11 -4.64
CA PRO A 852 13.25 -49.31 -4.24
C PRO A 852 14.29 -48.85 -5.28
N ALA A 853 13.88 -48.36 -6.46
CA ALA A 853 14.80 -47.87 -7.47
C ALA A 853 15.03 -46.36 -7.30
N THR A 854 16.10 -45.84 -7.90
CA THR A 854 16.29 -44.39 -8.05
C THR A 854 16.49 -44.04 -9.52
N PHE A 855 15.96 -42.88 -9.91
CA PHE A 855 15.98 -42.38 -11.27
C PHE A 855 16.72 -41.05 -11.30
N ALA A 856 17.81 -40.97 -12.04
CA ALA A 856 18.55 -39.73 -12.23
C ALA A 856 18.45 -39.29 -13.71
N SER A 857 17.98 -38.07 -13.94
CA SER A 857 17.88 -37.49 -15.27
C SER A 857 18.00 -35.97 -15.24
N GLU A 858 18.68 -35.42 -16.24
CA GLU A 858 18.69 -33.98 -16.54
C GLU A 858 17.56 -33.59 -17.52
N ASP A 859 16.85 -34.56 -18.09
CA ASP A 859 15.83 -34.39 -19.12
C ASP A 859 14.42 -34.21 -18.51
N ARG A 860 14.27 -33.27 -17.56
CA ARG A 860 12.97 -32.95 -16.93
C ARG A 860 12.53 -31.51 -17.20
N ALA A 861 11.24 -31.30 -17.46
CA ALA A 861 10.68 -29.99 -17.79
C ALA A 861 10.58 -29.05 -16.58
N ASP A 862 10.13 -29.55 -15.43
CA ASP A 862 9.97 -28.79 -14.20
C ASP A 862 10.52 -29.61 -13.00
N PRO A 863 11.56 -29.11 -12.30
CA PRO A 863 12.11 -29.73 -11.10
C PRO A 863 11.15 -29.83 -9.90
N ASP A 864 10.19 -28.92 -9.80
CA ASP A 864 9.31 -28.80 -8.63
C ASP A 864 7.99 -29.57 -8.83
N ASP A 865 7.69 -29.97 -10.06
CA ASP A 865 6.54 -30.82 -10.37
C ASP A 865 6.86 -32.31 -10.15
N ILE A 866 6.55 -32.77 -8.95
CA ILE A 866 6.77 -34.16 -8.51
C ILE A 866 5.95 -35.18 -9.33
N ALA A 867 4.82 -34.77 -9.91
CA ALA A 867 4.04 -35.62 -10.81
C ALA A 867 4.75 -35.85 -12.16
N SER A 868 5.73 -35.00 -12.49
CA SER A 868 6.48 -35.00 -13.74
C SER A 868 7.91 -35.54 -13.65
N ARG A 869 8.29 -36.09 -12.48
CA ARG A 869 9.63 -36.63 -12.22
C ARG A 869 10.00 -37.81 -13.14
N PRO A 870 11.29 -38.12 -13.35
CA PRO A 870 11.71 -39.24 -14.21
C PRO A 870 11.12 -40.60 -13.82
N GLY A 871 10.97 -40.88 -12.52
CA GLY A 871 10.35 -42.11 -12.01
C GLY A 871 8.86 -42.25 -12.35
N ALA A 872 8.17 -41.16 -12.72
CA ALA A 872 6.76 -41.19 -13.13
C ALA A 872 6.52 -41.96 -14.44
N ALA A 873 7.57 -42.24 -15.22
CA ALA A 873 7.46 -43.13 -16.38
C ALA A 873 7.45 -44.63 -16.01
N PHE A 874 7.63 -44.99 -14.73
CA PHE A 874 7.77 -46.38 -14.29
C PHE A 874 6.83 -46.74 -13.12
N ASP A 875 6.00 -45.79 -12.67
CA ASP A 875 5.12 -45.99 -11.50
C ASP A 875 3.72 -46.50 -11.85
N ARG A 876 3.43 -46.72 -13.15
CA ARG A 876 2.16 -47.24 -13.66
C ARG A 876 0.93 -46.45 -13.18
N ASP A 877 1.11 -45.18 -12.86
CA ASP A 877 0.04 -44.28 -12.47
C ASP A 877 -0.31 -43.37 -13.66
N PRO A 878 -1.51 -43.49 -14.25
CA PRO A 878 -1.90 -42.69 -15.42
C PRO A 878 -2.08 -41.20 -15.09
N THR A 879 -2.01 -40.80 -13.81
CA THR A 879 -2.08 -39.41 -13.38
C THR A 879 -0.71 -38.73 -13.27
N THR A 880 0.38 -39.49 -13.44
CA THR A 880 1.77 -39.01 -13.45
C THR A 880 2.43 -39.32 -14.78
N SER A 881 3.40 -38.51 -15.20
CA SER A 881 4.10 -38.74 -16.46
C SER A 881 5.42 -37.98 -16.49
N TRP A 882 6.52 -38.61 -16.89
CA TRP A 882 7.80 -37.91 -17.01
C TRP A 882 7.78 -36.90 -18.18
N GLN A 883 7.73 -35.61 -17.85
CA GLN A 883 7.73 -34.52 -18.83
C GLN A 883 9.15 -34.12 -19.25
N VAL A 884 9.38 -34.06 -20.56
CA VAL A 884 10.69 -33.77 -21.16
C VAL A 884 10.73 -32.32 -21.67
N PRO A 885 11.84 -31.57 -21.48
CA PRO A 885 11.96 -30.21 -21.97
C PRO A 885 11.74 -30.04 -23.48
N ASP A 886 11.24 -28.87 -23.87
CA ASP A 886 11.13 -28.48 -25.27
C ASP A 886 12.47 -28.58 -26.01
N GLY A 887 12.43 -29.05 -27.26
CA GLY A 887 13.61 -29.16 -28.13
C GLY A 887 14.49 -30.40 -27.90
N ARG A 888 14.08 -31.32 -27.02
CA ARG A 888 14.74 -32.63 -26.81
C ARG A 888 13.97 -33.74 -27.54
N ASP A 889 14.60 -34.37 -28.52
CA ASP A 889 14.05 -35.54 -29.24
C ASP A 889 14.34 -36.89 -28.54
N ALA A 890 15.09 -36.86 -27.45
CA ALA A 890 15.36 -38.02 -26.63
C ALA A 890 15.49 -37.61 -25.16
N ALA A 891 15.08 -38.51 -24.27
CA ALA A 891 15.19 -38.34 -22.83
C ALA A 891 15.95 -39.54 -22.24
N THR A 892 16.92 -39.26 -21.38
CA THR A 892 17.81 -40.27 -20.78
C THR A 892 17.63 -40.30 -19.28
N VAL A 893 17.42 -41.50 -18.73
CA VAL A 893 17.33 -41.74 -17.29
C VAL A 893 18.30 -42.85 -16.89
N GLU A 894 19.07 -42.62 -15.84
CA GLU A 894 19.83 -43.65 -15.15
C GLU A 894 18.94 -44.26 -14.07
N VAL A 895 18.66 -45.55 -14.22
CA VAL A 895 17.92 -46.37 -13.25
C VAL A 895 18.93 -47.11 -12.40
N THR A 896 18.91 -46.87 -11.09
CA THR A 896 19.70 -47.61 -10.11
C THR A 896 18.79 -48.52 -9.29
N LEU A 897 19.10 -49.81 -9.27
CA LEU A 897 18.40 -50.85 -8.52
C LEU A 897 19.14 -51.13 -7.20
N PRO A 898 18.45 -51.62 -6.16
CA PRO A 898 19.03 -51.83 -4.84
C PRO A 898 20.12 -52.92 -4.81
N GLU A 899 20.04 -53.89 -5.72
CA GLU A 899 20.99 -54.98 -5.87
C GLU A 899 21.09 -55.42 -7.34
N GLU A 900 22.14 -56.18 -7.68
CA GLU A 900 22.31 -56.73 -9.03
C GLU A 900 21.13 -57.64 -9.41
N THR A 901 20.26 -57.16 -10.28
CA THR A 901 18.98 -57.81 -10.62
C THR A 901 18.98 -58.24 -12.10
N PRO A 902 18.36 -59.38 -12.49
CA PRO A 902 18.07 -59.67 -13.88
C PRO A 902 17.17 -58.57 -14.47
N LEU A 903 17.60 -57.95 -15.57
CA LEU A 903 16.91 -56.77 -16.09
C LEU A 903 15.58 -57.13 -16.79
N GLY A 904 15.49 -58.30 -17.42
CA GLY A 904 14.22 -58.78 -17.98
C GLY A 904 13.71 -57.92 -19.14
N ARG A 905 12.39 -57.79 -19.28
CA ARG A 905 11.73 -57.08 -20.37
C ARG A 905 11.24 -55.69 -19.96
N ILE A 906 11.33 -54.75 -20.92
CA ILE A 906 10.63 -53.47 -20.90
C ILE A 906 9.45 -53.55 -21.87
N THR A 907 8.27 -53.11 -21.48
CA THR A 907 7.08 -52.98 -22.34
C THR A 907 6.43 -51.61 -22.22
N THR A 908 5.87 -51.11 -23.32
CA THR A 908 5.12 -49.85 -23.37
C THR A 908 4.13 -49.91 -24.54
N ASP A 909 3.15 -48.99 -24.60
CA ASP A 909 2.18 -48.91 -25.70
C ASP A 909 2.83 -48.48 -27.04
N GLY A 910 4.05 -47.93 -26.98
CA GLY A 910 4.86 -47.48 -28.10
C GLY A 910 4.36 -46.19 -28.76
N VAL A 911 3.38 -45.51 -28.16
CA VAL A 911 2.82 -44.27 -28.69
C VAL A 911 3.85 -43.16 -28.59
N GLY A 912 4.14 -42.50 -29.71
CA GLY A 912 5.09 -41.38 -29.76
C GLY A 912 6.57 -41.76 -29.63
N ILE A 913 6.92 -43.05 -29.52
CA ILE A 913 8.31 -43.53 -29.41
C ILE A 913 8.83 -44.03 -30.76
N ALA A 914 10.05 -43.64 -31.13
CA ALA A 914 10.79 -44.18 -32.28
C ALA A 914 11.72 -45.35 -31.90
N SER A 915 12.36 -45.30 -30.73
CA SER A 915 13.17 -46.41 -30.20
C SER A 915 13.48 -46.21 -28.71
N ILE A 916 13.77 -47.30 -27.99
CA ILE A 916 14.31 -47.27 -26.63
C ILE A 916 15.73 -47.85 -26.67
N ARG A 917 16.71 -47.19 -26.05
CA ARG A 917 18.09 -47.71 -25.93
C ARG A 917 18.38 -48.02 -24.48
N ALA A 918 18.80 -49.24 -24.19
CA ALA A 918 19.24 -49.65 -22.85
C ALA A 918 20.75 -49.87 -22.85
N THR A 919 21.46 -49.21 -21.93
CA THR A 919 22.91 -49.33 -21.74
C THR A 919 23.21 -49.96 -20.39
N VAL A 920 23.91 -51.10 -20.40
CA VAL A 920 24.26 -51.89 -19.21
C VAL A 920 25.73 -52.26 -19.30
N GLY A 921 26.55 -51.87 -18.31
CA GLY A 921 27.99 -52.17 -18.30
C GLY A 921 28.74 -51.73 -19.57
N GLY A 922 28.30 -50.63 -20.20
CA GLY A 922 28.86 -50.11 -21.47
C GLY A 922 28.34 -50.78 -22.74
N ARG A 923 27.47 -51.79 -22.65
CA ARG A 923 26.83 -52.43 -23.80
C ARG A 923 25.48 -51.78 -24.10
N VAL A 924 25.31 -51.25 -25.31
CA VAL A 924 24.07 -50.61 -25.78
C VAL A 924 23.20 -51.62 -26.53
N THR A 925 21.94 -51.74 -26.14
CA THR A 925 20.90 -52.54 -26.81
C THR A 925 19.79 -51.61 -27.30
N VAL A 926 19.46 -51.64 -28.59
CA VAL A 926 18.36 -50.86 -29.16
C VAL A 926 17.12 -51.74 -29.25
N LEU A 927 16.06 -51.32 -28.57
CA LEU A 927 14.77 -51.99 -28.50
C LEU A 927 13.75 -51.30 -29.43
N PRO A 928 12.76 -52.04 -29.96
CA PRO A 928 11.68 -51.45 -30.74
C PRO A 928 10.78 -50.52 -29.89
N PRO A 929 9.93 -49.68 -30.52
CA PRO A 929 9.05 -48.73 -29.83
C PRO A 929 8.19 -49.31 -28.71
N THR A 930 7.75 -50.56 -28.85
CA THR A 930 6.89 -51.26 -27.88
C THR A 930 7.68 -51.91 -26.73
N GLY A 931 9.00 -51.72 -26.68
CA GLY A 931 9.90 -52.36 -25.72
C GLY A 931 10.41 -53.75 -26.16
N GLY A 932 11.29 -54.34 -25.35
CA GLY A 932 11.97 -55.60 -25.64
C GLY A 932 12.78 -56.12 -24.46
N VAL A 933 13.52 -57.22 -24.67
CA VAL A 933 14.33 -57.85 -23.61
C VAL A 933 15.67 -57.15 -23.47
N VAL A 934 16.02 -56.76 -22.24
CA VAL A 934 17.34 -56.26 -21.86
C VAL A 934 18.14 -57.42 -21.27
N GLU A 935 19.06 -57.99 -22.05
CA GLU A 935 19.87 -59.11 -21.60
C GLU A 935 20.95 -58.66 -20.60
N GLY A 936 21.00 -59.32 -19.44
CA GLY A 936 22.06 -59.12 -18.46
C GLY A 936 21.55 -59.09 -17.02
N ARG A 937 22.50 -58.92 -16.11
CA ARG A 937 22.27 -58.55 -14.71
C ARG A 937 23.05 -57.28 -14.43
N GLY A 938 22.49 -56.41 -13.62
CA GLY A 938 23.14 -55.19 -13.19
C GLY A 938 22.31 -54.47 -12.14
N ASP A 939 22.96 -53.55 -11.45
CA ASP A 939 22.35 -52.62 -10.50
C ASP A 939 22.18 -51.22 -11.12
N ARG A 940 22.82 -50.93 -12.26
CA ARG A 940 22.66 -49.66 -13.00
C ARG A 940 22.35 -49.89 -14.48
N VAL A 941 21.32 -49.20 -14.97
CA VAL A 941 20.88 -49.22 -16.37
C VAL A 941 20.58 -47.81 -16.83
N THR A 942 21.18 -47.38 -17.93
CA THR A 942 20.80 -46.12 -18.58
C THR A 942 19.80 -46.41 -19.69
N LEU A 943 18.60 -45.83 -19.59
CA LEU A 943 17.56 -45.90 -20.60
C LEU A 943 17.46 -44.57 -21.34
N THR A 944 17.56 -44.59 -22.67
CA THR A 944 17.31 -43.44 -23.54
C THR A 944 16.08 -43.71 -24.40
N VAL A 945 15.01 -42.96 -24.17
CA VAL A 945 13.78 -43.01 -24.98
C VAL A 945 13.88 -41.96 -26.07
N VAL A 946 13.73 -42.37 -27.32
CA VAL A 946 13.77 -41.47 -28.49
C VAL A 946 12.35 -41.34 -29.04
N ARG A 947 11.84 -40.12 -29.15
CA ARG A 947 10.49 -39.87 -29.66
C ARG A 947 10.43 -39.93 -31.18
N THR A 948 9.22 -40.09 -31.73
CA THR A 948 8.97 -39.82 -33.15
C THR A 948 9.09 -38.32 -33.45
N PRO A 949 9.64 -37.91 -34.61
CA PRO A 949 9.76 -36.49 -34.95
C PRO A 949 8.44 -35.72 -34.82
N GLY A 950 8.47 -34.56 -34.16
CA GLY A 950 7.32 -33.69 -33.91
C GLY A 950 7.77 -32.33 -33.37
N GLU A 951 6.84 -31.38 -33.18
CA GLU A 951 7.12 -30.06 -32.57
C GLU A 951 6.51 -29.98 -31.16
N GLY A 952 7.22 -29.34 -30.21
CA GLY A 952 6.75 -29.08 -28.83
C GLY A 952 7.11 -30.14 -27.79
N ALA A 953 6.71 -29.88 -26.54
CA ALA A 953 6.94 -30.73 -25.37
C ALA A 953 6.31 -32.12 -25.53
N TRP A 954 6.85 -33.10 -24.82
CA TRP A 954 6.32 -34.46 -24.79
C TRP A 954 6.59 -35.13 -23.46
N ALA A 955 5.75 -36.12 -23.14
CA ALA A 955 5.95 -36.98 -21.99
C ALA A 955 6.46 -38.35 -22.45
N VAL A 956 7.36 -38.94 -21.67
CA VAL A 956 7.72 -40.35 -21.83
C VAL A 956 6.50 -41.19 -21.43
N PRO A 957 6.01 -42.09 -22.31
CA PRO A 957 4.88 -42.95 -21.96
C PRO A 957 5.29 -43.95 -20.88
N ASP A 958 4.31 -44.51 -20.19
CA ASP A 958 4.54 -45.50 -19.12
C ASP A 958 5.35 -46.70 -19.66
N LEU A 959 6.42 -47.03 -18.94
CA LEU A 959 7.39 -48.08 -19.22
C LEU A 959 7.30 -49.13 -18.13
N ASP A 960 6.68 -50.25 -18.45
CA ASP A 960 6.66 -51.41 -17.58
C ASP A 960 7.99 -52.18 -17.70
N PHE A 961 8.87 -52.00 -16.71
CA PHE A 961 10.17 -52.66 -16.64
C PHE A 961 10.20 -53.74 -15.56
N GLU A 962 10.32 -55.00 -15.98
CA GLU A 962 10.28 -56.17 -15.06
C GLU A 962 11.29 -56.08 -13.90
N ALA A 963 12.45 -55.43 -14.11
CA ALA A 963 13.49 -55.27 -13.09
C ALA A 963 13.06 -54.42 -11.88
N ILE A 964 12.11 -53.51 -12.06
CA ILE A 964 11.65 -52.56 -11.03
C ILE A 964 10.54 -53.19 -10.16
N GLY A 965 9.76 -54.12 -10.73
CA GLY A 965 8.67 -54.80 -10.03
C GLY A 965 7.37 -53.99 -10.03
N GLU A 966 6.45 -54.29 -9.11
CA GLU A 966 5.24 -53.48 -8.91
C GLU A 966 5.48 -52.37 -7.88
N PRO A 967 4.93 -51.17 -8.10
CA PRO A 967 5.04 -50.07 -7.15
C PRO A 967 4.36 -50.42 -5.82
N ALA A 968 5.12 -50.38 -4.71
CA ALA A 968 4.61 -50.63 -3.36
C ALA A 968 4.08 -49.33 -2.70
N PRO A 969 3.19 -49.44 -1.69
CA PRO A 969 2.81 -48.31 -0.83
C PRO A 969 4.05 -47.66 -0.21
N VAL A 970 4.03 -46.32 -0.12
CA VAL A 970 5.16 -45.57 0.43
C VAL A 970 5.11 -45.67 1.95
N ARG A 971 6.18 -46.20 2.56
CA ARG A 971 6.31 -46.25 4.01
C ARG A 971 7.19 -45.12 4.51
N VAL A 972 6.58 -44.18 5.22
CA VAL A 972 7.29 -43.11 5.92
C VAL A 972 7.81 -43.66 7.25
N PRO A 973 9.11 -43.49 7.57
CA PRO A 973 9.67 -43.96 8.83
C PRO A 973 9.05 -43.23 10.03
N CYS A 974 9.01 -43.91 11.17
CA CYS A 974 8.50 -43.33 12.42
C CYS A 974 9.44 -42.25 12.95
N SER A 975 9.06 -41.00 12.73
CA SER A 975 9.79 -39.79 13.12
C SER A 975 9.35 -39.27 14.48
N ALA A 976 10.28 -38.68 15.22
CA ALA A 976 10.03 -38.15 16.55
C ALA A 976 9.38 -36.76 16.47
N VAL A 977 8.43 -36.50 17.35
CA VAL A 977 7.94 -35.15 17.67
C VAL A 977 8.04 -35.00 19.18
N THR A 978 8.98 -34.16 19.60
CA THR A 978 9.32 -33.96 21.01
C THR A 978 8.53 -32.79 21.56
N VAL A 979 7.89 -33.01 22.71
CA VAL A 979 7.11 -32.04 23.48
C VAL A 979 7.62 -32.05 24.92
N GLY A 980 8.44 -31.06 25.27
CA GLY A 980 9.16 -31.01 26.53
C GLY A 980 10.06 -32.23 26.71
N GLY A 981 9.86 -32.98 27.80
CA GLY A 981 10.60 -34.23 28.07
C GLY A 981 9.96 -35.49 27.47
N SER A 982 8.88 -35.37 26.71
CA SER A 982 8.14 -36.48 26.11
C SER A 982 8.28 -36.50 24.60
N THR A 983 8.15 -37.66 23.96
CA THR A 983 8.23 -37.78 22.49
C THR A 983 7.13 -38.70 21.98
N VAL A 984 6.38 -38.23 21.00
CA VAL A 984 5.48 -39.05 20.18
C VAL A 984 6.20 -39.44 18.90
N ARG A 985 5.89 -40.61 18.32
CA ARG A 985 6.42 -40.99 17.00
C ARG A 985 5.31 -41.12 15.99
N VAL A 986 5.45 -40.45 14.84
CA VAL A 986 4.47 -40.45 13.76
C VAL A 986 5.09 -40.95 12.46
N GLY A 987 4.31 -41.70 11.68
CA GLY A 987 4.77 -42.34 10.46
C GLY A 987 3.95 -43.58 10.14
N GLY A 988 4.06 -44.10 8.92
CA GLY A 988 3.24 -45.22 8.48
C GLY A 988 3.18 -45.37 6.98
N GLU A 989 2.23 -46.19 6.52
CA GLU A 989 1.96 -46.35 5.09
C GLU A 989 1.07 -45.20 4.58
N ILE A 990 1.56 -44.53 3.54
CA ILE A 990 0.89 -43.42 2.88
C ILE A 990 0.69 -43.78 1.41
N ALA A 991 -0.49 -43.44 0.87
CA ALA A 991 -0.77 -43.61 -0.55
C ALA A 991 0.18 -42.71 -1.37
N ARG A 992 0.86 -43.29 -2.36
CA ARG A 992 1.79 -42.58 -3.25
C ARG A 992 1.14 -41.35 -3.90
N SER A 993 -0.09 -41.52 -4.39
CA SER A 993 -0.87 -40.46 -5.03
C SER A 993 -1.07 -39.23 -4.13
N ARG A 994 -1.17 -39.41 -2.80
CA ARG A 994 -1.33 -38.31 -1.83
C ARG A 994 -0.05 -37.52 -1.62
N LEU A 995 1.11 -38.18 -1.71
CA LEU A 995 2.41 -37.51 -1.65
C LEU A 995 2.70 -36.74 -2.94
N VAL A 996 2.34 -37.33 -4.09
CA VAL A 996 2.48 -36.69 -5.40
C VAL A 996 1.55 -35.46 -5.54
N SER A 997 0.32 -35.54 -5.03
CA SER A 997 -0.62 -34.42 -5.12
C SER A 997 -0.28 -33.25 -4.19
N GLY A 998 0.56 -33.46 -3.18
CA GLY A 998 0.91 -32.46 -2.17
C GLY A 998 -0.23 -32.17 -1.19
N ASP A 999 -1.19 -33.09 -1.06
CA ASP A 999 -2.30 -32.98 -0.12
C ASP A 999 -1.78 -32.93 1.33
N PRO A 1000 -2.48 -32.26 2.26
CA PRO A 1000 -2.15 -32.38 3.67
C PRO A 1000 -2.50 -33.79 4.17
N LEU A 1001 -1.65 -34.31 5.04
CA LEU A 1001 -1.68 -35.69 5.52
C LEU A 1001 -1.53 -35.72 7.04
N THR A 1002 -2.55 -36.17 7.75
CA THR A 1002 -2.42 -36.50 9.16
C THR A 1002 -1.59 -37.79 9.29
N LEU A 1003 -0.44 -37.67 9.93
CA LEU A 1003 0.47 -38.81 10.13
C LEU A 1003 -0.03 -39.67 11.29
N PRO A 1004 -0.22 -40.99 11.11
CA PRO A 1004 -0.65 -41.85 12.20
C PRO A 1004 0.46 -42.02 13.24
N ALA A 1005 0.08 -42.19 14.50
CA ALA A 1005 1.01 -42.53 15.57
C ALA A 1005 1.54 -43.97 15.39
N CYS A 1006 2.85 -44.15 15.57
CA CYS A 1006 3.50 -45.45 15.54
C CYS A 1006 3.39 -46.22 16.87
N GLY A 1007 2.84 -45.59 17.91
CA GLY A 1007 2.79 -46.10 19.29
C GLY A 1007 1.79 -45.29 20.12
N GLU A 1008 2.23 -44.84 21.30
CA GLU A 1008 1.46 -43.83 22.07
C GLU A 1008 1.30 -42.56 21.22
N ASP A 1009 0.13 -41.95 21.31
CA ASP A 1009 -0.28 -40.71 20.63
C ASP A 1009 -0.42 -39.53 21.60
N GLU A 1010 -0.20 -39.75 22.90
CA GLU A 1010 -0.20 -38.74 23.94
C GLU A 1010 1.20 -38.39 24.41
N VAL A 1011 1.41 -37.13 24.80
CA VAL A 1011 2.63 -36.63 25.42
C VAL A 1011 2.36 -36.08 26.82
N SER A 1012 3.31 -36.26 27.74
CA SER A 1012 3.24 -35.62 29.06
C SER A 1012 3.83 -34.22 28.97
N VAL A 1013 2.97 -33.22 29.12
CA VAL A 1013 3.32 -31.80 29.22
C VAL A 1013 3.61 -31.49 30.69
N GLY A 1014 4.83 -31.05 30.98
CA GLY A 1014 5.25 -30.63 32.32
C GLY A 1014 4.86 -29.19 32.64
N ARG A 1015 5.03 -28.78 33.90
CA ARG A 1015 4.94 -27.36 34.28
C ARG A 1015 6.24 -26.62 33.90
N GLY A 1016 6.12 -25.38 33.43
CA GLY A 1016 7.26 -24.54 33.03
C GLY A 1016 7.33 -24.36 31.52
N VAL A 1017 8.51 -24.04 30.98
CA VAL A 1017 8.70 -23.88 29.54
C VAL A 1017 8.71 -25.25 28.88
N VAL A 1018 7.85 -25.44 27.87
CA VAL A 1018 7.69 -26.66 27.09
C VAL A 1018 8.04 -26.34 25.66
N GLU A 1019 9.05 -27.03 25.13
CA GLU A 1019 9.48 -26.90 23.74
C GLU A 1019 8.79 -27.94 22.87
N VAL A 1020 8.44 -27.58 21.64
CA VAL A 1020 7.86 -28.45 20.63
C VAL A 1020 8.80 -28.49 19.43
N ARG A 1021 9.36 -29.67 19.16
CA ARG A 1021 10.34 -29.91 18.09
C ARG A 1021 9.94 -31.14 17.27
N PRO A 1022 9.42 -30.95 16.05
CA PRO A 1022 9.17 -32.03 15.10
C PRO A 1022 10.43 -32.40 14.32
N GLU A 1023 10.70 -33.70 14.18
CA GLU A 1023 11.84 -34.23 13.42
C GLU A 1023 11.32 -35.14 12.29
N LEU A 1024 10.51 -34.55 11.41
CA LEU A 1024 10.00 -35.25 10.23
C LEU A 1024 11.13 -35.52 9.21
N PRO A 1025 11.00 -36.56 8.38
CA PRO A 1025 11.98 -36.82 7.33
C PRO A 1025 12.00 -35.66 6.31
N PRO A 1026 13.15 -35.32 5.69
CA PRO A 1026 13.26 -34.17 4.78
C PRO A 1026 12.30 -34.18 3.57
N ALA A 1027 11.75 -35.35 3.21
CA ALA A 1027 10.71 -35.51 2.19
C ALA A 1027 9.35 -34.94 2.61
N LEU A 1028 9.17 -34.61 3.88
CA LEU A 1028 7.96 -34.06 4.47
C LEU A 1028 8.27 -32.76 5.20
N GLN A 1029 7.32 -31.85 5.20
CA GLN A 1029 7.34 -30.65 6.03
C GLN A 1029 6.10 -30.62 6.91
N VAL A 1030 6.23 -30.01 8.09
CA VAL A 1030 5.10 -29.82 9.01
C VAL A 1030 4.15 -28.80 8.39
N GLU A 1031 2.88 -29.18 8.29
CA GLU A 1031 1.80 -28.26 7.95
C GLU A 1031 1.21 -27.68 9.23
N ARG A 1032 0.85 -28.54 10.19
CA ARG A 1032 0.21 -28.18 11.46
C ARG A 1032 0.52 -29.21 12.55
N ILE A 1033 0.62 -28.75 13.80
CA ILE A 1033 0.64 -29.60 15.00
C ILE A 1033 -0.47 -29.14 15.94
N LEU A 1034 -1.30 -30.08 16.39
CA LEU A 1034 -2.29 -29.85 17.44
C LEU A 1034 -1.88 -30.64 18.69
N LEU A 1035 -1.68 -29.93 19.79
CA LEU A 1035 -1.53 -30.52 21.12
C LEU A 1035 -2.85 -30.37 21.88
N GLY A 1036 -3.38 -31.47 22.40
CA GLY A 1036 -4.71 -31.49 23.03
C GLY A 1036 -5.83 -31.66 22.01
N THR A 1037 -7.04 -31.28 22.42
CA THR A 1037 -8.25 -31.38 21.58
C THR A 1037 -8.91 -30.03 21.50
N VAL A 1038 -9.40 -29.68 20.31
CA VAL A 1038 -10.31 -28.54 20.13
C VAL A 1038 -11.72 -29.10 20.08
N ASP A 1039 -12.54 -28.81 21.08
CA ASP A 1039 -13.95 -29.21 21.04
C ASP A 1039 -14.70 -28.28 20.06
N SER A 1040 -14.77 -28.71 18.80
CA SER A 1040 -15.47 -27.99 17.73
C SER A 1040 -16.93 -28.42 17.58
N ALA A 1041 -17.43 -29.32 18.44
CA ALA A 1041 -18.78 -29.87 18.34
C ALA A 1041 -19.89 -28.91 18.85
N ALA A 1042 -19.52 -27.70 19.26
CA ALA A 1042 -20.44 -26.77 19.89
C ALA A 1042 -21.31 -26.02 18.86
N GLY A 1043 -22.60 -26.38 18.84
CA GLY A 1043 -23.71 -25.60 18.30
C GLY A 1043 -23.85 -25.55 16.78
N VAL A 1044 -24.83 -26.28 16.21
CA VAL A 1044 -25.21 -26.11 14.80
C VAL A 1044 -25.87 -24.73 14.65
N GLY A 1045 -25.07 -23.75 14.22
CA GLY A 1045 -25.60 -22.45 13.81
C GLY A 1045 -26.62 -22.62 12.69
N ARG A 1046 -27.54 -21.67 12.60
CA ARG A 1046 -28.65 -21.70 11.64
C ARG A 1046 -28.80 -20.36 10.93
N PRO A 1047 -29.18 -20.36 9.65
CA PRO A 1047 -29.50 -19.12 8.95
C PRO A 1047 -30.69 -18.43 9.63
N VAL A 1048 -30.59 -17.12 9.79
CA VAL A 1048 -31.70 -16.28 10.23
C VAL A 1048 -32.32 -15.64 9.00
N ARG A 1049 -33.65 -15.63 8.93
CA ARG A 1049 -34.35 -14.87 7.90
C ARG A 1049 -34.10 -13.39 8.16
N ALA A 1050 -33.28 -12.78 7.32
CA ALA A 1050 -32.93 -11.38 7.42
C ALA A 1050 -32.97 -10.71 6.04
N GLU A 1051 -33.27 -9.42 6.04
CA GLU A 1051 -33.28 -8.58 4.85
C GLU A 1051 -32.58 -7.25 5.16
N GLU A 1052 -31.61 -6.87 4.33
CA GLU A 1052 -31.04 -5.53 4.39
C GLU A 1052 -31.97 -4.56 3.65
N GLN A 1053 -32.70 -3.74 4.39
CA GLN A 1053 -33.67 -2.78 3.82
C GLN A 1053 -32.99 -1.56 3.20
N SER A 1054 -31.80 -1.22 3.68
CA SER A 1054 -30.93 -0.15 3.16
C SER A 1054 -29.51 -0.37 3.70
N PRO A 1055 -28.46 0.20 3.07
CA PRO A 1055 -27.08 0.01 3.53
C PRO A 1055 -26.90 0.28 5.02
N GLY A 1056 -26.49 -0.75 5.77
CA GLY A 1056 -26.30 -0.71 7.21
C GLY A 1056 -27.57 -0.83 8.05
N ARG A 1057 -28.71 -1.24 7.47
CA ARG A 1057 -29.96 -1.49 8.20
C ARG A 1057 -30.58 -2.82 7.80
N ILE A 1058 -30.49 -3.78 8.72
CA ILE A 1058 -30.92 -5.16 8.55
C ILE A 1058 -32.09 -5.44 9.51
N VAL A 1059 -33.13 -6.10 9.02
CA VAL A 1059 -34.21 -6.61 9.86
C VAL A 1059 -34.12 -8.12 9.89
N ALA A 1060 -33.87 -8.68 11.06
CA ALA A 1060 -33.72 -10.10 11.29
C ALA A 1060 -34.91 -10.63 12.08
N SER A 1061 -35.60 -11.64 11.56
CA SER A 1061 -36.75 -12.26 12.23
C SER A 1061 -36.29 -13.46 13.05
N LEU A 1062 -36.40 -13.34 14.38
CA LEU A 1062 -35.97 -14.38 15.32
C LEU A 1062 -37.16 -15.20 15.83
N SER A 1063 -36.99 -16.53 15.83
CA SER A 1063 -37.83 -17.43 16.62
C SER A 1063 -37.27 -17.50 18.04
N GLY A 1064 -38.09 -17.25 19.06
CA GLY A 1064 -37.67 -17.45 20.46
C GLY A 1064 -37.13 -18.87 20.70
N GLY A 1065 -36.26 -19.03 21.69
CA GLY A 1065 -35.50 -20.26 21.88
C GLY A 1065 -34.54 -20.15 23.07
N ASP A 1066 -33.41 -20.83 23.00
CA ASP A 1066 -32.32 -20.71 23.99
C ASP A 1066 -31.49 -19.44 23.75
N ASP A 1067 -30.62 -19.10 24.70
CA ASP A 1067 -29.68 -17.98 24.55
C ASP A 1067 -28.79 -18.21 23.31
N ALA A 1068 -28.69 -17.19 22.47
CA ALA A 1068 -28.00 -17.26 21.20
C ALA A 1068 -27.13 -16.02 20.96
N VAL A 1069 -26.28 -16.10 19.96
CA VAL A 1069 -25.60 -14.96 19.36
C VAL A 1069 -26.02 -14.89 17.90
N ILE A 1070 -26.37 -13.69 17.43
CA ILE A 1070 -26.56 -13.45 16.00
C ILE A 1070 -25.33 -12.76 15.43
N ALA A 1071 -24.88 -13.17 14.25
CA ALA A 1071 -23.72 -12.63 13.54
C ALA A 1071 -24.11 -12.05 12.20
N LEU A 1072 -23.46 -10.94 11.84
CA LEU A 1072 -23.46 -10.41 10.48
C LEU A 1072 -22.26 -10.94 9.71
N THR A 1073 -22.34 -10.95 8.39
CA THR A 1073 -21.18 -11.15 7.49
C THR A 1073 -20.37 -9.86 7.26
N GLN A 1074 -20.54 -8.86 8.13
CA GLN A 1074 -19.97 -7.52 7.97
C GLN A 1074 -19.08 -7.14 9.16
N GLY A 1075 -18.10 -6.27 8.92
CA GLY A 1075 -17.08 -5.87 9.90
C GLY A 1075 -17.65 -5.25 11.18
N ALA A 1076 -17.11 -5.68 12.32
CA ALA A 1076 -17.45 -5.23 13.66
C ALA A 1076 -17.12 -3.75 13.85
N ASN A 1077 -18.07 -2.94 14.30
CA ASN A 1077 -17.88 -1.51 14.46
C ASN A 1077 -18.72 -0.97 15.61
N ALA A 1078 -18.17 -0.03 16.38
CA ALA A 1078 -18.85 0.59 17.51
C ALA A 1078 -20.14 1.36 17.14
N GLY A 1079 -20.40 1.60 15.85
CA GLY A 1079 -21.63 2.21 15.36
C GLY A 1079 -22.83 1.25 15.23
N TRP A 1080 -22.60 -0.06 15.20
CA TRP A 1080 -23.66 -1.05 15.08
C TRP A 1080 -24.49 -1.17 16.37
N ARG A 1081 -25.81 -1.27 16.21
CA ARG A 1081 -26.75 -1.49 17.31
C ARG A 1081 -27.84 -2.45 16.86
N ALA A 1082 -28.29 -3.33 17.75
CA ALA A 1082 -29.44 -4.18 17.51
C ALA A 1082 -30.52 -3.90 18.57
N THR A 1083 -31.76 -3.72 18.13
CA THR A 1083 -32.89 -3.36 18.99
C THR A 1083 -34.07 -4.30 18.76
N THR A 1084 -34.64 -4.82 19.84
CA THR A 1084 -35.83 -5.69 19.80
C THR A 1084 -37.11 -4.91 19.50
N ALA A 1085 -38.20 -5.61 19.20
CA ALA A 1085 -39.52 -5.01 19.01
C ALA A 1085 -40.01 -4.21 20.24
N ASP A 1086 -39.59 -4.60 21.44
CA ASP A 1086 -39.93 -3.93 22.71
C ASP A 1086 -39.05 -2.70 23.01
N GLY A 1087 -38.00 -2.47 22.20
CA GLY A 1087 -37.09 -1.33 22.31
C GLY A 1087 -35.82 -1.59 23.12
N ASP A 1088 -35.55 -2.84 23.52
CA ASP A 1088 -34.35 -3.22 24.25
C ASP A 1088 -33.14 -3.35 23.30
N GLU A 1089 -32.00 -2.78 23.69
CA GLU A 1089 -30.74 -2.86 22.93
C GLU A 1089 -29.97 -4.12 23.32
N LEU A 1090 -29.55 -4.90 22.32
CA LEU A 1090 -28.77 -6.12 22.51
C LEU A 1090 -27.27 -5.80 22.67
N GLU A 1091 -26.57 -6.63 23.44
CA GLU A 1091 -25.14 -6.46 23.68
C GLU A 1091 -24.32 -6.80 22.43
N PRO A 1092 -23.50 -5.87 21.89
CA PRO A 1092 -22.65 -6.13 20.74
C PRO A 1092 -21.44 -7.00 21.14
N VAL A 1093 -21.07 -7.93 20.26
CA VAL A 1093 -19.88 -8.77 20.39
C VAL A 1093 -19.11 -8.81 19.07
N THR A 1094 -17.80 -9.02 19.13
CA THR A 1094 -16.97 -9.26 17.93
C THR A 1094 -16.77 -10.75 17.77
N ILE A 1095 -17.25 -11.28 16.65
CA ILE A 1095 -17.15 -12.68 16.28
C ILE A 1095 -15.96 -12.82 15.34
N ASP A 1096 -15.24 -13.94 15.43
CA ASP A 1096 -14.10 -14.26 14.54
C ASP A 1096 -12.92 -13.27 14.66
N GLY A 1097 -12.96 -12.39 15.66
CA GLY A 1097 -12.04 -11.26 15.78
C GLY A 1097 -12.26 -10.14 14.75
N TRP A 1098 -13.32 -10.19 13.93
CA TRP A 1098 -13.56 -9.17 12.90
C TRP A 1098 -15.02 -8.87 12.54
N ARG A 1099 -15.97 -9.80 12.64
CA ARG A 1099 -17.36 -9.59 12.19
C ARG A 1099 -18.29 -9.19 13.33
N GLN A 1100 -19.31 -8.39 13.03
CA GLN A 1100 -20.23 -7.87 14.04
C GLN A 1100 -21.21 -8.95 14.50
N GLY A 1101 -21.45 -9.05 15.81
CA GLY A 1101 -22.53 -9.86 16.36
C GLY A 1101 -23.25 -9.20 17.55
N PHE A 1102 -24.30 -9.87 18.03
CA PHE A 1102 -25.10 -9.46 19.18
C PHE A 1102 -25.59 -10.64 20.00
N ARG A 1103 -25.51 -10.55 21.33
CA ARG A 1103 -26.11 -11.55 22.24
C ARG A 1103 -27.63 -11.40 22.26
N VAL A 1104 -28.34 -12.51 22.06
CA VAL A 1104 -29.80 -12.63 22.03
C VAL A 1104 -30.25 -13.51 23.20
N PRO A 1105 -30.90 -12.93 24.21
CA PRO A 1105 -31.51 -13.72 25.28
C PRO A 1105 -32.65 -14.62 24.78
N ALA A 1106 -32.84 -15.76 25.42
CA ALA A 1106 -33.88 -16.77 25.13
C ALA A 1106 -35.30 -16.18 24.97
N ALA A 1107 -35.62 -15.14 25.74
CA ALA A 1107 -36.93 -14.49 25.74
C ALA A 1107 -37.21 -13.64 24.49
N VAL A 1108 -36.18 -13.27 23.72
CA VAL A 1108 -36.32 -12.40 22.55
C VAL A 1108 -36.90 -13.19 21.38
N SER A 1109 -37.99 -12.68 20.81
CA SER A 1109 -38.63 -13.24 19.61
C SER A 1109 -39.23 -12.12 18.76
N GLY A 1110 -39.46 -12.40 17.48
CA GLY A 1110 -39.92 -11.41 16.52
C GLY A 1110 -38.78 -10.67 15.83
N ASP A 1111 -39.08 -9.51 15.27
CA ASP A 1111 -38.11 -8.75 14.48
C ASP A 1111 -37.11 -8.00 15.39
N VAL A 1112 -35.83 -8.17 15.08
CA VAL A 1112 -34.72 -7.39 15.61
C VAL A 1112 -34.21 -6.48 14.50
N VAL A 1113 -34.14 -5.18 14.79
CA VAL A 1113 -33.61 -4.18 13.87
C VAL A 1113 -32.14 -3.95 14.21
N ILE A 1114 -31.26 -4.31 13.27
CA ILE A 1114 -29.82 -4.11 13.36
C ILE A 1114 -29.47 -2.92 12.47
N ASP A 1115 -29.03 -1.81 13.07
CA ASP A 1115 -28.81 -0.55 12.37
C ASP A 1115 -27.41 0.01 12.70
N PHE A 1116 -26.73 0.50 11.66
CA PHE A 1116 -25.54 1.31 11.81
C PHE A 1116 -25.96 2.73 12.19
N ALA A 1117 -26.19 2.93 13.48
CA ALA A 1117 -26.76 4.16 14.05
C ALA A 1117 -26.14 5.48 13.56
N PRO A 1118 -24.82 5.58 13.27
CA PRO A 1118 -24.21 6.80 12.72
C PRO A 1118 -24.80 7.22 11.36
N SER A 1119 -25.40 6.31 10.59
CA SER A 1119 -26.05 6.62 9.31
C SER A 1119 -27.13 7.70 9.45
N THR A 1120 -27.86 7.72 10.57
CA THR A 1120 -28.86 8.77 10.81
C THR A 1120 -28.20 10.15 10.98
N ALA A 1121 -27.14 10.24 11.78
CA ALA A 1121 -26.40 11.49 11.99
C ALA A 1121 -25.72 11.98 10.70
N HIS A 1122 -25.16 11.05 9.93
CA HIS A 1122 -24.60 11.30 8.59
C HIS A 1122 -25.63 11.92 7.66
N ARG A 1123 -26.83 11.32 7.55
CA ARG A 1123 -27.92 11.82 6.71
C ARG A 1123 -28.44 13.18 7.17
N TRP A 1124 -28.53 13.44 8.48
CA TRP A 1124 -28.85 14.78 8.98
C TRP A 1124 -27.78 15.81 8.62
N GLY A 1125 -26.50 15.42 8.67
CA GLY A 1125 -25.39 16.21 8.15
C GLY A 1125 -25.56 16.56 6.68
N LEU A 1126 -25.86 15.57 5.84
CA LEU A 1126 -26.13 15.78 4.42
C LEU A 1126 -27.38 16.64 4.17
N ALA A 1127 -28.42 16.51 4.99
CA ALA A 1127 -29.65 17.30 4.90
C ALA A 1127 -29.41 18.80 5.16
N THR A 1128 -28.27 19.19 5.73
CA THR A 1128 -27.88 20.61 5.81
C THR A 1128 -27.60 21.21 4.43
N ALA A 1129 -27.28 20.40 3.41
CA ALA A 1129 -27.00 20.87 2.05
C ALA A 1129 -28.14 21.68 1.41
N PRO A 1130 -29.38 21.15 1.26
CA PRO A 1130 -30.48 21.91 0.68
C PRO A 1130 -30.83 23.16 1.50
N VAL A 1131 -30.75 23.08 2.83
CA VAL A 1131 -31.00 24.23 3.72
C VAL A 1131 -29.97 25.32 3.51
N ALA A 1132 -28.67 24.97 3.51
CA ALA A 1132 -27.59 25.90 3.24
C ALA A 1132 -27.74 26.53 1.86
N LEU A 1133 -28.03 25.73 0.82
CA LEU A 1133 -28.22 26.22 -0.53
C LEU A 1133 -29.39 27.22 -0.63
N LEU A 1134 -30.54 26.90 -0.04
CA LEU A 1134 -31.70 27.79 -0.01
C LEU A 1134 -31.41 29.10 0.73
N LEU A 1135 -30.74 29.05 1.88
CA LEU A 1135 -30.35 30.24 2.64
C LEU A 1135 -29.39 31.14 1.84
N LEU A 1136 -28.37 30.54 1.23
CA LEU A 1136 -27.36 31.26 0.46
C LEU A 1136 -27.95 31.85 -0.83
N LEU A 1137 -28.75 31.09 -1.59
CA LEU A 1137 -29.45 31.58 -2.77
C LEU A 1137 -30.49 32.65 -2.42
N GLY A 1138 -31.24 32.47 -1.34
CA GLY A 1138 -32.17 33.47 -0.81
C GLY A 1138 -31.47 34.79 -0.49
N ALA A 1139 -30.31 34.74 0.16
CA ALA A 1139 -29.47 35.91 0.42
C ALA A 1139 -28.98 36.60 -0.88
N LEU A 1140 -28.62 35.84 -1.91
CA LEU A 1140 -28.28 36.39 -3.23
C LEU A 1140 -29.47 37.09 -3.90
N VAL A 1141 -30.65 36.48 -3.87
CA VAL A 1141 -31.87 37.04 -4.46
C VAL A 1141 -32.29 38.31 -3.73
N ALA A 1142 -32.26 38.31 -2.38
CA ALA A 1142 -32.57 39.48 -1.55
C ALA A 1142 -31.61 40.66 -1.82
N THR A 1143 -30.37 40.37 -2.20
CA THR A 1143 -29.31 41.37 -2.47
C THR A 1143 -29.09 41.62 -3.98
N ARG A 1144 -29.98 41.11 -4.86
CA ARG A 1144 -29.78 41.11 -6.33
C ARG A 1144 -29.59 42.48 -6.98
N ARG A 1145 -30.23 43.52 -6.44
CA ARG A 1145 -30.29 44.88 -7.04
C ARG A 1145 -29.02 45.71 -6.81
N ARG A 1146 -28.04 45.23 -6.06
CA ARG A 1146 -26.79 45.95 -5.79
C ARG A 1146 -25.66 45.41 -6.65
N ARG A 1147 -25.06 46.28 -7.47
CA ARG A 1147 -23.78 46.00 -8.13
C ARG A 1147 -22.66 46.25 -7.13
N LEU A 1148 -21.64 45.40 -7.15
CA LEU A 1148 -20.42 45.64 -6.39
C LEU A 1148 -19.69 46.86 -6.98
N PRO A 1149 -19.43 47.94 -6.21
CA PRO A 1149 -18.78 49.16 -6.70
C PRO A 1149 -17.31 48.94 -7.08
N ASP A 1150 -16.78 49.62 -8.11
CA ASP A 1150 -15.40 49.45 -8.61
C ASP A 1150 -14.36 50.33 -7.87
N ASP A 1151 -14.34 50.26 -6.54
CA ASP A 1151 -13.54 51.16 -5.68
C ASP A 1151 -12.22 50.52 -5.19
N THR A 1152 -11.21 51.34 -4.88
CA THR A 1152 -9.86 50.91 -4.42
C THR A 1152 -9.82 50.40 -2.98
N TRP A 1153 -8.74 49.66 -2.64
CA TRP A 1153 -8.31 49.52 -1.25
C TRP A 1153 -8.08 50.92 -0.63
N PRO A 1154 -8.47 51.18 0.62
CA PRO A 1154 -8.00 52.36 1.34
C PRO A 1154 -6.48 52.30 1.44
N ALA A 1155 -5.79 53.41 1.21
CA ALA A 1155 -4.34 53.43 1.33
C ALA A 1155 -3.93 53.08 2.77
N PRO A 1156 -2.92 52.21 2.97
CA PRO A 1156 -2.45 51.87 4.30
C PRO A 1156 -1.86 53.11 4.99
N ALA A 1157 -2.29 53.36 6.23
CA ALA A 1157 -1.77 54.48 7.03
C ALA A 1157 -0.36 54.22 7.59
N ASP A 1158 0.08 52.95 7.65
CA ASP A 1158 1.29 52.53 8.37
C ASP A 1158 2.47 52.21 7.43
N GLU A 1159 3.65 52.77 7.72
CA GLU A 1159 4.92 52.38 7.12
C GLU A 1159 5.34 50.97 7.58
N PRO A 1160 6.04 50.18 6.74
CA PRO A 1160 6.49 48.85 7.15
C PRO A 1160 7.62 48.96 8.17
N ASP A 1161 7.51 48.18 9.24
CA ASP A 1161 8.62 48.01 10.15
C ASP A 1161 9.68 47.09 9.53
N ARG A 1162 10.86 47.64 9.22
CA ARG A 1162 12.00 46.88 8.71
C ARG A 1162 12.50 45.85 9.72
N ARG A 1163 12.36 46.09 11.03
CA ARG A 1163 12.75 45.14 12.08
C ARG A 1163 11.86 43.90 12.05
N LEU A 1164 10.54 44.10 11.93
CA LEU A 1164 9.60 43.02 11.69
C LEU A 1164 9.92 42.26 10.40
N GLY A 1165 10.35 42.95 9.35
CA GLY A 1165 10.76 42.31 8.10
C GLY A 1165 11.99 41.39 8.23
N TRP A 1166 13.00 41.83 8.98
CA TRP A 1166 14.14 40.99 9.33
C TRP A 1166 13.71 39.78 10.15
N ALA A 1167 12.87 39.97 11.17
CA ALA A 1167 12.38 38.89 12.01
C ALA A 1167 11.59 37.85 11.21
N VAL A 1168 10.62 38.28 10.39
CA VAL A 1168 9.81 37.39 9.55
C VAL A 1168 10.67 36.65 8.54
N SER A 1169 11.57 37.36 7.83
CA SER A 1169 12.47 36.72 6.86
C SER A 1169 13.41 35.72 7.54
N GLY A 1170 13.91 36.06 8.73
CA GLY A 1170 14.77 35.20 9.54
C GLY A 1170 14.07 33.93 10.00
N VAL A 1171 12.84 34.05 10.52
CA VAL A 1171 12.03 32.88 10.94
C VAL A 1171 11.74 31.98 9.74
N VAL A 1172 11.31 32.54 8.60
CA VAL A 1172 11.06 31.75 7.38
C VAL A 1172 12.35 31.05 6.90
N GLY A 1173 13.47 31.77 6.86
CA GLY A 1173 14.77 31.21 6.48
C GLY A 1173 15.22 30.08 7.40
N LEU A 1174 15.10 30.26 8.72
CA LEU A 1174 15.42 29.25 9.72
C LEU A 1174 14.54 28.01 9.56
N LEU A 1175 13.23 28.19 9.41
CA LEU A 1175 12.28 27.08 9.30
C LEU A 1175 12.41 26.28 7.99
N CYS A 1176 12.88 26.89 6.91
CA CYS A 1176 12.99 26.21 5.61
C CYS A 1176 14.40 25.69 5.29
N GLY A 1177 15.45 26.21 5.95
CA GLY A 1177 16.83 25.89 5.61
C GLY A 1177 17.84 26.07 6.73
N GLY A 1178 17.38 26.16 7.98
CA GLY A 1178 18.24 26.17 9.16
C GLY A 1178 19.20 27.37 9.21
N PRO A 1179 20.42 27.17 9.74
CA PRO A 1179 21.45 28.21 9.79
C PRO A 1179 21.82 28.80 8.42
N ALA A 1180 21.82 27.98 7.36
CA ALA A 1180 22.09 28.44 6.00
C ALA A 1180 21.01 29.40 5.51
N GLY A 1181 19.73 29.12 5.81
CA GLY A 1181 18.62 30.01 5.52
C GLY A 1181 18.75 31.37 6.22
N LEU A 1182 19.17 31.39 7.49
CA LEU A 1182 19.47 32.64 8.21
C LEU A 1182 20.61 33.45 7.57
N ALA A 1183 21.70 32.77 7.19
CA ALA A 1183 22.82 33.42 6.52
C ALA A 1183 22.39 34.05 5.18
N LEU A 1184 21.57 33.35 4.39
CA LEU A 1184 21.03 33.85 3.13
C LEU A 1184 20.05 35.01 3.32
N VAL A 1185 19.33 35.09 4.45
CA VAL A 1185 18.54 36.28 4.80
C VAL A 1185 19.44 37.49 5.01
N VAL A 1186 20.58 37.33 5.69
CA VAL A 1186 21.58 38.41 5.83
C VAL A 1186 22.08 38.87 4.46
N VAL A 1187 22.46 37.94 3.59
CA VAL A 1187 22.88 38.25 2.21
C VAL A 1187 21.78 39.00 1.45
N ALA A 1188 20.54 38.50 1.51
CA ALA A 1188 19.39 39.09 0.82
C ALA A 1188 19.11 40.53 1.27
N TRP A 1189 19.33 40.87 2.55
CA TRP A 1189 19.12 42.20 3.11
C TRP A 1189 20.31 43.15 2.98
N LEU A 1190 21.54 42.63 2.86
CA LEU A 1190 22.73 43.41 2.50
C LEU A 1190 22.77 43.78 1.01
N LEU A 1191 22.11 42.99 0.16
CA LEU A 1191 22.08 43.22 -1.28
C LEU A 1191 21.50 44.62 -1.62
N PRO A 1192 22.14 45.45 -2.46
CA PRO A 1192 21.57 46.73 -2.84
C PRO A 1192 20.21 46.58 -3.53
N ARG A 1193 19.24 47.47 -3.21
CA ARG A 1193 17.85 47.40 -3.73
C ARG A 1193 17.75 47.23 -5.26
N ARG A 1194 18.69 47.82 -6.01
CA ARG A 1194 18.76 47.72 -7.48
C ARG A 1194 19.01 46.28 -7.99
N PHE A 1195 19.60 45.42 -7.17
CA PHE A 1195 19.94 44.05 -7.53
C PHE A 1195 18.96 43.00 -7.02
N VAL A 1196 18.01 43.33 -6.13
CA VAL A 1196 17.07 42.35 -5.55
C VAL A 1196 16.25 41.61 -6.61
N VAL A 1197 15.70 42.32 -7.59
CA VAL A 1197 14.89 41.74 -8.68
C VAL A 1197 15.74 40.84 -9.61
N PRO A 1198 16.88 41.30 -10.17
CA PRO A 1198 17.70 40.42 -11.00
C PRO A 1198 18.30 39.26 -10.21
N ALA A 1199 18.63 39.43 -8.92
CA ALA A 1199 19.12 38.35 -8.08
C ALA A 1199 18.10 37.22 -7.89
N ALA A 1200 16.81 37.54 -7.75
CA ALA A 1200 15.76 36.51 -7.65
C ALA A 1200 15.65 35.65 -8.93
N ILE A 1201 15.78 36.28 -10.11
CA ILE A 1201 15.74 35.57 -11.41
C ILE A 1201 17.02 34.74 -11.60
N VAL A 1202 18.19 35.34 -11.36
CA VAL A 1202 19.49 34.68 -11.54
C VAL A 1202 19.66 33.52 -10.56
N SER A 1203 19.23 33.66 -9.31
CA SER A 1203 19.29 32.60 -8.30
C SER A 1203 18.52 31.35 -8.75
N MET A 1204 17.26 31.51 -9.17
CA MET A 1204 16.47 30.38 -9.69
C MET A 1204 17.04 29.81 -10.99
N GLY A 1205 17.61 30.64 -11.87
CA GLY A 1205 18.30 30.17 -13.08
C GLY A 1205 19.56 29.34 -12.79
N LEU A 1206 20.37 29.75 -11.80
CA LEU A 1206 21.52 28.97 -11.34
C LEU A 1206 21.08 27.67 -10.67
N GLY A 1207 20.03 27.72 -9.85
CA GLY A 1207 19.41 26.52 -9.28
C GLY A 1207 18.93 25.54 -10.34
N ALA A 1208 18.33 26.05 -11.42
CA ALA A 1208 17.91 25.23 -12.56
C ALA A 1208 19.09 24.50 -13.22
N VAL A 1209 20.20 25.20 -13.49
CA VAL A 1209 21.40 24.59 -14.08
C VAL A 1209 22.01 23.55 -13.13
N ALA A 1210 22.12 23.88 -11.83
CA ALA A 1210 22.66 22.96 -10.84
C ALA A 1210 21.83 21.67 -10.73
N MET A 1211 20.51 21.81 -10.60
CA MET A 1211 19.59 20.68 -10.53
C MET A 1211 19.59 19.85 -11.83
N ALA A 1212 19.59 20.51 -12.98
CA ALA A 1212 19.67 19.84 -14.28
C ALA A 1212 20.96 19.05 -14.50
N ALA A 1213 22.10 19.58 -14.05
CA ALA A 1213 23.42 19.02 -14.34
C ALA A 1213 23.94 18.07 -13.25
N LEU A 1214 23.48 18.21 -12.00
CA LEU A 1214 24.06 17.56 -10.82
C LEU A 1214 23.04 16.77 -9.99
N GLY A 1215 21.85 16.49 -10.53
CA GLY A 1215 20.82 15.64 -9.92
C GLY A 1215 19.71 16.40 -9.16
N VAL A 1216 18.51 15.80 -9.11
CA VAL A 1216 17.29 16.39 -8.51
C VAL A 1216 16.51 15.49 -7.55
N VAL A 1217 16.86 14.20 -7.46
CA VAL A 1217 16.13 13.21 -6.66
C VAL A 1217 16.81 13.01 -5.31
N ASP A 1218 18.12 12.72 -5.35
CA ASP A 1218 18.89 12.43 -4.16
C ASP A 1218 19.07 13.73 -3.35
N ARG A 1219 18.56 13.73 -2.11
CA ARG A 1219 18.63 14.88 -1.19
C ARG A 1219 20.07 15.24 -0.82
N THR A 1220 21.02 14.35 -1.05
CA THR A 1220 22.45 14.55 -0.84
C THR A 1220 23.20 15.00 -2.10
N SER A 1221 22.57 14.91 -3.27
CA SER A 1221 23.17 15.36 -4.53
C SER A 1221 23.54 16.85 -4.49
N ALA A 1222 24.66 17.19 -5.11
CA ALA A 1222 25.12 18.57 -5.22
C ALA A 1222 24.08 19.47 -5.90
N GLY A 1223 23.33 18.95 -6.88
CA GLY A 1223 22.26 19.68 -7.55
C GLY A 1223 21.12 20.07 -6.61
N THR A 1224 20.67 19.14 -5.75
CA THR A 1224 19.61 19.40 -4.77
C THR A 1224 20.05 20.39 -3.68
N VAL A 1225 21.29 20.27 -3.20
CA VAL A 1225 21.86 21.21 -2.21
C VAL A 1225 21.96 22.63 -2.77
N LEU A 1226 22.56 22.79 -3.96
CA LEU A 1226 22.69 24.09 -4.62
C LEU A 1226 21.32 24.67 -5.02
N GLY A 1227 20.41 23.83 -5.49
CA GLY A 1227 19.01 24.20 -5.75
C GLY A 1227 18.33 24.74 -4.49
N GLN A 1228 18.50 24.08 -3.35
CA GLN A 1228 17.92 24.50 -2.08
C GLN A 1228 18.51 25.84 -1.60
N LEU A 1229 19.83 26.03 -1.67
CA LEU A 1229 20.47 27.31 -1.32
C LEU A 1229 19.97 28.48 -2.21
N THR A 1230 19.87 28.26 -3.51
CA THR A 1230 19.36 29.27 -4.46
C THR A 1230 17.85 29.53 -4.28
N GLY A 1231 17.07 28.50 -3.92
CA GLY A 1231 15.67 28.63 -3.53
C GLY A 1231 15.49 29.46 -2.26
N LEU A 1232 16.27 29.17 -1.21
CA LEU A 1232 16.26 29.90 0.06
C LEU A 1232 16.65 31.38 -0.11
N LEU A 1233 17.66 31.68 -0.93
CA LEU A 1233 18.01 33.06 -1.26
C LEU A 1233 16.84 33.78 -1.95
N THR A 1234 16.18 33.10 -2.90
CA THR A 1234 15.01 33.63 -3.61
C THR A 1234 13.85 33.90 -2.64
N LEU A 1235 13.59 32.99 -1.70
CA LEU A 1235 12.58 33.14 -0.66
C LEU A 1235 12.90 34.30 0.29
N ALA A 1236 14.18 34.48 0.67
CA ALA A 1236 14.63 35.60 1.49
C ALA A 1236 14.48 36.96 0.76
N LEU A 1237 14.75 37.02 -0.55
CA LEU A 1237 14.53 38.20 -1.37
C LEU A 1237 13.04 38.56 -1.47
N LEU A 1238 12.16 37.55 -1.55
CA LEU A 1238 10.71 37.70 -1.50
C LEU A 1238 10.26 38.29 -0.15
N GLY A 1239 10.75 37.72 0.96
CA GLY A 1239 10.48 38.21 2.32
C GLY A 1239 10.90 39.66 2.53
N ARG A 1240 12.10 40.03 2.05
CA ARG A 1240 12.57 41.42 2.07
C ARG A 1240 11.66 42.36 1.27
N GLY A 1241 11.21 41.94 0.10
CA GLY A 1241 10.37 42.74 -0.80
C GLY A 1241 9.11 43.30 -0.13
N LEU A 1242 8.60 42.62 0.91
CA LEU A 1242 7.42 43.03 1.65
C LEU A 1242 7.65 44.21 2.61
N PHE A 1243 8.87 44.36 3.14
CA PHE A 1243 9.18 45.30 4.24
C PHE A 1243 10.18 46.40 3.86
N ASP A 1244 10.69 46.41 2.63
CA ASP A 1244 11.67 47.40 2.15
C ASP A 1244 11.13 48.25 0.97
N PRO A 1245 10.08 49.07 1.17
CA PRO A 1245 9.49 49.86 0.08
C PRO A 1245 10.48 50.91 -0.43
N GLY A 1246 10.45 51.16 -1.75
CA GLY A 1246 11.29 52.17 -2.38
C GLY A 1246 11.04 53.60 -1.87
N PRO A 1247 11.98 54.54 -2.07
CA PRO A 1247 11.75 55.94 -1.76
C PRO A 1247 10.60 56.49 -2.61
N ALA A 1248 9.87 57.46 -2.07
CA ALA A 1248 8.81 58.15 -2.81
C ALA A 1248 9.40 58.71 -4.11
N SER A 1249 8.86 58.31 -5.27
CA SER A 1249 9.18 59.01 -6.51
C SER A 1249 8.66 60.43 -6.38
N GLY A 1250 9.57 61.40 -6.24
CA GLY A 1250 9.25 62.81 -6.17
C GLY A 1250 8.52 63.25 -7.43
N SER A 1251 7.20 63.42 -7.31
CA SER A 1251 6.37 64.25 -8.17
C SER A 1251 5.45 65.09 -7.28
N ALA A 1252 6.04 65.75 -6.29
CA ALA A 1252 5.51 67.04 -5.87
C ALA A 1252 6.04 68.04 -6.89
N ALA A 1253 5.30 68.26 -7.98
CA ALA A 1253 5.45 69.50 -8.72
C ALA A 1253 5.27 70.62 -7.69
N ARG A 1254 6.32 71.41 -7.46
CA ARG A 1254 6.18 72.68 -6.74
C ARG A 1254 5.00 73.41 -7.38
N PRO A 1255 4.03 73.95 -6.62
CA PRO A 1255 3.04 74.83 -7.20
C PRO A 1255 3.80 75.96 -7.89
N ALA A 1256 3.51 76.20 -9.16
CA ALA A 1256 4.03 77.36 -9.87
C ALA A 1256 3.65 78.60 -9.06
N SER A 1257 4.64 79.30 -8.52
CA SER A 1257 4.45 80.64 -7.98
C SER A 1257 4.05 81.52 -9.17
N THR A 1258 2.77 81.83 -9.29
CA THR A 1258 2.30 82.94 -10.12
C THR A 1258 2.78 84.23 -9.47
N THR A 1259 3.95 84.71 -9.88
CA THR A 1259 4.35 86.10 -9.70
C THR A 1259 3.46 86.97 -10.60
N ALA A 1260 2.70 87.87 -9.99
CA ALA A 1260 1.95 88.89 -10.71
C ALA A 1260 2.92 89.82 -11.46
N THR A 1261 2.79 89.90 -12.78
CA THR A 1261 3.41 90.96 -13.58
C THR A 1261 2.49 92.18 -13.53
N PRO A 1262 2.95 93.37 -13.11
CA PRO A 1262 2.20 94.60 -13.27
C PRO A 1262 2.28 95.07 -14.73
N ALA A 1263 1.17 95.57 -15.26
CA ALA A 1263 1.10 96.14 -16.60
C ALA A 1263 1.91 97.44 -16.72
N PRO A 1264 2.62 97.65 -17.84
CA PRO A 1264 2.85 98.97 -18.40
C PRO A 1264 1.99 99.19 -19.66
N ARG A 1265 1.71 100.46 -19.95
CA ARG A 1265 1.01 100.95 -21.15
C ARG A 1265 1.67 100.51 -22.45
#